data_AF-A0A8C9Y6D3-F1
#
_entry.id   AF-A0A8C9Y6D3-F1
#
_cell.length_a   1.000
_cell.length_b   1.000
_cell.length_c   1.000
_cell.angle_alpha   90.00
_cell.angle_beta   90.00
_cell.angle_gamma   90.00
#
_symmetry.space_group_name_H-M   'P 1'
#
loop_
_entity.id
_entity.type
_entity.pdbx_description
1 polymer ?
#
loop_
_entity_poly.entity_id
_entity_poly.type
_entity_poly.pdbx_seq_one_letter_code
_entity_poly.pdbx_strand_id
1 'polypeptide(L)'
;MIGMENLGDPSSNWDIVETIGKGTYGKVYRVTNKKDGSQAAVKVLDPINVSHDVDEEIEAEYNILRSLSNHPNVVKFYGMFYKSDKVSGGQLWLVLELCNGGSVTELIKGLLMRGQCLQEPVISYILYSALLGLQHLHNNRIIHRDVKGNNILLTTEGGVKLVDFGVSAQLTSARLRRNTSVGTPFWMAPEVIACEQQYDYSYDARCDVWSLGITAIELADGDPPLAEMHPVKALFKIPRNPSPTLRNPEQWCRSFCHFIGQCLIKDFEARPSVTHLLEHPFIKQAHGKDVVLPQQLAALIQEQQELCCKTKTKQERINTRKTLIIESCPDDDLVNLEFLDEETIISHLQKRYDELQVYTYVGDILIALNPFQNLSIYSPQFSKLYHGVKRADNPPHIFATADAAYRGMVTFCKDQCIIISGESGAGKTESAHLIVQHLTFLGKANNRTLREKILQVNPLVEAFGNACTAINDNSSRFGKYLEMKFTPTGAVIGAKISENLLEKSRVIKQAIGEKNFHIFYYIYAGLYHQDKLKTYRLPDRTPPRYIDSQHRKVMQDIVSSKLYTEQFDAIQECFRNIGFTEEEVNSVYRILSAILNTGNIEFASITSQHQTDKSDVPNSAALENAASLLSIGTEELQEALTSQCVVTRGETIIRTNTVDKAADVRDAMSKALYGRLFSWIVNPCADESVMNVGILDIFGFENFKKNSFEQLCINIANEQIQFYFNQHIFALEQMEYQSEGVDASLVDYEDNRPILDMFLQKPMGLLSLMDEESRFPQATDQTLVDKFEDNLRCKYFWIPKHVELCFGIQHYAGKVMYNVNGFLGKNRDTLPADIVVVLRTSENKLLQQLFSSPLTKTGNLAMSRARITAASRSLPPQLGSGRTKVDTMEMMRHPEETTNMRRQTVASYFRYSLMDLLSKMVVGQPHFVRCIKPNDDRQGLRFCKERVMLQLRYTGILETVNIRRQGYSHRILFEEFVNRYYYLAFRAHQMPETSKENVVAILERAKLEAWVLGKTKVFLRYYHVEQLNLLLREVIARVVVMQAYTKGWLGARHYRKEKQKRNRGAVIIQSAWRGYVARQNLKQIKKEREEAAICIQSAYRDHRVRRDHVPQGHICQPEAGGKTTKEEHTGSNNSESREAHTDHIHRGNVGLDSQDRQVKDFKRDKGRAEDSVTKPCRETARLRDMQCKQGPVMKLQQRTPRRRGQQPKLLNSPEDSLYYNQLNRTLDYQGSKRKPRKLGQIKVLDGEDEYYKLLSTVESIPEEEHATAPPFHSF
;
A
#
# COMPACT_ATOMS: atom_id res chain seq x y z
N MET A 1 47.54 -12.61 10.26
CA MET A 1 47.74 -11.90 8.99
C MET A 1 48.55 -12.76 8.04
N ILE A 2 47.90 -13.31 7.03
CA ILE A 2 48.57 -13.96 5.89
C ILE A 2 49.09 -12.86 4.97
N GLY A 3 50.40 -12.83 4.70
CA GLY A 3 50.96 -11.90 3.71
C GLY A 3 50.56 -12.32 2.29
N MET A 4 49.44 -11.79 1.79
CA MET A 4 48.81 -12.24 0.53
C MET A 4 49.73 -12.13 -0.70
N GLU A 5 50.66 -11.17 -0.69
CA GLU A 5 51.68 -11.00 -1.74
C GLU A 5 52.64 -12.20 -1.88
N ASN A 6 52.72 -13.08 -0.88
CA ASN A 6 53.54 -14.31 -0.93
C ASN A 6 52.76 -15.54 -1.48
N LEU A 7 51.49 -15.39 -1.84
CA LEU A 7 50.68 -16.48 -2.42
C LEU A 7 50.84 -16.50 -3.95
N GLY A 8 51.05 -17.69 -4.53
CA GLY A 8 51.25 -17.84 -5.97
C GLY A 8 49.97 -17.65 -6.81
N ASP A 9 50.13 -17.23 -8.07
CA ASP A 9 49.01 -17.07 -9.02
C ASP A 9 48.41 -18.43 -9.44
N PRO A 10 47.11 -18.67 -9.21
CA PRO A 10 46.46 -19.95 -9.55
C PRO A 10 46.41 -20.21 -11.06
N SER A 11 46.41 -19.16 -11.90
CA SER A 11 46.33 -19.22 -13.37
C SER A 11 47.51 -19.98 -14.00
N SER A 12 48.59 -20.15 -13.25
CA SER A 12 49.78 -20.94 -13.64
C SER A 12 49.60 -22.45 -13.49
N ASN A 13 48.66 -22.91 -12.66
CA ASN A 13 48.48 -24.33 -12.31
C ASN A 13 47.08 -24.88 -12.63
N TRP A 14 46.05 -24.02 -12.70
CA TRP A 14 44.64 -24.44 -12.81
C TRP A 14 43.93 -23.71 -13.94
N ASP A 15 43.08 -24.43 -14.68
CA ASP A 15 42.12 -23.87 -15.65
C ASP A 15 40.69 -24.08 -15.18
N ILE A 16 39.85 -23.04 -15.26
CA ILE A 16 38.42 -23.11 -14.94
C ILE A 16 37.67 -23.82 -16.06
N VAL A 17 36.85 -24.81 -15.69
CA VAL A 17 36.00 -25.57 -16.61
C VAL A 17 34.56 -25.06 -16.58
N GLU A 18 33.93 -25.03 -15.40
CA GLU A 18 32.56 -24.55 -15.20
C GLU A 18 32.29 -24.15 -13.75
N THR A 19 31.21 -23.39 -13.51
CA THR A 19 30.74 -23.07 -12.16
C THR A 19 29.90 -24.24 -11.62
N ILE A 20 30.31 -24.84 -10.51
CA ILE A 20 29.62 -25.97 -9.86
C ILE A 20 28.85 -25.56 -8.59
N GLY A 21 29.07 -24.33 -8.08
CA GLY A 21 28.31 -23.79 -6.96
C GLY A 21 28.43 -22.27 -6.82
N LYS A 22 27.50 -21.66 -6.08
CA LYS A 22 27.56 -20.25 -5.64
C LYS A 22 27.18 -20.22 -4.15
N GLY A 23 28.06 -19.75 -3.28
CA GLY A 23 27.86 -19.64 -1.83
C GLY A 23 27.84 -18.18 -1.36
N THR A 24 27.61 -17.97 -0.06
CA THR A 24 27.44 -16.62 0.53
C THR A 24 28.65 -15.71 0.36
N TYR A 25 29.86 -16.29 0.32
CA TYR A 25 31.14 -15.59 0.29
C TYR A 25 31.87 -15.65 -1.07
N GLY A 26 31.33 -16.38 -2.06
CA GLY A 26 32.05 -16.61 -3.31
C GLY A 26 31.47 -17.67 -4.24
N LYS A 27 32.14 -17.89 -5.38
CA LYS A 27 31.73 -18.83 -6.43
C LYS A 27 32.62 -20.07 -6.41
N VAL A 28 32.03 -21.24 -6.61
CA VAL A 28 32.76 -22.52 -6.65
C VAL A 28 32.83 -23.04 -8.08
N TYR A 29 34.04 -23.30 -8.56
CA TYR A 29 34.32 -23.74 -9.93
C TYR A 29 34.91 -25.15 -9.96
N ARG A 30 34.54 -25.97 -10.95
CA ARG A 30 35.36 -27.13 -11.33
C ARG A 30 36.56 -26.61 -12.10
N VAL A 31 37.75 -27.04 -11.69
CA VAL A 31 39.01 -26.73 -12.37
C VAL A 31 39.75 -28.01 -12.77
N THR A 32 40.65 -27.88 -13.74
CA THR A 32 41.59 -28.94 -14.15
C THR A 32 43.02 -28.46 -13.91
N ASN A 33 43.86 -29.33 -13.35
CA ASN A 33 45.29 -29.10 -13.13
C ASN A 33 46.06 -29.22 -14.46
N LYS A 34 46.84 -28.20 -14.79
CA LYS A 34 47.60 -28.10 -16.06
C LYS A 34 48.77 -29.10 -16.16
N LYS A 35 49.20 -29.69 -15.04
CA LYS A 35 50.41 -30.54 -14.97
C LYS A 35 50.11 -32.04 -15.03
N ASP A 36 48.98 -32.48 -14.50
CA ASP A 36 48.62 -33.90 -14.38
C ASP A 36 47.18 -34.22 -14.83
N GLY A 37 46.39 -33.21 -15.22
CA GLY A 37 45.00 -33.38 -15.67
C GLY A 37 43.99 -33.70 -14.56
N SER A 38 44.40 -33.74 -13.28
CA SER A 38 43.48 -33.96 -12.15
C SER A 38 42.44 -32.83 -12.02
N GLN A 39 41.26 -33.17 -11.52
CA GLN A 39 40.17 -32.22 -11.31
C GLN A 39 40.03 -31.84 -9.83
N ALA A 40 39.71 -30.58 -9.58
CA ALA A 40 39.50 -30.02 -8.25
C ALA A 40 38.29 -29.06 -8.23
N ALA A 41 37.83 -28.71 -7.04
CA ALA A 41 36.89 -27.61 -6.81
C ALA A 41 37.65 -26.37 -6.32
N VAL A 42 37.30 -25.17 -6.77
CA VAL A 42 37.89 -23.91 -6.26
C VAL A 42 36.81 -22.96 -5.80
N LYS A 43 36.81 -22.65 -4.50
CA LYS A 43 36.02 -21.58 -3.88
C LYS A 43 36.80 -20.27 -4.07
N VAL A 44 36.36 -19.44 -5.03
CA VAL A 44 36.93 -18.12 -5.31
C VAL A 44 36.17 -17.08 -4.49
N LEU A 45 36.92 -16.30 -3.73
CA LEU A 45 36.45 -15.18 -2.91
C LEU A 45 36.84 -13.87 -3.62
N ASP A 46 35.83 -13.06 -3.95
CA ASP A 46 35.97 -11.76 -4.61
C ASP A 46 36.08 -10.66 -3.52
N PRO A 47 37.24 -10.00 -3.29
CA PRO A 47 37.39 -9.06 -2.17
C PRO A 47 36.86 -7.66 -2.50
N ILE A 48 35.86 -7.23 -1.72
CA ILE A 48 35.38 -5.86 -1.66
C ILE A 48 36.17 -5.13 -0.56
N ASN A 49 36.88 -4.06 -0.91
CA ASN A 49 37.55 -3.07 -0.04
C ASN A 49 37.91 -3.54 1.38
N VAL A 50 39.15 -4.00 1.56
CA VAL A 50 39.70 -4.57 2.82
C VAL A 50 39.34 -3.72 4.05
N SER A 51 38.37 -4.20 4.83
CA SER A 51 38.15 -3.85 6.23
C SER A 51 38.76 -4.93 7.11
N HIS A 52 39.32 -4.53 8.25
CA HIS A 52 40.12 -5.43 9.11
C HIS A 52 39.37 -6.68 9.63
N ASP A 53 38.04 -6.66 9.69
CA ASP A 53 37.24 -7.76 10.23
C ASP A 53 37.18 -8.99 9.28
N VAL A 54 37.33 -8.78 7.96
CA VAL A 54 37.18 -9.86 6.96
C VAL A 54 38.41 -10.78 6.92
N ASP A 55 39.60 -10.23 7.24
CA ASP A 55 40.84 -11.00 7.29
C ASP A 55 40.78 -12.11 8.35
N GLU A 56 40.11 -11.89 9.50
CA GLU A 56 40.02 -12.89 10.58
C GLU A 56 39.15 -14.10 10.20
N GLU A 57 38.02 -13.91 9.50
CA GLU A 57 37.15 -15.02 9.07
C GLU A 57 37.84 -15.90 8.00
N ILE A 58 38.54 -15.27 7.05
CA ILE A 58 39.29 -15.98 6.00
C ILE A 58 40.51 -16.70 6.59
N GLU A 59 41.25 -16.06 7.50
CA GLU A 59 42.36 -16.71 8.20
C GLU A 59 41.88 -17.85 9.11
N ALA A 60 40.66 -17.77 9.66
CA ALA A 60 40.02 -18.87 10.39
C ALA A 60 39.64 -20.05 9.48
N GLU A 61 38.92 -19.84 8.36
CA GLU A 61 38.55 -20.93 7.44
C GLU A 61 39.81 -21.62 6.88
N TYR A 62 40.83 -20.85 6.49
CA TYR A 62 42.11 -21.38 6.01
C TYR A 62 42.83 -22.25 7.07
N ASN A 63 42.90 -21.79 8.32
CA ASN A 63 43.56 -22.55 9.39
C ASN A 63 42.79 -23.84 9.76
N ILE A 64 41.46 -23.82 9.68
CA ILE A 64 40.61 -25.01 9.88
C ILE A 64 40.83 -26.03 8.75
N LEU A 65 40.72 -25.61 7.49
CA LEU A 65 40.96 -26.48 6.31
C LEU A 65 42.39 -27.07 6.29
N ARG A 66 43.40 -26.26 6.65
CA ARG A 66 44.81 -26.68 6.69
C ARG A 66 45.10 -27.71 7.80
N SER A 67 44.36 -27.69 8.91
CA SER A 67 44.61 -28.57 10.06
C SER A 67 43.81 -29.89 10.05
N LEU A 68 42.68 -29.94 9.33
CA LEU A 68 41.69 -31.04 9.43
C LEU A 68 41.47 -31.83 8.12
N SER A 69 42.15 -31.48 7.03
CA SER A 69 41.96 -32.07 5.69
C SER A 69 42.43 -33.54 5.54
N ASN A 70 42.98 -34.15 6.59
CA ASN A 70 43.51 -35.52 6.59
C ASN A 70 42.54 -36.56 7.20
N HIS A 71 41.23 -36.38 7.00
CA HIS A 71 40.19 -37.30 7.48
C HIS A 71 39.27 -37.71 6.32
N PRO A 72 38.89 -39.00 6.15
CA PRO A 72 38.14 -39.47 4.98
C PRO A 72 36.78 -38.76 4.80
N ASN A 73 36.08 -38.46 5.90
CA ASN A 73 34.79 -37.78 5.89
C ASN A 73 34.86 -36.24 5.98
N VAL A 74 36.04 -35.66 5.74
CA VAL A 74 36.24 -34.22 5.55
C VAL A 74 36.75 -33.99 4.12
N VAL A 75 36.41 -32.86 3.51
CA VAL A 75 36.98 -32.48 2.21
C VAL A 75 38.47 -32.18 2.32
N LYS A 76 39.26 -32.78 1.44
CA LYS A 76 40.70 -32.54 1.38
C LYS A 76 40.99 -31.16 0.78
N PHE A 77 41.92 -30.44 1.40
CA PHE A 77 42.35 -29.10 0.99
C PHE A 77 43.69 -29.19 0.26
N TYR A 78 43.78 -28.57 -0.92
CA TYR A 78 44.96 -28.61 -1.79
C TYR A 78 45.81 -27.34 -1.72
N GLY A 79 45.25 -26.20 -1.31
CA GLY A 79 46.01 -24.98 -1.06
C GLY A 79 45.22 -23.70 -1.29
N MET A 80 45.88 -22.57 -1.01
CA MET A 80 45.34 -21.22 -1.20
C MET A 80 46.26 -20.44 -2.13
N PHE A 81 45.67 -19.70 -3.06
CA PHE A 81 46.36 -18.98 -4.13
C PHE A 81 45.76 -17.57 -4.25
N TYR A 82 46.55 -16.60 -4.71
CA TYR A 82 46.10 -15.21 -4.88
C TYR A 82 46.33 -14.74 -6.31
N LYS A 83 45.32 -14.10 -6.90
CA LYS A 83 45.37 -13.62 -8.29
C LYS A 83 45.22 -12.11 -8.30
N SER A 84 46.34 -11.38 -8.37
CA SER A 84 46.32 -9.92 -8.46
C SER A 84 45.68 -9.44 -9.77
N ASP A 85 44.59 -8.68 -9.67
CA ASP A 85 43.98 -7.95 -10.80
C ASP A 85 44.10 -6.44 -10.53
N LYS A 86 44.53 -5.68 -11.54
CA LYS A 86 44.72 -4.22 -11.48
C LYS A 86 43.44 -3.42 -11.77
N VAL A 87 42.36 -4.09 -12.20
CA VAL A 87 41.08 -3.47 -12.56
C VAL A 87 39.96 -3.91 -11.61
N SER A 88 39.98 -5.18 -11.16
CA SER A 88 38.87 -5.79 -10.40
C SER A 88 39.11 -5.95 -8.89
N GLY A 89 40.34 -5.72 -8.41
CA GLY A 89 40.79 -6.21 -7.11
C GLY A 89 41.25 -7.67 -7.19
N GLY A 90 42.33 -8.02 -6.48
CA GLY A 90 42.95 -9.34 -6.62
C GLY A 90 42.22 -10.44 -5.85
N GLN A 91 41.81 -11.51 -6.53
CA GLN A 91 40.95 -12.57 -5.99
C GLN A 91 41.72 -13.60 -5.15
N LEU A 92 41.07 -14.17 -4.13
CA LEU A 92 41.61 -15.27 -3.32
C LEU A 92 40.95 -16.61 -3.70
N TRP A 93 41.75 -17.65 -3.93
CA TRP A 93 41.31 -18.95 -4.46
C TRP A 93 41.64 -20.08 -3.47
N LEU A 94 40.61 -20.74 -2.92
CA LEU A 94 40.74 -21.91 -2.05
C LEU A 94 40.49 -23.20 -2.86
N VAL A 95 41.51 -24.04 -3.02
CA VAL A 95 41.45 -25.27 -3.83
C VAL A 95 41.16 -26.49 -2.96
N LEU A 96 40.13 -27.25 -3.32
CA LEU A 96 39.50 -28.32 -2.57
C LEU A 96 39.29 -29.57 -3.45
N GLU A 97 39.10 -30.72 -2.81
CA GLU A 97 38.70 -31.98 -3.44
C GLU A 97 37.32 -31.88 -4.11
N LEU A 98 37.21 -32.45 -5.32
CA LEU A 98 36.00 -32.40 -6.13
C LEU A 98 35.09 -33.60 -5.84
N CYS A 99 34.02 -33.36 -5.09
CA CYS A 99 32.99 -34.36 -4.80
C CYS A 99 32.01 -34.51 -5.99
N ASN A 100 32.39 -35.32 -6.98
CA ASN A 100 31.65 -35.54 -8.23
C ASN A 100 30.26 -36.19 -8.09
N GLY A 101 29.83 -36.60 -6.89
CA GLY A 101 28.50 -37.16 -6.63
C GLY A 101 27.41 -36.14 -6.26
N GLY A 102 27.74 -34.84 -6.24
CA GLY A 102 26.81 -33.78 -5.86
C GLY A 102 26.61 -33.67 -4.34
N SER A 103 25.56 -32.95 -3.92
CA SER A 103 25.17 -32.88 -2.50
C SER A 103 24.13 -33.94 -2.14
N VAL A 104 24.02 -34.30 -0.86
CA VAL A 104 23.01 -35.26 -0.43
C VAL A 104 21.59 -34.71 -0.62
N THR A 105 21.36 -33.40 -0.43
CA THR A 105 20.07 -32.75 -0.75
C THR A 105 19.69 -32.89 -2.23
N GLU A 106 20.67 -32.86 -3.13
CA GLU A 106 20.46 -33.04 -4.58
C GLU A 106 20.10 -34.50 -4.93
N LEU A 107 20.72 -35.48 -4.28
CA LEU A 107 20.37 -36.90 -4.42
C LEU A 107 18.93 -37.19 -3.95
N ILE A 108 18.56 -36.71 -2.76
CA ILE A 108 17.21 -36.92 -2.21
C ILE A 108 16.15 -36.34 -3.17
N LYS A 109 16.38 -35.13 -3.69
CA LYS A 109 15.42 -34.45 -4.59
C LYS A 109 15.37 -35.11 -5.97
N GLY A 110 16.47 -35.67 -6.46
CA GLY A 110 16.50 -36.50 -7.67
C GLY A 110 15.67 -37.78 -7.54
N LEU A 111 15.67 -38.42 -6.36
CA LEU A 111 14.87 -39.62 -6.07
C LEU A 111 13.38 -39.30 -5.85
N LEU A 112 13.06 -38.22 -5.13
CA LEU A 112 11.67 -37.83 -4.88
C LEU A 112 10.93 -37.42 -6.16
N MET A 113 11.61 -36.82 -7.15
CA MET A 113 11.04 -36.59 -8.49
C MET A 113 10.75 -37.90 -9.26
N ARG A 114 11.32 -39.04 -8.84
CA ARG A 114 10.99 -40.39 -9.35
C ARG A 114 9.92 -41.11 -8.51
N GLY A 115 9.41 -40.47 -7.45
CA GLY A 115 8.50 -41.09 -6.47
C GLY A 115 9.20 -42.09 -5.54
N GLN A 116 10.52 -41.99 -5.37
CA GLN A 116 11.34 -42.87 -4.55
C GLN A 116 11.91 -42.14 -3.33
N CYS A 117 12.22 -42.88 -2.26
CA CYS A 117 12.89 -42.38 -1.06
C CYS A 117 14.20 -43.14 -0.78
N LEU A 118 15.11 -42.56 0.01
CA LEU A 118 16.31 -43.25 0.47
C LEU A 118 15.94 -44.36 1.46
N GLN A 119 16.56 -45.53 1.32
CA GLN A 119 16.38 -46.64 2.25
C GLN A 119 17.16 -46.40 3.56
N GLU A 120 16.59 -46.82 4.70
CA GLU A 120 17.20 -46.64 6.03
C GLU A 120 18.68 -47.06 6.16
N PRO A 121 19.18 -48.15 5.52
CA PRO A 121 20.60 -48.49 5.60
C PRO A 121 21.52 -47.45 4.94
N VAL A 122 21.05 -46.78 3.87
CA VAL A 122 21.79 -45.73 3.17
C VAL A 122 21.76 -44.42 3.97
N ILE A 123 20.60 -44.07 4.53
CA ILE A 123 20.45 -42.94 5.47
C ILE A 123 21.37 -43.13 6.68
N SER A 124 21.40 -44.34 7.25
CA SER A 124 22.27 -44.73 8.37
C SER A 124 23.75 -44.59 8.03
N TYR A 125 24.18 -45.03 6.84
CA TYR A 125 25.57 -44.89 6.37
C TYR A 125 26.00 -43.42 6.14
N ILE A 126 25.11 -42.59 5.59
CA ILE A 126 25.36 -41.15 5.41
C ILE A 126 25.49 -40.45 6.77
N LEU A 127 24.58 -40.72 7.70
CA LEU A 127 24.63 -40.14 9.05
C LEU A 127 25.82 -40.66 9.87
N TYR A 128 26.19 -41.94 9.74
CA TYR A 128 27.40 -42.50 10.34
C TYR A 128 28.66 -41.77 9.85
N SER A 129 28.78 -41.58 8.53
CA SER A 129 29.90 -40.88 7.90
C SER A 129 29.98 -39.40 8.34
N ALA A 130 28.84 -38.72 8.45
CA ALA A 130 28.76 -37.36 8.98
C ALA A 130 29.15 -37.29 10.47
N LEU A 131 28.73 -38.26 11.29
CA LEU A 131 29.14 -38.37 12.70
C LEU A 131 30.65 -38.57 12.85
N LEU A 132 31.30 -39.39 12.00
CA LEU A 132 32.77 -39.54 12.01
C LEU A 132 33.46 -38.21 11.65
N GLY A 133 32.95 -37.48 10.64
CA GLY A 133 33.42 -36.14 10.31
C GLY A 133 33.31 -35.16 11.49
N LEU A 134 32.13 -35.08 12.13
CA LEU A 134 31.90 -34.22 13.29
C LEU A 134 32.77 -34.64 14.50
N GLN A 135 32.98 -35.94 14.72
CA GLN A 135 33.86 -36.43 15.79
C GLN A 135 35.30 -35.93 15.59
N HIS A 136 35.80 -35.93 14.35
CA HIS A 136 37.13 -35.41 14.02
C HIS A 136 37.25 -33.90 14.32
N LEU A 137 36.23 -33.10 13.99
CA LEU A 137 36.19 -31.67 14.31
C LEU A 137 36.12 -31.43 15.84
N HIS A 138 35.21 -32.12 16.52
CA HIS A 138 34.95 -31.94 17.96
C HIS A 138 36.15 -32.34 18.81
N ASN A 139 36.85 -33.41 18.45
CA ASN A 139 38.11 -33.82 19.10
C ASN A 139 39.21 -32.75 18.99
N ASN A 140 39.26 -32.02 17.87
CA ASN A 140 40.14 -30.87 17.64
C ASN A 140 39.59 -29.54 18.22
N ARG A 141 38.54 -29.61 19.03
CA ARG A 141 37.82 -28.47 19.65
C ARG A 141 37.23 -27.49 18.64
N ILE A 142 36.84 -27.97 17.46
CA ILE A 142 36.24 -27.16 16.39
C ILE A 142 34.77 -27.56 16.24
N ILE A 143 33.90 -26.56 16.06
CA ILE A 143 32.46 -26.71 15.88
C ILE A 143 32.06 -26.23 14.48
N HIS A 144 31.16 -26.96 13.82
CA HIS A 144 30.85 -26.74 12.40
C HIS A 144 29.81 -25.64 12.18
N ARG A 145 28.79 -25.60 13.05
CA ARG A 145 27.67 -24.63 13.09
C ARG A 145 26.75 -24.57 11.87
N ASP A 146 27.00 -25.35 10.82
CA ASP A 146 26.20 -25.35 9.59
C ASP A 146 26.08 -26.74 8.94
N VAL A 147 25.72 -27.75 9.75
CA VAL A 147 25.46 -29.12 9.27
C VAL A 147 24.08 -29.18 8.60
N LYS A 148 24.05 -29.49 7.30
CA LYS A 148 22.84 -29.60 6.46
C LYS A 148 23.12 -30.48 5.25
N GLY A 149 22.11 -31.06 4.61
CA GLY A 149 22.32 -31.99 3.47
C GLY A 149 23.10 -31.39 2.28
N ASN A 150 23.09 -30.06 2.12
CA ASN A 150 23.85 -29.34 1.09
C ASN A 150 25.36 -29.25 1.41
N ASN A 151 25.73 -29.30 2.70
CA ASN A 151 27.13 -29.29 3.18
C ASN A 151 27.67 -30.72 3.43
N ILE A 152 26.90 -31.74 3.06
CA ILE A 152 27.35 -33.13 2.96
C ILE A 152 27.44 -33.44 1.46
N LEU A 153 28.66 -33.61 0.94
CA LEU A 153 28.89 -33.94 -0.47
C LEU A 153 29.26 -35.42 -0.64
N LEU A 154 28.95 -35.93 -1.82
CA LEU A 154 29.16 -37.32 -2.22
C LEU A 154 30.26 -37.45 -3.25
N THR A 155 31.01 -38.53 -3.20
CA THR A 155 31.90 -38.97 -4.29
C THR A 155 31.18 -40.00 -5.15
N THR A 156 31.59 -40.15 -6.41
CA THR A 156 31.08 -41.19 -7.33
C THR A 156 31.34 -42.63 -6.85
N GLU A 157 32.22 -42.81 -5.86
CA GLU A 157 32.52 -44.09 -5.21
C GLU A 157 31.65 -44.36 -3.97
N GLY A 158 30.70 -43.48 -3.66
CA GLY A 158 29.82 -43.58 -2.49
C GLY A 158 30.43 -43.06 -1.19
N GLY A 159 31.61 -42.45 -1.22
CA GLY A 159 32.19 -41.76 -0.06
C GLY A 159 31.44 -40.46 0.29
N VAL A 160 31.34 -40.15 1.59
CA VAL A 160 30.53 -39.05 2.15
C VAL A 160 31.42 -38.08 2.94
N LYS A 161 31.38 -36.78 2.62
CA LYS A 161 32.30 -35.74 3.14
C LYS A 161 31.59 -34.47 3.62
N LEU A 162 32.02 -33.92 4.76
CA LEU A 162 31.62 -32.61 5.26
C LEU A 162 32.39 -31.48 4.56
N VAL A 163 31.70 -30.38 4.22
CA VAL A 163 32.24 -29.21 3.51
C VAL A 163 31.75 -27.87 4.07
N ASP A 164 32.37 -26.79 3.61
CA ASP A 164 32.10 -25.37 3.92
C ASP A 164 32.32 -24.98 5.39
N PHE A 165 33.56 -24.54 5.69
CA PHE A 165 34.00 -24.22 7.04
C PHE A 165 33.96 -22.71 7.34
N GLY A 166 33.44 -21.88 6.43
CA GLY A 166 33.41 -20.42 6.54
C GLY A 166 32.68 -19.86 7.78
N VAL A 167 31.80 -20.65 8.41
CA VAL A 167 31.17 -20.29 9.70
C VAL A 167 31.55 -21.24 10.84
N SER A 168 32.57 -22.09 10.67
CA SER A 168 33.10 -22.93 11.77
C SER A 168 33.88 -22.10 12.80
N ALA A 169 34.15 -22.67 13.98
CA ALA A 169 34.98 -21.98 14.98
C ALA A 169 35.73 -22.95 15.90
N GLN A 170 36.94 -22.57 16.30
CA GLN A 170 37.67 -23.23 17.39
C GLN A 170 37.23 -22.71 18.76
N LEU A 171 37.14 -23.59 19.75
CA LEU A 171 36.76 -23.29 21.14
C LEU A 171 37.99 -22.87 21.96
N THR A 172 38.08 -21.59 22.31
CA THR A 172 39.21 -21.01 23.06
C THR A 172 39.16 -21.31 24.56
N SER A 173 40.35 -21.41 25.16
CA SER A 173 40.58 -22.03 26.47
C SER A 173 40.23 -21.13 27.66
N ALA A 174 38.93 -21.00 27.95
CA ALA A 174 38.44 -20.54 29.26
C ALA A 174 37.17 -21.28 29.73
N ARG A 175 36.21 -21.52 28.82
CA ARG A 175 34.93 -22.21 29.15
C ARG A 175 34.41 -23.20 28.08
N LEU A 176 35.10 -23.38 26.95
CA LEU A 176 34.69 -24.28 25.85
C LEU A 176 33.26 -24.02 25.30
N ARG A 177 32.78 -22.77 25.35
CA ARG A 177 31.46 -22.36 24.83
C ARG A 177 31.57 -21.11 23.94
N ARG A 178 30.60 -20.91 23.05
CA ARG A 178 30.47 -19.73 22.15
C ARG A 178 29.09 -19.07 22.34
N ASN A 179 28.98 -17.79 22.01
CA ASN A 179 27.79 -16.94 22.21
C ASN A 179 27.35 -16.18 20.94
N THR A 180 27.69 -16.67 19.75
CA THR A 180 27.38 -16.03 18.45
C THR A 180 26.27 -16.79 17.71
N SER A 181 25.21 -16.10 17.29
CA SER A 181 24.13 -16.71 16.48
C SER A 181 24.51 -16.75 15.00
N VAL A 182 24.95 -17.92 14.50
CA VAL A 182 25.32 -18.17 13.09
C VAL A 182 24.94 -19.59 12.67
N GLY A 183 24.63 -19.80 11.39
CA GLY A 183 24.21 -21.09 10.80
C GLY A 183 22.99 -20.95 9.88
N THR A 184 22.62 -22.00 9.14
CA THR A 184 21.45 -21.97 8.24
C THR A 184 20.13 -22.13 9.04
N PRO A 185 19.18 -21.17 8.99
CA PRO A 185 18.08 -21.04 9.97
C PRO A 185 17.20 -22.26 10.29
N PHE A 186 16.97 -23.18 9.35
CA PHE A 186 16.13 -24.37 9.62
C PHE A 186 16.88 -25.47 10.39
N TRP A 187 18.21 -25.53 10.27
CA TRP A 187 19.07 -26.49 10.95
C TRP A 187 19.69 -25.93 12.24
N MET A 188 19.53 -24.63 12.54
CA MET A 188 20.06 -24.00 13.75
C MET A 188 19.44 -24.57 15.04
N ALA A 189 20.28 -24.80 16.04
CA ALA A 189 19.87 -25.32 17.33
C ALA A 189 19.27 -24.22 18.23
N PRO A 190 18.29 -24.53 19.11
CA PRO A 190 17.61 -23.54 19.97
C PRO A 190 18.56 -22.67 20.79
N GLU A 191 19.65 -23.24 21.31
CA GLU A 191 20.65 -22.55 22.11
C GLU A 191 21.55 -21.59 21.30
N VAL A 192 21.75 -21.85 20.00
CA VAL A 192 22.45 -20.95 19.09
C VAL A 192 21.57 -19.73 18.80
N ILE A 193 20.27 -19.96 18.53
CA ILE A 193 19.26 -18.91 18.29
C ILE A 193 19.07 -18.03 19.53
N ALA A 194 19.12 -18.62 20.74
CA ALA A 194 18.99 -17.89 22.00
C ALA A 194 20.08 -16.82 22.20
N CYS A 195 21.28 -17.03 21.66
CA CYS A 195 22.40 -16.09 21.78
C CYS A 195 22.16 -14.75 21.05
N GLU A 196 21.27 -14.69 20.07
CA GLU A 196 20.86 -13.41 19.45
C GLU A 196 19.98 -12.55 20.39
N GLN A 197 19.31 -13.19 21.35
CA GLN A 197 18.34 -12.56 22.24
C GLN A 197 18.89 -12.31 23.66
N GLN A 198 19.97 -12.98 24.06
CA GLN A 198 20.58 -12.87 25.39
C GLN A 198 22.11 -13.00 25.31
N TYR A 199 22.83 -11.91 25.56
CA TYR A 199 24.31 -11.85 25.48
C TYR A 199 25.05 -12.76 26.47
N ASP A 200 24.42 -13.13 27.57
CA ASP A 200 24.98 -14.04 28.60
C ASP A 200 24.83 -15.53 28.25
N TYR A 201 24.09 -15.87 27.18
CA TYR A 201 23.86 -17.26 26.77
C TYR A 201 25.07 -17.84 26.01
N SER A 202 25.33 -19.15 26.15
CA SER A 202 26.42 -19.80 25.41
C SER A 202 26.25 -21.31 25.25
N TYR A 203 26.69 -21.84 24.11
CA TYR A 203 26.53 -23.23 23.67
C TYR A 203 27.88 -23.92 23.41
N ASP A 204 27.87 -25.26 23.37
CA ASP A 204 29.03 -26.11 23.05
C ASP A 204 28.86 -26.84 21.69
N ALA A 205 29.72 -27.82 21.41
CA ALA A 205 29.74 -28.59 20.17
C ALA A 205 28.45 -29.40 19.87
N ARG A 206 27.54 -29.55 20.85
CA ARG A 206 26.27 -30.29 20.66
C ARG A 206 25.28 -29.53 19.78
N CYS A 207 25.53 -28.28 19.41
CA CYS A 207 24.75 -27.59 18.38
C CYS A 207 24.74 -28.37 17.06
N ASP A 208 25.90 -28.93 16.66
CA ASP A 208 26.04 -29.69 15.41
C ASP A 208 25.21 -30.99 15.43
N VAL A 209 24.96 -31.56 16.61
CA VAL A 209 24.11 -32.74 16.81
C VAL A 209 22.63 -32.44 16.53
N TRP A 210 22.15 -31.27 16.92
CA TRP A 210 20.79 -30.85 16.56
C TRP A 210 20.66 -30.64 15.05
N SER A 211 21.64 -29.95 14.45
CA SER A 211 21.67 -29.71 13.01
C SER A 211 21.71 -31.02 12.21
N LEU A 212 22.49 -32.02 12.67
CA LEU A 212 22.46 -33.39 12.13
C LEU A 212 21.09 -34.07 12.33
N GLY A 213 20.43 -33.88 13.47
CA GLY A 213 19.07 -34.37 13.72
C GLY A 213 18.03 -33.79 12.76
N ILE A 214 18.19 -32.53 12.36
CA ILE A 214 17.39 -31.90 11.30
C ILE A 214 17.76 -32.48 9.92
N THR A 215 19.05 -32.71 9.64
CA THR A 215 19.50 -33.38 8.41
C THR A 215 18.97 -34.83 8.30
N ALA A 216 18.79 -35.52 9.43
CA ALA A 216 18.16 -36.84 9.46
C ALA A 216 16.68 -36.81 9.05
N ILE A 217 15.95 -35.71 9.34
CA ILE A 217 14.59 -35.51 8.81
C ILE A 217 14.64 -35.14 7.32
N GLU A 218 15.55 -34.26 6.90
CA GLU A 218 15.78 -33.90 5.49
C GLU A 218 16.03 -35.14 4.61
N LEU A 219 16.85 -36.09 5.08
CA LEU A 219 17.15 -37.38 4.44
C LEU A 219 15.93 -38.29 4.22
N ALA A 220 14.86 -38.10 4.99
CA ALA A 220 13.72 -39.00 5.08
C ALA A 220 12.45 -38.39 4.45
N ASP A 221 12.12 -37.14 4.82
CA ASP A 221 10.92 -36.41 4.39
C ASP A 221 11.17 -35.48 3.18
N GLY A 222 12.42 -35.35 2.72
CA GLY A 222 12.82 -34.59 1.51
C GLY A 222 13.20 -33.13 1.71
N ASP A 223 12.73 -32.52 2.79
CA ASP A 223 12.99 -31.14 3.20
C ASP A 223 13.07 -31.08 4.74
N PRO A 224 13.80 -30.11 5.32
CA PRO A 224 13.86 -29.96 6.78
C PRO A 224 12.50 -29.53 7.36
N PRO A 225 12.25 -29.74 8.66
CA PRO A 225 11.08 -29.22 9.34
C PRO A 225 10.95 -27.71 9.17
N LEU A 226 9.71 -27.24 8.98
CA LEU A 226 9.37 -25.83 8.78
C LEU A 226 9.85 -25.21 7.45
N ALA A 227 10.39 -25.97 6.48
CA ALA A 227 10.84 -25.46 5.18
C ALA A 227 9.78 -24.63 4.40
N GLU A 228 8.50 -24.95 4.59
CA GLU A 228 7.34 -24.23 4.02
C GLU A 228 7.13 -22.82 4.61
N MET A 229 7.96 -22.38 5.56
CA MET A 229 7.88 -21.07 6.21
C MET A 229 9.14 -20.24 6.02
N HIS A 230 8.98 -18.92 5.92
CA HIS A 230 10.10 -17.98 5.82
C HIS A 230 11.16 -18.21 6.93
N PRO A 231 12.47 -18.22 6.63
CA PRO A 231 13.52 -18.60 7.59
C PRO A 231 13.43 -17.89 8.95
N VAL A 232 13.14 -16.59 8.96
CA VAL A 232 12.96 -15.81 10.19
C VAL A 232 11.78 -16.31 11.05
N LYS A 233 10.68 -16.76 10.42
CA LYS A 233 9.53 -17.37 11.14
C LYS A 233 9.91 -18.73 11.74
N ALA A 234 10.84 -19.48 11.13
CA ALA A 234 11.35 -20.72 11.69
C ALA A 234 12.19 -20.44 12.95
N LEU A 235 13.08 -19.45 12.95
CA LEU A 235 13.88 -19.04 14.11
C LEU A 235 13.03 -18.70 15.34
N PHE A 236 11.88 -18.03 15.16
CA PHE A 236 10.95 -17.78 16.28
C PHE A 236 10.21 -19.04 16.76
N LYS A 237 10.02 -20.06 15.91
CA LYS A 237 9.31 -21.30 16.23
C LYS A 237 10.21 -22.37 16.83
N ILE A 238 11.45 -22.55 16.37
CA ILE A 238 12.36 -23.62 16.83
C ILE A 238 12.52 -23.67 18.37
N PRO A 239 12.75 -22.54 19.09
CA PRO A 239 12.79 -22.55 20.55
C PRO A 239 11.43 -22.79 21.22
N ARG A 240 10.30 -22.51 20.56
CA ARG A 240 8.95 -22.48 21.16
C ARG A 240 8.11 -23.72 20.92
N ASN A 241 8.08 -24.24 19.70
CA ASN A 241 7.35 -25.46 19.31
C ASN A 241 7.94 -26.71 20.01
N PRO A 242 7.20 -27.83 20.17
CA PRO A 242 7.83 -29.11 20.52
C PRO A 242 8.92 -29.49 19.50
N SER A 243 9.86 -30.34 19.90
CA SER A 243 10.94 -30.82 19.02
C SER A 243 10.36 -31.47 17.76
N PRO A 244 10.92 -31.20 16.56
CA PRO A 244 10.43 -31.80 15.32
C PRO A 244 10.47 -33.33 15.31
N THR A 245 9.58 -33.91 14.51
CA THR A 245 9.51 -35.35 14.20
C THR A 245 9.27 -35.52 12.70
N LEU A 246 9.47 -36.73 12.19
CA LEU A 246 9.15 -37.10 10.81
C LEU A 246 7.65 -36.87 10.50
N ARG A 247 7.31 -36.61 9.23
CA ARG A 247 5.93 -36.41 8.75
C ARG A 247 5.04 -37.63 9.00
N ASN A 248 5.57 -38.84 8.76
CA ASN A 248 4.88 -40.12 8.98
C ASN A 248 5.72 -41.09 9.86
N PRO A 249 5.80 -40.91 11.19
CA PRO A 249 6.70 -41.70 12.05
C PRO A 249 6.45 -43.22 12.07
N GLU A 250 5.28 -43.67 11.63
CA GLU A 250 4.89 -45.09 11.54
C GLU A 250 5.49 -45.81 10.33
N GLN A 251 5.96 -45.08 9.32
CA GLN A 251 6.57 -45.62 8.09
C GLN A 251 8.07 -45.94 8.26
N TRP A 252 8.64 -45.58 9.42
CA TRP A 252 10.06 -45.66 9.72
C TRP A 252 10.31 -46.52 10.97
N CYS A 253 11.48 -47.15 11.08
CA CYS A 253 11.77 -48.02 12.20
C CYS A 253 11.90 -47.22 13.51
N ARG A 254 11.48 -47.85 14.63
CA ARG A 254 11.55 -47.24 15.97
C ARG A 254 12.97 -46.80 16.35
N SER A 255 13.99 -47.45 15.78
CA SER A 255 15.41 -47.08 15.97
C SER A 255 15.74 -45.72 15.34
N PHE A 256 15.26 -45.45 14.13
CA PHE A 256 15.49 -44.18 13.43
C PHE A 256 14.73 -43.03 14.10
N CYS A 257 13.45 -43.24 14.42
CA CYS A 257 12.65 -42.26 15.16
C CYS A 257 13.26 -41.94 16.54
N HIS A 258 13.85 -42.93 17.23
CA HIS A 258 14.59 -42.71 18.47
C HIS A 258 15.89 -41.95 18.26
N PHE A 259 16.66 -42.23 17.19
CA PHE A 259 17.88 -41.47 16.85
C PHE A 259 17.59 -39.98 16.65
N ILE A 260 16.53 -39.65 15.88
CA ILE A 260 16.08 -38.26 15.67
C ILE A 260 15.66 -37.63 17.00
N GLY A 261 14.89 -38.34 17.82
CA GLY A 261 14.48 -37.87 19.16
C GLY A 261 15.64 -37.55 20.10
N GLN A 262 16.72 -38.35 20.05
CA GLN A 262 17.96 -38.11 20.81
C GLN A 262 18.74 -36.88 20.30
N CYS A 263 18.77 -36.67 18.98
CA CYS A 263 19.45 -35.50 18.39
C CYS A 263 18.69 -34.18 18.68
N LEU A 264 17.35 -34.22 18.71
CA LEU A 264 16.49 -33.05 18.85
C LEU A 264 16.04 -32.78 20.31
N ILE A 265 16.88 -33.16 21.28
CA ILE A 265 16.72 -32.72 22.68
C ILE A 265 17.05 -31.20 22.75
N LYS A 266 16.10 -30.40 23.21
CA LYS A 266 16.26 -28.92 23.29
C LYS A 266 17.31 -28.46 24.28
N ASP A 267 17.35 -29.09 25.45
CA ASP A 267 18.40 -28.85 26.43
C ASP A 267 19.70 -29.45 25.91
N PHE A 268 20.64 -28.60 25.49
CA PHE A 268 21.91 -29.06 24.95
C PHE A 268 22.79 -29.74 26.02
N GLU A 269 22.62 -29.42 27.31
CA GLU A 269 23.38 -30.11 28.37
C GLU A 269 22.89 -31.55 28.59
N ALA A 270 21.62 -31.83 28.27
CA ALA A 270 21.03 -33.18 28.22
C ALA A 270 21.21 -33.89 26.86
N ARG A 271 21.46 -33.17 25.76
CA ARG A 271 21.65 -33.75 24.41
C ARG A 271 22.94 -34.59 24.34
N PRO A 272 22.93 -35.82 23.78
CA PRO A 272 24.13 -36.65 23.66
C PRO A 272 25.20 -36.03 22.76
N SER A 273 26.47 -36.34 23.04
CA SER A 273 27.59 -36.00 22.16
C SER A 273 27.68 -36.95 20.96
N VAL A 274 28.38 -36.52 19.91
CA VAL A 274 28.67 -37.32 18.70
C VAL A 274 29.22 -38.72 19.04
N THR A 275 30.10 -38.81 20.05
CA THR A 275 30.65 -40.08 20.54
C THR A 275 29.60 -41.06 21.06
N HIS A 276 28.53 -40.57 21.70
CA HIS A 276 27.42 -41.42 22.18
C HIS A 276 26.43 -41.77 21.05
N LEU A 277 26.32 -40.93 20.02
CA LEU A 277 25.44 -41.19 18.87
C LEU A 277 26.05 -42.20 17.87
N LEU A 278 27.38 -42.27 17.76
CA LEU A 278 28.07 -43.34 17.03
C LEU A 278 27.74 -44.74 17.61
N GLU A 279 27.53 -44.81 18.93
CA GLU A 279 27.16 -46.05 19.62
C GLU A 279 25.67 -46.45 19.48
N HIS A 280 24.85 -45.61 18.85
CA HIS A 280 23.40 -45.79 18.76
C HIS A 280 22.99 -46.97 17.85
N PRO A 281 21.96 -47.78 18.18
CA PRO A 281 21.56 -48.94 17.38
C PRO A 281 21.27 -48.65 15.89
N PHE A 282 20.62 -47.52 15.58
CA PHE A 282 20.38 -47.09 14.19
C PHE A 282 21.66 -46.75 13.40
N ILE A 283 22.76 -46.41 14.07
CA ILE A 283 24.04 -46.08 13.43
C ILE A 283 24.91 -47.34 13.34
N LYS A 284 24.93 -48.17 14.39
CA LYS A 284 25.63 -49.47 14.40
C LYS A 284 25.21 -50.43 13.29
N GLN A 285 24.01 -50.31 12.73
CA GLN A 285 23.57 -51.16 11.61
C GLN A 285 24.31 -50.90 10.29
N ALA A 286 25.07 -49.80 10.15
CA ALA A 286 25.96 -49.54 9.02
C ALA A 286 27.40 -50.04 9.26
N HIS A 287 27.79 -50.22 10.52
CA HIS A 287 29.13 -50.62 10.93
C HIS A 287 29.42 -52.06 10.49
N GLY A 288 30.55 -52.31 9.81
CA GLY A 288 30.88 -53.64 9.25
C GLY A 288 30.20 -53.96 7.91
N LYS A 289 29.60 -52.97 7.24
CA LYS A 289 29.04 -53.09 5.87
C LYS A 289 29.80 -52.23 4.86
N ASP A 290 31.08 -52.01 5.13
CA ASP A 290 31.91 -50.92 4.61
C ASP A 290 32.25 -51.04 3.10
N VAL A 291 31.78 -52.10 2.44
CA VAL A 291 31.85 -52.31 0.99
C VAL A 291 30.47 -52.20 0.32
N VAL A 292 29.40 -52.66 0.98
CA VAL A 292 28.08 -52.82 0.35
C VAL A 292 27.28 -51.51 0.32
N LEU A 293 27.28 -50.75 1.43
CA LEU A 293 26.52 -49.50 1.51
C LEU A 293 27.11 -48.36 0.63
N PRO A 294 28.45 -48.20 0.51
CA PRO A 294 29.03 -47.27 -0.46
C PRO A 294 28.70 -47.64 -1.91
N GLN A 295 28.76 -48.92 -2.27
CA GLN A 295 28.41 -49.39 -3.63
C GLN A 295 26.94 -49.14 -3.98
N GLN A 296 26.03 -49.32 -3.02
CA GLN A 296 24.61 -48.97 -3.21
C GLN A 296 24.41 -47.46 -3.40
N LEU A 297 25.14 -46.62 -2.66
CA LEU A 297 25.09 -45.17 -2.81
C LEU A 297 25.69 -44.71 -4.16
N ALA A 298 26.81 -45.30 -4.58
CA ALA A 298 27.44 -45.05 -5.88
C ALA A 298 26.51 -45.36 -7.07
N ALA A 299 25.77 -46.48 -7.01
CA ALA A 299 24.81 -46.85 -8.04
C ALA A 299 23.67 -45.81 -8.18
N LEU A 300 23.13 -45.32 -7.06
CA LEU A 300 22.09 -44.27 -7.05
C LEU A 300 22.61 -42.94 -7.65
N ILE A 301 23.86 -42.58 -7.36
CA ILE A 301 24.52 -41.39 -7.94
C ILE A 301 24.65 -41.54 -9.46
N GLN A 302 25.09 -42.70 -9.96
CA GLN A 302 25.22 -42.93 -11.41
C GLN A 302 23.86 -42.88 -12.13
N GLU A 303 22.81 -43.48 -11.56
CA GLU A 303 21.45 -43.44 -12.11
C GLU A 303 20.85 -42.01 -12.13
N GLN A 304 21.42 -41.07 -11.37
CA GLN A 304 21.05 -39.66 -11.41
C GLN A 304 21.73 -38.90 -12.57
N GLN A 305 22.97 -39.23 -12.92
CA GLN A 305 23.78 -38.43 -13.85
C GLN A 305 23.46 -38.66 -15.33
N GLU A 306 23.07 -39.88 -15.74
CA GLU A 306 22.90 -40.23 -17.17
C GLU A 306 21.70 -39.54 -17.87
N LEU A 307 20.75 -38.97 -17.12
CA LEU A 307 19.51 -38.39 -17.66
C LEU A 307 19.62 -36.92 -18.14
N CYS A 308 20.59 -36.13 -17.67
CA CYS A 308 20.60 -34.67 -17.87
C CYS A 308 20.98 -34.16 -19.27
N CYS A 309 21.39 -35.02 -20.21
CA CYS A 309 22.30 -34.61 -21.31
C CYS A 309 21.66 -34.34 -22.70
N LYS A 310 20.33 -34.20 -22.85
CA LYS A 310 19.66 -34.41 -24.17
C LYS A 310 18.84 -33.28 -24.85
N THR A 311 18.78 -32.03 -24.33
CA THR A 311 17.77 -31.07 -24.83
C THR A 311 18.27 -29.65 -25.17
N LYS A 312 18.70 -29.40 -26.43
CA LYS A 312 18.83 -28.04 -27.02
C LYS A 312 18.59 -28.01 -28.56
N THR A 313 17.97 -26.93 -29.06
CA THR A 313 17.88 -26.37 -30.45
C THR A 313 16.53 -26.42 -31.21
N LYS A 314 15.91 -25.24 -31.42
CA LYS A 314 15.57 -24.60 -32.74
C LYS A 314 14.72 -23.31 -32.56
N GLN A 315 14.59 -22.52 -33.62
CA GLN A 315 14.20 -21.09 -33.56
C GLN A 315 13.39 -20.62 -34.81
N GLU A 316 12.78 -19.43 -34.71
CA GLU A 316 12.09 -18.60 -35.74
C GLU A 316 10.74 -19.03 -36.35
N ARG A 317 9.74 -18.11 -36.39
CA ARG A 317 9.54 -17.13 -37.50
C ARG A 317 8.39 -16.13 -37.26
N ILE A 318 8.36 -15.09 -38.10
CA ILE A 318 7.68 -13.78 -37.91
C ILE A 318 6.40 -13.67 -38.76
N ASN A 319 5.40 -12.88 -38.32
CA ASN A 319 4.62 -12.05 -39.27
C ASN A 319 3.97 -10.82 -38.61
N THR A 320 3.72 -9.77 -39.39
CA THR A 320 3.39 -8.39 -38.93
C THR A 320 2.09 -7.83 -39.52
N ARG A 321 1.39 -6.94 -38.80
CA ARG A 321 0.51 -5.90 -39.40
C ARG A 321 0.57 -4.57 -38.61
N LYS A 322 0.60 -3.46 -39.35
CA LYS A 322 0.55 -2.04 -38.94
C LYS A 322 -0.78 -1.41 -39.41
N THR A 323 -1.24 -0.21 -39.04
CA THR A 323 -1.24 0.65 -37.82
C THR A 323 -2.26 1.78 -38.11
N LEU A 324 -2.77 2.51 -37.12
CA LEU A 324 -3.23 3.91 -37.31
C LEU A 324 -2.29 4.81 -36.52
N ILE A 325 -1.64 5.75 -37.21
CA ILE A 325 -0.47 6.48 -36.69
C ILE A 325 -0.91 7.84 -36.14
N ILE A 326 -0.72 8.02 -34.83
CA ILE A 326 -0.19 9.26 -34.28
C ILE A 326 1.33 9.05 -34.20
N GLU A 327 2.13 10.04 -34.56
CA GLU A 327 3.59 9.89 -34.54
C GLU A 327 4.09 9.76 -33.10
N SER A 328 4.44 8.52 -32.73
CA SER A 328 5.21 8.22 -31.53
C SER A 328 6.66 8.55 -31.81
N CYS A 329 7.23 9.47 -31.03
CA CYS A 329 8.67 9.66 -31.03
C CYS A 329 9.30 8.41 -30.36
N PRO A 330 10.31 7.74 -30.95
CA PRO A 330 10.86 6.51 -30.38
C PRO A 330 11.49 6.71 -28.98
N ASP A 331 11.79 7.95 -28.62
CA ASP A 331 12.57 8.36 -27.46
C ASP A 331 11.72 8.72 -26.22
N ASP A 332 10.41 8.37 -26.18
CA ASP A 332 9.48 8.74 -25.10
C ASP A 332 9.83 8.20 -23.69
N ASP A 333 10.79 7.27 -23.60
CA ASP A 333 11.29 6.65 -22.37
C ASP A 333 12.83 6.65 -22.36
N LEU A 334 13.45 7.25 -21.34
CA LEU A 334 14.90 7.39 -21.24
C LEU A 334 15.63 6.03 -21.19
N VAL A 335 14.92 4.95 -20.84
CA VAL A 335 15.45 3.57 -20.85
C VAL A 335 15.81 3.09 -22.26
N ASN A 336 15.20 3.65 -23.31
CA ASN A 336 15.44 3.27 -24.70
C ASN A 336 16.66 3.97 -25.34
N LEU A 337 17.26 4.98 -24.69
CA LEU A 337 18.39 5.72 -25.23
C LEU A 337 19.60 4.80 -25.45
N GLU A 338 20.23 4.89 -26.62
CA GLU A 338 21.41 4.09 -26.96
C GLU A 338 22.57 4.38 -25.99
N PHE A 339 22.94 5.67 -25.90
CA PHE A 339 23.96 6.20 -25.01
C PHE A 339 23.31 6.75 -23.73
N LEU A 340 23.96 6.52 -22.58
CA LEU A 340 23.46 6.93 -21.27
C LEU A 340 24.50 7.79 -20.56
N ASP A 341 24.41 9.11 -20.77
CA ASP A 341 25.16 10.13 -20.06
C ASP A 341 24.25 11.30 -19.65
N GLU A 342 24.76 12.18 -18.79
CA GLU A 342 23.97 13.31 -18.27
C GLU A 342 23.58 14.30 -19.37
N GLU A 343 24.48 14.62 -20.29
CA GLU A 343 24.22 15.60 -21.36
C GLU A 343 23.19 15.09 -22.37
N THR A 344 23.17 13.80 -22.73
CA THR A 344 22.10 13.25 -23.59
C THR A 344 20.76 13.31 -22.87
N ILE A 345 20.67 12.95 -21.59
CA ILE A 345 19.41 13.07 -20.82
C ILE A 345 18.96 14.54 -20.78
N ILE A 346 19.84 15.49 -20.49
CA ILE A 346 19.50 16.91 -20.38
C ILE A 346 19.11 17.50 -21.74
N SER A 347 19.85 17.19 -22.80
CA SER A 347 19.54 17.63 -24.16
C SER A 347 18.21 17.03 -24.64
N HIS A 348 17.92 15.79 -24.25
CA HIS A 348 16.65 15.14 -24.56
C HIS A 348 15.47 15.80 -23.81
N LEU A 349 15.58 15.95 -22.49
CA LEU A 349 14.56 16.63 -21.68
C LEU A 349 14.35 18.09 -22.09
N GLN A 350 15.40 18.80 -22.52
CA GLN A 350 15.27 20.14 -23.07
C GLN A 350 14.47 20.12 -24.38
N LYS A 351 14.86 19.29 -25.36
CA LYS A 351 14.14 19.16 -26.64
C LYS A 351 12.65 18.90 -26.42
N ARG A 352 12.31 17.95 -25.53
CA ARG A 352 10.93 17.65 -25.14
C ARG A 352 10.22 18.87 -24.52
N TYR A 353 10.88 19.61 -23.64
CA TYR A 353 10.32 20.79 -22.99
C TYR A 353 10.03 21.93 -23.99
N ASP A 354 10.94 22.14 -24.95
CA ASP A 354 10.80 23.11 -26.04
C ASP A 354 9.65 22.69 -27.01
N GLU A 355 9.42 21.37 -27.18
CA GLU A 355 8.27 20.75 -27.87
C GLU A 355 6.98 20.65 -26.99
N LEU A 356 6.96 21.29 -25.81
CA LEU A 356 5.88 21.27 -24.79
C LEU A 356 5.54 19.88 -24.21
N GLN A 357 6.36 18.86 -24.47
CA GLN A 357 6.24 17.51 -23.91
C GLN A 357 6.84 17.44 -22.50
N VAL A 358 6.15 18.07 -21.54
CA VAL A 358 6.56 18.16 -20.12
C VAL A 358 6.74 16.83 -19.38
N TYR A 359 6.28 15.72 -19.96
CA TYR A 359 6.33 14.39 -19.38
C TYR A 359 7.30 13.48 -20.15
N THR A 360 8.08 12.69 -19.41
CA THR A 360 9.03 11.71 -19.96
C THR A 360 9.05 10.46 -19.08
N TYR A 361 9.13 9.26 -19.65
CA TYR A 361 9.20 8.03 -18.86
C TYR A 361 10.63 7.64 -18.47
N VAL A 362 10.73 6.89 -17.36
CA VAL A 362 11.93 6.13 -16.97
C VAL A 362 11.47 4.73 -16.56
N GLY A 363 11.30 3.84 -17.54
CA GLY A 363 10.79 2.48 -17.33
C GLY A 363 9.34 2.48 -16.86
N ASP A 364 9.11 2.34 -15.56
CA ASP A 364 7.80 2.50 -14.90
C ASP A 364 7.58 3.90 -14.29
N ILE A 365 8.64 4.60 -13.90
CA ILE A 365 8.63 5.94 -13.28
C ILE A 365 8.25 7.04 -14.30
N LEU A 366 7.74 8.18 -13.81
CA LEU A 366 7.42 9.37 -14.59
C LEU A 366 8.24 10.59 -14.13
N ILE A 367 8.92 11.25 -15.08
CA ILE A 367 9.47 12.61 -14.91
C ILE A 367 8.43 13.63 -15.39
N ALA A 368 8.26 14.72 -14.63
CA ALA A 368 7.37 15.83 -14.94
C ALA A 368 8.10 17.16 -14.76
N LEU A 369 8.33 17.91 -15.86
CA LEU A 369 8.92 19.24 -15.81
C LEU A 369 7.82 20.29 -15.69
N ASN A 370 7.96 21.26 -14.77
CA ASN A 370 6.94 22.31 -14.61
C ASN A 370 6.90 23.26 -15.83
N PRO A 371 5.80 23.33 -16.62
CA PRO A 371 5.71 24.27 -17.75
C PRO A 371 5.63 25.74 -17.33
N PHE A 372 5.27 26.04 -16.07
CA PHE A 372 4.85 27.38 -15.61
C PHE A 372 3.72 28.03 -16.44
N GLN A 373 3.00 27.25 -17.25
CA GLN A 373 1.85 27.68 -18.05
C GLN A 373 0.81 26.55 -18.19
N ASN A 374 -0.45 26.92 -18.43
CA ASN A 374 -1.54 25.95 -18.60
C ASN A 374 -1.47 25.25 -19.96
N LEU A 375 -1.44 23.91 -19.96
CA LEU A 375 -1.43 23.08 -21.16
C LEU A 375 -2.80 22.43 -21.40
N SER A 376 -3.20 22.26 -22.67
CA SER A 376 -4.50 21.69 -23.06
C SER A 376 -4.62 20.17 -22.87
N ILE A 377 -3.52 19.50 -22.52
CA ILE A 377 -3.40 18.04 -22.35
C ILE A 377 -4.21 17.46 -21.17
N TYR A 378 -4.72 18.31 -20.27
CA TYR A 378 -5.47 17.87 -19.09
C TYR A 378 -6.99 17.74 -19.30
N SER A 379 -7.46 17.85 -20.54
CA SER A 379 -8.91 17.86 -20.84
C SER A 379 -9.60 16.50 -20.56
N PRO A 380 -10.94 16.49 -20.38
CA PRO A 380 -11.72 15.25 -20.28
C PRO A 380 -11.65 14.34 -21.53
N GLN A 381 -11.11 14.82 -22.66
CA GLN A 381 -10.84 14.01 -23.84
C GLN A 381 -9.56 13.19 -23.65
N PHE A 382 -8.48 13.79 -23.14
CA PHE A 382 -7.26 13.07 -22.77
C PHE A 382 -7.52 12.07 -21.64
N SER A 383 -8.40 12.38 -20.68
CA SER A 383 -8.83 11.39 -19.69
C SER A 383 -9.55 10.17 -20.28
N LYS A 384 -10.10 10.25 -21.51
CA LYS A 384 -10.58 9.06 -22.26
C LYS A 384 -9.46 8.39 -23.05
N LEU A 385 -8.53 9.18 -23.62
CA LEU A 385 -7.40 8.68 -24.41
C LEU A 385 -6.47 7.75 -23.60
N TYR A 386 -6.23 8.07 -22.33
CA TYR A 386 -5.41 7.25 -21.44
C TYR A 386 -6.18 6.13 -20.72
N HIS A 387 -7.52 6.08 -20.80
CA HIS A 387 -8.32 5.14 -20.01
C HIS A 387 -8.13 3.69 -20.48
N GLY A 388 -7.38 2.90 -19.72
CA GLY A 388 -7.12 1.50 -20.00
C GLY A 388 -6.32 1.25 -21.29
N VAL A 389 -5.74 2.28 -21.91
CA VAL A 389 -4.89 2.15 -23.11
C VAL A 389 -3.46 1.77 -22.71
N LYS A 390 -2.64 1.35 -23.68
CA LYS A 390 -1.22 1.02 -23.46
C LYS A 390 -0.39 2.25 -23.07
N ARG A 391 0.72 2.02 -22.37
CA ARG A 391 1.78 3.01 -22.13
C ARG A 391 2.53 3.37 -23.41
N ALA A 392 2.56 2.45 -24.40
CA ALA A 392 3.23 2.64 -25.69
C ALA A 392 2.31 3.07 -26.86
N ASP A 393 0.97 3.13 -26.67
CA ASP A 393 0.05 3.62 -27.71
C ASP A 393 -0.19 5.15 -27.62
N ASN A 394 0.28 5.80 -26.56
CA ASN A 394 0.15 7.23 -26.28
C ASN A 394 1.47 7.77 -25.69
N PRO A 395 1.79 9.08 -25.85
CA PRO A 395 2.98 9.67 -25.24
C PRO A 395 2.92 9.71 -23.70
N PRO A 396 4.04 10.00 -23.02
CA PRO A 396 4.10 10.08 -21.56
C PRO A 396 3.11 11.07 -20.96
N HIS A 397 2.36 10.64 -19.95
CA HIS A 397 1.40 11.51 -19.27
C HIS A 397 1.07 11.06 -17.85
N ILE A 398 0.75 12.01 -16.98
CA ILE A 398 0.37 11.74 -15.59
C ILE A 398 -0.90 10.89 -15.47
N PHE A 399 -1.86 11.05 -16.40
CA PHE A 399 -3.06 10.20 -16.46
C PHE A 399 -2.73 8.72 -16.70
N ALA A 400 -1.67 8.39 -17.45
CA ALA A 400 -1.24 7.01 -17.64
C ALA A 400 -0.73 6.38 -16.33
N THR A 401 -0.08 7.17 -15.47
CA THR A 401 0.36 6.72 -14.13
C THR A 401 -0.84 6.48 -13.21
N ALA A 402 -1.82 7.38 -13.23
CA ALA A 402 -3.07 7.20 -12.47
C ALA A 402 -3.91 6.00 -12.96
N ASP A 403 -4.01 5.77 -14.28
CA ASP A 403 -4.69 4.60 -14.85
C ASP A 403 -3.91 3.29 -14.61
N ALA A 404 -2.57 3.33 -14.55
CA ALA A 404 -1.75 2.20 -14.14
C ALA A 404 -1.96 1.83 -12.66
N ALA A 405 -1.94 2.79 -11.74
CA ALA A 405 -2.23 2.56 -10.32
C ALA A 405 -3.68 2.05 -10.10
N TYR A 406 -4.67 2.67 -10.76
CA TYR A 406 -6.06 2.21 -10.70
C TYR A 406 -6.23 0.77 -11.24
N ARG A 407 -5.57 0.43 -12.36
CA ARG A 407 -5.50 -0.95 -12.86
C ARG A 407 -4.78 -1.88 -11.88
N GLY A 408 -3.73 -1.42 -11.21
CA GLY A 408 -3.03 -2.13 -10.14
C GLY A 408 -4.01 -2.60 -9.07
N MET A 409 -4.66 -1.63 -8.42
CA MET A 409 -5.68 -1.86 -7.39
C MET A 409 -6.79 -2.82 -7.87
N VAL A 410 -7.44 -2.53 -9.00
CA VAL A 410 -8.60 -3.29 -9.48
C VAL A 410 -8.25 -4.71 -9.96
N THR A 411 -7.02 -4.94 -10.46
CA THR A 411 -6.65 -6.25 -11.05
C THR A 411 -5.84 -7.14 -10.11
N PHE A 412 -5.16 -6.57 -9.10
CA PHE A 412 -4.39 -7.34 -8.11
C PHE A 412 -5.05 -7.40 -6.73
N CYS A 413 -6.09 -6.59 -6.46
CA CYS A 413 -6.71 -6.48 -5.12
C CYS A 413 -5.70 -6.15 -4.01
N LYS A 414 -4.72 -5.28 -4.34
CA LYS A 414 -3.68 -4.78 -3.44
C LYS A 414 -3.71 -3.25 -3.46
N ASP A 415 -3.62 -2.62 -2.30
CA ASP A 415 -3.56 -1.16 -2.18
C ASP A 415 -2.37 -0.58 -2.96
N GLN A 416 -2.46 0.70 -3.32
CA GLN A 416 -1.48 1.38 -4.17
C GLN A 416 -1.12 2.73 -3.55
N CYS A 417 0.12 3.20 -3.75
CA CYS A 417 0.59 4.49 -3.27
C CYS A 417 1.28 5.26 -4.41
N ILE A 418 0.84 6.47 -4.72
CA ILE A 418 1.49 7.35 -5.69
C ILE A 418 2.28 8.43 -4.94
N ILE A 419 3.59 8.45 -5.13
CA ILE A 419 4.55 9.26 -4.38
C ILE A 419 5.13 10.34 -5.30
N ILE A 420 4.89 11.60 -4.95
CA ILE A 420 5.26 12.76 -5.77
C ILE A 420 6.37 13.53 -5.04
N SER A 421 7.51 13.77 -5.71
CA SER A 421 8.71 14.35 -5.09
C SER A 421 9.44 15.35 -6.00
N GLY A 422 10.22 16.26 -5.42
CA GLY A 422 10.90 17.37 -6.13
C GLY A 422 10.99 18.67 -5.30
N GLU A 423 11.73 19.67 -5.80
CA GLU A 423 11.92 20.97 -5.11
C GLU A 423 10.61 21.73 -4.81
N SER A 424 10.69 22.73 -3.93
CA SER A 424 9.59 23.69 -3.75
C SER A 424 9.34 24.48 -5.05
N GLY A 425 8.09 24.50 -5.53
CA GLY A 425 7.71 25.06 -6.84
C GLY A 425 7.82 24.11 -8.05
N ALA A 426 8.23 22.85 -7.88
CA ALA A 426 8.37 21.90 -9.00
C ALA A 426 7.06 21.34 -9.59
N GLY A 427 5.88 21.71 -9.06
CA GLY A 427 4.57 21.26 -9.59
C GLY A 427 3.97 19.99 -8.96
N LYS A 428 4.37 19.65 -7.72
CA LYS A 428 3.88 18.44 -7.01
C LYS A 428 2.37 18.46 -6.74
N THR A 429 1.85 19.55 -6.19
CA THR A 429 0.42 19.70 -5.84
C THR A 429 -0.49 19.70 -7.06
N GLU A 430 -0.07 20.33 -8.17
CA GLU A 430 -0.77 20.23 -9.47
C GLU A 430 -0.78 18.78 -9.98
N SER A 431 0.36 18.08 -9.87
CA SER A 431 0.46 16.67 -10.23
C SER A 431 -0.50 15.81 -9.38
N ALA A 432 -0.59 16.06 -8.08
CA ALA A 432 -1.53 15.41 -7.18
C ALA A 432 -2.99 15.70 -7.58
N HIS A 433 -3.33 16.95 -7.89
CA HIS A 433 -4.67 17.34 -8.35
C HIS A 433 -5.08 16.59 -9.61
N LEU A 434 -4.21 16.53 -10.62
CA LEU A 434 -4.44 15.85 -11.89
C LEU A 434 -4.64 14.33 -11.72
N ILE A 435 -3.90 13.71 -10.79
CA ILE A 435 -4.09 12.30 -10.42
C ILE A 435 -5.47 12.08 -9.81
N VAL A 436 -5.89 12.92 -8.84
CA VAL A 436 -7.22 12.83 -8.19
C VAL A 436 -8.35 13.03 -9.19
N GLN A 437 -8.22 14.02 -10.08
CA GLN A 437 -9.15 14.28 -11.18
C GLN A 437 -9.33 13.05 -12.07
N HIS A 438 -8.24 12.39 -12.43
CA HIS A 438 -8.27 11.21 -13.28
C HIS A 438 -8.80 9.96 -12.57
N LEU A 439 -8.34 9.67 -11.34
CA LEU A 439 -8.85 8.55 -10.52
C LEU A 439 -10.36 8.67 -10.26
N THR A 440 -10.85 9.89 -10.02
CA THR A 440 -12.29 10.17 -9.82
C THR A 440 -13.12 9.98 -11.11
N PHE A 441 -12.49 10.14 -12.28
CA PHE A 441 -13.08 9.80 -13.59
C PHE A 441 -13.09 8.28 -13.84
N LEU A 442 -11.94 7.61 -13.61
CA LEU A 442 -11.76 6.17 -13.82
C LEU A 442 -12.71 5.33 -12.96
N GLY A 443 -12.80 5.66 -11.67
CA GLY A 443 -13.64 4.96 -10.70
C GLY A 443 -15.12 5.35 -10.73
N LYS A 444 -15.60 5.90 -11.87
CA LYS A 444 -17.03 6.05 -12.22
C LYS A 444 -17.94 6.41 -11.05
N ALA A 445 -17.66 7.55 -10.40
CA ALA A 445 -18.45 8.04 -9.27
C ALA A 445 -19.92 8.26 -9.70
N ASN A 446 -20.79 7.30 -9.41
CA ASN A 446 -22.20 7.30 -9.83
C ASN A 446 -22.98 8.52 -9.29
N ASN A 447 -22.55 9.07 -8.15
CA ASN A 447 -23.00 10.35 -7.64
C ASN A 447 -22.09 11.47 -8.14
N ARG A 448 -22.61 12.32 -9.03
CA ARG A 448 -21.95 13.56 -9.49
C ARG A 448 -21.48 14.42 -8.30
N THR A 449 -22.33 14.53 -7.27
CA THR A 449 -22.05 15.25 -6.02
C THR A 449 -20.87 14.70 -5.22
N LEU A 450 -20.57 13.40 -5.30
CA LEU A 450 -19.41 12.80 -4.63
C LEU A 450 -18.10 13.21 -5.32
N ARG A 451 -18.10 13.20 -6.66
CA ARG A 451 -16.98 13.70 -7.47
C ARG A 451 -16.73 15.19 -7.20
N GLU A 452 -17.78 15.99 -7.17
CA GLU A 452 -17.69 17.43 -6.90
C GLU A 452 -17.16 17.68 -5.47
N LYS A 453 -17.66 16.96 -4.46
CA LYS A 453 -17.12 17.01 -3.08
C LYS A 453 -15.62 16.69 -3.02
N ILE A 454 -15.16 15.57 -3.60
CA ILE A 454 -13.74 15.17 -3.54
C ILE A 454 -12.82 16.22 -4.16
N LEU A 455 -13.22 16.85 -5.27
CA LEU A 455 -12.43 17.88 -5.93
C LEU A 455 -12.45 19.22 -5.16
N GLN A 456 -13.59 19.61 -4.59
CA GLN A 456 -13.72 20.87 -3.83
C GLN A 456 -13.07 20.83 -2.43
N VAL A 457 -12.70 19.66 -1.91
CA VAL A 457 -11.86 19.57 -0.70
C VAL A 457 -10.44 20.09 -0.94
N ASN A 458 -9.91 20.01 -2.17
CA ASN A 458 -8.54 20.50 -2.45
C ASN A 458 -8.39 22.02 -2.22
N PRO A 459 -9.17 22.91 -2.86
CA PRO A 459 -9.10 24.35 -2.59
C PRO A 459 -9.32 24.72 -1.11
N LEU A 460 -10.22 24.03 -0.40
CA LEU A 460 -10.46 24.29 1.02
C LEU A 460 -9.22 23.98 1.87
N VAL A 461 -8.62 22.80 1.69
CA VAL A 461 -7.43 22.42 2.46
C VAL A 461 -6.22 23.25 2.04
N GLU A 462 -6.11 23.66 0.77
CA GLU A 462 -5.04 24.56 0.31
C GLU A 462 -5.16 25.97 0.89
N ALA A 463 -6.35 26.54 1.03
CA ALA A 463 -6.52 27.85 1.67
C ALA A 463 -6.03 27.87 3.14
N PHE A 464 -6.21 26.77 3.87
CA PHE A 464 -5.75 26.62 5.26
C PHE A 464 -4.34 26.01 5.41
N GLY A 465 -3.84 25.33 4.39
CA GLY A 465 -2.57 24.57 4.45
C GLY A 465 -1.42 25.17 3.64
N ASN A 466 -1.72 26.06 2.68
CA ASN A 466 -0.72 26.68 1.81
C ASN A 466 -0.48 28.15 2.20
N ALA A 467 0.71 28.66 1.84
CA ALA A 467 1.10 30.04 2.00
C ALA A 467 2.08 30.49 0.90
N CYS A 468 2.21 31.81 0.72
CA CYS A 468 3.22 32.41 -0.14
C CYS A 468 4.57 32.46 0.58
N THR A 469 5.57 31.83 -0.04
CA THR A 469 6.99 31.79 0.36
C THR A 469 7.84 32.59 -0.62
N ALA A 470 9.13 32.77 -0.32
CA ALA A 470 10.05 33.39 -1.27
C ALA A 470 10.17 32.62 -2.61
N ILE A 471 9.99 31.29 -2.61
CA ILE A 471 10.23 30.42 -3.77
C ILE A 471 8.94 30.07 -4.53
N ASN A 472 7.80 29.97 -3.84
CA ASN A 472 6.49 29.61 -4.42
C ASN A 472 5.34 30.36 -3.71
N ASP A 473 4.41 30.92 -4.47
CA ASP A 473 3.31 31.74 -3.94
C ASP A 473 2.11 30.92 -3.43
N ASN A 474 1.95 29.67 -3.89
CA ASN A 474 0.98 28.70 -3.36
C ASN A 474 1.75 27.46 -2.88
N SER A 475 2.50 27.59 -1.77
CA SER A 475 3.30 26.50 -1.22
C SER A 475 2.58 25.81 -0.09
N SER A 476 2.31 24.51 -0.21
CA SER A 476 1.86 23.69 0.91
C SER A 476 2.88 23.70 2.05
N ARG A 477 2.39 24.01 3.26
CA ARG A 477 3.17 24.07 4.51
C ARG A 477 2.78 22.94 5.47
N PHE A 478 2.30 21.84 4.92
CA PHE A 478 1.98 20.58 5.59
C PHE A 478 2.17 19.42 4.59
N GLY A 479 2.33 18.20 5.09
CA GLY A 479 2.29 16.98 4.30
C GLY A 479 0.85 16.47 4.15
N LYS A 480 0.44 16.21 2.92
CA LYS A 480 -0.91 15.78 2.53
C LYS A 480 -0.86 14.34 2.03
N TYR A 481 -1.42 13.40 2.80
CA TYR A 481 -1.63 12.03 2.33
C TYR A 481 -3.13 11.81 2.06
N LEU A 482 -3.49 11.67 0.79
CA LEU A 482 -4.88 11.54 0.33
C LEU A 482 -5.17 10.08 -0.02
N GLU A 483 -6.01 9.44 0.79
CA GLU A 483 -6.46 8.06 0.66
C GLU A 483 -7.79 8.03 -0.12
N MET A 484 -7.75 7.75 -1.42
CA MET A 484 -8.97 7.53 -2.22
C MET A 484 -9.49 6.10 -2.00
N LYS A 485 -10.74 5.96 -1.51
CA LYS A 485 -11.39 4.67 -1.21
C LYS A 485 -12.24 4.17 -2.36
N PHE A 486 -12.07 2.91 -2.75
CA PHE A 486 -12.80 2.27 -3.85
C PHE A 486 -13.45 0.95 -3.43
N THR A 487 -14.57 0.60 -4.05
CA THR A 487 -15.13 -0.76 -3.98
C THR A 487 -14.17 -1.77 -4.62
N PRO A 488 -14.28 -3.07 -4.29
CA PRO A 488 -13.63 -4.15 -5.06
C PRO A 488 -14.05 -4.21 -6.55
N THR A 489 -15.07 -3.43 -6.96
CA THR A 489 -15.49 -3.26 -8.36
C THR A 489 -14.93 -1.99 -9.01
N GLY A 490 -14.02 -1.27 -8.33
CA GLY A 490 -13.36 -0.06 -8.80
C GLY A 490 -14.16 1.24 -8.66
N ALA A 491 -15.34 1.24 -8.04
CA ALA A 491 -16.15 2.44 -7.89
C ALA A 491 -15.69 3.31 -6.71
N VAL A 492 -15.50 4.62 -6.90
CA VAL A 492 -15.16 5.55 -5.80
C VAL A 492 -16.27 5.58 -4.75
N ILE A 493 -15.90 5.33 -3.49
CA ILE A 493 -16.79 5.44 -2.31
C ILE A 493 -16.62 6.81 -1.64
N GLY A 494 -15.39 7.31 -1.61
CA GLY A 494 -15.02 8.60 -1.00
C GLY A 494 -13.51 8.77 -0.97
N ALA A 495 -13.04 9.77 -0.24
CA ALA A 495 -11.62 9.96 0.04
C ALA A 495 -11.42 10.49 1.47
N LYS A 496 -10.25 10.24 2.04
CA LYS A 496 -9.83 10.71 3.36
C LYS A 496 -8.48 11.41 3.22
N ILE A 497 -8.29 12.54 3.90
CA ILE A 497 -6.99 13.20 3.98
C ILE A 497 -6.41 12.93 5.37
N SER A 498 -5.17 12.48 5.42
CA SER A 498 -4.32 12.53 6.62
C SER A 498 -3.41 13.76 6.49
N GLU A 499 -3.57 14.74 7.37
CA GLU A 499 -2.60 15.80 7.60
C GLU A 499 -1.36 15.25 8.33
N ASN A 500 -0.19 15.77 7.98
CA ASN A 500 1.06 15.55 8.71
C ASN A 500 1.86 16.86 8.70
N LEU A 501 2.69 17.10 9.72
CA LEU A 501 3.76 18.11 9.69
C LEU A 501 3.35 19.56 9.30
N LEU A 502 2.24 20.09 9.84
CA LEU A 502 1.81 21.49 9.63
C LEU A 502 2.77 22.51 10.27
N GLU A 503 3.20 23.52 9.51
CA GLU A 503 4.06 24.66 9.93
C GLU A 503 3.31 25.68 10.83
N LYS A 504 2.85 25.24 12.00
CA LYS A 504 2.01 26.04 12.93
C LYS A 504 2.62 27.39 13.32
N SER A 505 3.95 27.54 13.34
CA SER A 505 4.64 28.79 13.65
C SER A 505 4.39 29.91 12.63
N ARG A 506 4.03 29.59 11.38
CA ARG A 506 3.66 30.59 10.36
C ARG A 506 2.46 31.44 10.77
N VAL A 507 1.58 30.92 11.63
CA VAL A 507 0.41 31.64 12.17
C VAL A 507 0.82 32.91 12.91
N ILE A 508 1.93 32.87 13.67
CA ILE A 508 2.35 33.96 14.55
C ILE A 508 3.43 34.88 13.93
N LYS A 509 4.25 34.35 13.02
CA LYS A 509 5.44 35.05 12.49
C LYS A 509 5.87 34.46 11.15
N GLN A 510 6.16 35.33 10.19
CA GLN A 510 6.58 34.94 8.84
C GLN A 510 7.99 35.46 8.53
N ALA A 511 8.66 34.88 7.54
CA ALA A 511 9.96 35.36 7.08
C ALA A 511 9.82 36.60 6.16
N ILE A 512 10.91 37.33 5.97
CA ILE A 512 10.91 38.58 5.17
C ILE A 512 10.53 38.25 3.72
N GLY A 513 9.41 38.81 3.26
CA GLY A 513 8.87 38.61 1.91
C GLY A 513 7.81 37.50 1.80
N GLU A 514 7.58 36.74 2.87
CA GLU A 514 6.54 35.69 2.91
C GLU A 514 5.20 36.19 3.44
N LYS A 515 4.16 35.34 3.33
CA LYS A 515 2.82 35.58 3.89
C LYS A 515 2.43 34.50 4.91
N ASN A 516 1.39 34.79 5.69
CA ASN A 516 0.68 33.80 6.51
C ASN A 516 -0.15 32.85 5.61
N PHE A 517 -0.86 31.88 6.19
CA PHE A 517 -1.78 31.01 5.45
C PHE A 517 -2.87 31.82 4.71
N HIS A 518 -3.21 31.40 3.49
CA HIS A 518 -4.05 32.19 2.58
C HIS A 518 -5.43 32.55 3.17
N ILE A 519 -6.03 31.64 3.95
CA ILE A 519 -7.34 31.81 4.59
C ILE A 519 -7.45 33.08 5.43
N PHE A 520 -6.37 33.53 6.09
CA PHE A 520 -6.41 34.77 6.88
C PHE A 520 -6.62 36.01 6.01
N TYR A 521 -6.00 36.06 4.82
CA TYR A 521 -6.19 37.14 3.86
C TYR A 521 -7.57 37.04 3.17
N TYR A 522 -8.00 35.82 2.81
CA TYR A 522 -9.31 35.60 2.17
C TYR A 522 -10.47 35.98 3.11
N ILE A 523 -10.44 35.57 4.38
CA ILE A 523 -11.46 35.95 5.37
C ILE A 523 -11.46 37.46 5.61
N TYR A 524 -10.31 38.08 5.83
CA TYR A 524 -10.27 39.50 6.13
C TYR A 524 -10.76 40.35 4.93
N ALA A 525 -10.37 40.01 3.68
CA ALA A 525 -10.88 40.67 2.48
C ALA A 525 -12.38 40.41 2.26
N GLY A 526 -12.84 39.16 2.43
CA GLY A 526 -14.25 38.79 2.31
C GLY A 526 -15.14 39.50 3.32
N LEU A 527 -14.71 39.59 4.59
CA LEU A 527 -15.43 40.29 5.64
C LEU A 527 -15.38 41.82 5.46
N TYR A 528 -14.32 42.38 4.85
CA TYR A 528 -14.25 43.79 4.46
C TYR A 528 -15.30 44.11 3.39
N HIS A 529 -15.32 43.36 2.28
CA HIS A 529 -16.26 43.59 1.18
C HIS A 529 -17.73 43.27 1.52
N GLN A 530 -17.98 42.45 2.55
CA GLN A 530 -19.33 42.18 3.05
C GLN A 530 -19.77 43.10 4.22
N ASP A 531 -18.99 44.13 4.59
CA ASP A 531 -19.15 45.02 5.78
C ASP A 531 -19.43 44.26 7.10
N LYS A 532 -18.74 43.13 7.28
CA LYS A 532 -18.86 42.24 8.44
C LYS A 532 -17.67 42.28 9.40
N LEU A 533 -16.59 43.03 9.10
CA LEU A 533 -15.42 43.13 9.99
C LEU A 533 -15.82 43.50 11.43
N LYS A 534 -16.75 44.45 11.60
CA LYS A 534 -17.28 44.89 12.90
C LYS A 534 -17.99 43.75 13.65
N THR A 535 -18.74 42.89 12.95
CA THR A 535 -19.40 41.69 13.52
C THR A 535 -18.38 40.70 14.06
N TYR A 536 -17.23 40.55 13.38
CA TYR A 536 -16.11 39.71 13.79
C TYR A 536 -15.04 40.47 14.59
N ARG A 537 -15.34 41.69 15.08
CA ARG A 537 -14.45 42.56 15.87
C ARG A 537 -13.04 42.70 15.27
N LEU A 538 -12.93 42.84 13.94
CA LEU A 538 -11.68 43.08 13.23
C LEU A 538 -11.53 44.58 12.89
N PRO A 539 -10.30 45.14 12.93
CA PRO A 539 -10.06 46.55 12.63
C PRO A 539 -10.18 46.88 11.14
N ASP A 540 -10.92 47.93 10.78
CA ASP A 540 -11.18 48.34 9.38
C ASP A 540 -10.01 49.05 8.66
N ARG A 541 -9.02 49.57 9.41
CA ARG A 541 -7.98 50.51 8.90
C ARG A 541 -6.54 50.05 9.07
N THR A 542 -6.29 49.09 9.95
CA THR A 542 -4.95 48.60 10.31
C THR A 542 -4.95 47.07 10.21
N PRO A 543 -3.94 46.45 9.59
CA PRO A 543 -3.87 44.99 9.53
C PRO A 543 -3.57 44.42 10.93
N PRO A 544 -4.23 43.33 11.36
CA PRO A 544 -3.86 42.62 12.58
C PRO A 544 -2.41 42.11 12.55
N ARG A 545 -1.73 42.10 13.71
CA ARG A 545 -0.29 41.83 13.86
C ARG A 545 0.20 40.56 13.13
N TYR A 546 -0.60 39.50 13.13
CA TYR A 546 -0.25 38.22 12.51
C TYR A 546 -0.34 38.17 10.98
N ILE A 547 -0.93 39.19 10.32
CA ILE A 547 -0.95 39.31 8.85
C ILE A 547 -0.22 40.55 8.33
N ASP A 548 0.15 41.49 9.22
CA ASP A 548 0.92 42.65 8.84
C ASP A 548 2.33 42.27 8.39
N SER A 549 2.80 42.92 7.33
CA SER A 549 4.12 42.66 6.74
C SER A 549 4.84 43.98 6.57
N GLN A 550 5.92 44.19 7.32
CA GLN A 550 6.67 45.46 7.44
C GLN A 550 7.19 46.05 6.10
N HIS A 551 7.04 45.35 4.97
CA HIS A 551 7.52 45.74 3.64
C HIS A 551 6.44 45.72 2.54
N ARG A 552 5.15 45.48 2.85
CA ARG A 552 4.04 45.67 1.89
C ARG A 552 2.83 46.33 2.55
N LYS A 553 2.11 47.15 1.79
CA LYS A 553 0.82 47.73 2.22
C LYS A 553 -0.29 46.68 2.10
N VAL A 554 -0.34 45.74 3.05
CA VAL A 554 -1.31 44.64 3.12
C VAL A 554 -2.76 45.13 2.93
N MET A 555 -3.11 46.29 3.50
CA MET A 555 -4.43 46.93 3.32
C MET A 555 -4.71 47.37 1.88
N GLN A 556 -3.71 47.79 1.09
CA GLN A 556 -3.92 48.13 -0.33
C GLN A 556 -4.13 46.88 -1.18
N ASP A 557 -3.34 45.81 -0.97
CA ASP A 557 -3.58 44.50 -1.60
C ASP A 557 -5.02 44.02 -1.31
N ILE A 558 -5.48 44.14 -0.06
CA ILE A 558 -6.80 43.69 0.38
C ILE A 558 -7.95 44.51 -0.23
N VAL A 559 -7.84 45.83 -0.27
CA VAL A 559 -8.93 46.71 -0.77
C VAL A 559 -9.01 46.75 -2.30
N SER A 560 -7.93 46.43 -3.01
CA SER A 560 -7.87 46.49 -4.49
C SER A 560 -7.95 45.13 -5.20
N SER A 561 -7.57 44.03 -4.54
CA SER A 561 -7.49 42.71 -5.19
C SER A 561 -8.83 41.98 -5.19
N LYS A 562 -9.54 42.09 -6.32
CA LYS A 562 -10.73 41.24 -6.62
C LYS A 562 -10.46 39.75 -6.40
N LEU A 563 -9.23 39.31 -6.67
CA LEU A 563 -8.81 37.91 -6.58
C LEU A 563 -8.94 37.35 -5.15
N TYR A 564 -8.76 38.13 -4.08
CA TYR A 564 -9.01 37.63 -2.72
C TYR A 564 -10.51 37.42 -2.44
N THR A 565 -11.38 38.27 -3.00
CA THR A 565 -12.83 38.16 -2.88
C THR A 565 -13.35 36.95 -3.66
N GLU A 566 -12.89 36.78 -4.91
CA GLU A 566 -13.20 35.62 -5.75
C GLU A 566 -12.77 34.29 -5.10
N GLN A 567 -11.58 34.26 -4.47
CA GLN A 567 -11.12 33.09 -3.69
C GLN A 567 -11.95 32.88 -2.41
N PHE A 568 -12.35 33.94 -1.70
CA PHE A 568 -13.22 33.80 -0.53
C PHE A 568 -14.59 33.24 -0.88
N ASP A 569 -15.22 33.73 -1.95
CA ASP A 569 -16.52 33.24 -2.42
C ASP A 569 -16.44 31.77 -2.89
N ALA A 570 -15.34 31.38 -3.54
CA ALA A 570 -15.05 29.98 -3.87
C ALA A 570 -14.90 29.10 -2.61
N ILE A 571 -14.24 29.58 -1.55
CA ILE A 571 -14.13 28.88 -0.28
C ILE A 571 -15.49 28.77 0.44
N GLN A 572 -16.34 29.80 0.38
CA GLN A 572 -17.72 29.70 0.84
C GLN A 572 -18.51 28.63 0.07
N GLU A 573 -18.28 28.49 -1.24
CA GLU A 573 -18.89 27.40 -2.03
C GLU A 573 -18.33 26.03 -1.64
N CYS A 574 -17.03 25.91 -1.37
CA CYS A 574 -16.42 24.67 -0.88
C CYS A 574 -17.07 24.19 0.42
N PHE A 575 -17.25 25.07 1.42
CA PHE A 575 -17.94 24.72 2.67
C PHE A 575 -19.36 24.19 2.42
N ARG A 576 -20.17 24.89 1.60
CA ARG A 576 -21.53 24.47 1.21
C ARG A 576 -21.53 23.12 0.48
N ASN A 577 -20.64 22.94 -0.48
CA ASN A 577 -20.54 21.74 -1.30
C ASN A 577 -20.09 20.53 -0.51
N ILE A 578 -19.13 20.68 0.42
CA ILE A 578 -18.67 19.61 1.32
C ILE A 578 -19.77 19.25 2.33
N GLY A 579 -20.53 20.24 2.81
CA GLY A 579 -21.74 20.05 3.63
C GLY A 579 -21.60 20.52 5.08
N PHE A 580 -20.73 21.49 5.34
CA PHE A 580 -20.69 22.19 6.63
C PHE A 580 -21.93 23.07 6.80
N THR A 581 -22.44 23.18 8.03
CA THR A 581 -23.54 24.08 8.37
C THR A 581 -23.08 25.53 8.49
N GLU A 582 -23.99 26.49 8.33
CA GLU A 582 -23.66 27.91 8.50
C GLU A 582 -23.25 28.26 9.95
N GLU A 583 -23.75 27.52 10.95
CA GLU A 583 -23.30 27.62 12.35
C GLU A 583 -21.83 27.21 12.51
N GLU A 584 -21.43 26.11 11.88
CA GLU A 584 -20.04 25.64 11.87
C GLU A 584 -19.12 26.61 11.13
N VAL A 585 -19.51 27.09 9.95
CA VAL A 585 -18.72 28.04 9.16
C VAL A 585 -18.55 29.38 9.89
N ASN A 586 -19.61 29.89 10.54
CA ASN A 586 -19.53 31.05 11.42
C ASN A 586 -18.56 30.79 12.60
N SER A 587 -18.64 29.61 13.22
CA SER A 587 -17.73 29.20 14.31
C SER A 587 -16.26 29.15 13.86
N VAL A 588 -15.98 28.65 12.65
CA VAL A 588 -14.65 28.68 12.00
C VAL A 588 -14.18 30.13 11.83
N TYR A 589 -15.01 31.02 11.29
CA TYR A 589 -14.66 32.44 11.10
C TYR A 589 -14.47 33.19 12.42
N ARG A 590 -15.25 32.88 13.47
CA ARG A 590 -15.03 33.42 14.83
C ARG A 590 -13.68 32.99 15.39
N ILE A 591 -13.29 31.72 15.28
CA ILE A 591 -11.99 31.23 15.77
C ILE A 591 -10.82 31.87 15.00
N LEU A 592 -10.92 32.02 13.67
CA LEU A 592 -9.88 32.65 12.86
C LEU A 592 -9.75 34.15 13.15
N SER A 593 -10.88 34.85 13.33
CA SER A 593 -10.90 36.26 13.75
C SER A 593 -10.41 36.46 15.18
N ALA A 594 -10.63 35.47 16.06
CA ALA A 594 -10.09 35.44 17.41
C ALA A 594 -8.57 35.28 17.41
N ILE A 595 -8.00 34.42 16.56
CA ILE A 595 -6.54 34.28 16.41
C ILE A 595 -5.92 35.61 15.99
N LEU A 596 -6.52 36.30 15.00
CA LEU A 596 -6.04 37.63 14.57
C LEU A 596 -6.12 38.68 15.69
N ASN A 597 -7.19 38.71 16.49
CA ASN A 597 -7.29 39.59 17.67
C ASN A 597 -6.33 39.18 18.80
N THR A 598 -6.11 37.88 19.01
CA THR A 598 -5.18 37.35 20.01
C THR A 598 -3.76 37.85 19.73
N GLY A 599 -3.33 37.89 18.46
CA GLY A 599 -2.04 38.48 18.09
C GLY A 599 -1.90 39.98 18.36
N ASN A 600 -3.02 40.71 18.46
CA ASN A 600 -3.00 42.13 18.84
C ASN A 600 -2.88 42.35 20.36
N ILE A 601 -2.97 41.31 21.20
CA ILE A 601 -2.77 41.43 22.65
C ILE A 601 -1.30 41.75 22.92
N GLU A 602 -1.06 42.83 23.67
CA GLU A 602 0.26 43.27 24.10
C GLU A 602 0.43 43.06 25.61
N PHE A 603 1.68 43.06 26.07
CA PHE A 603 2.02 42.83 27.48
C PHE A 603 3.04 43.87 27.94
N ALA A 604 2.83 44.41 29.13
CA ALA A 604 3.73 45.36 29.78
C ALA A 604 4.14 44.85 31.18
N SER A 605 5.32 45.23 31.65
CA SER A 605 5.80 44.92 32.99
C SER A 605 5.26 45.91 34.02
N ILE A 606 4.59 45.43 35.08
CA ILE A 606 4.19 46.25 36.21
C ILE A 606 5.21 46.11 37.35
N THR A 607 5.89 47.21 37.67
CA THR A 607 6.77 47.29 38.84
C THR A 607 5.95 47.50 40.10
N SER A 608 5.93 46.53 41.00
CA SER A 608 5.30 46.66 42.33
C SER A 608 6.33 46.47 43.44
N GLN A 609 6.08 47.03 44.63
CA GLN A 609 7.06 47.06 45.73
C GLN A 609 7.53 45.68 46.23
N HIS A 610 6.82 44.59 45.90
CA HIS A 610 7.16 43.22 46.31
C HIS A 610 7.17 42.18 45.17
N GLN A 611 6.88 42.59 43.93
CA GLN A 611 6.98 41.73 42.73
C GLN A 611 7.47 42.56 41.53
N THR A 612 8.62 42.18 40.98
CA THR A 612 9.28 42.86 39.85
C THR A 612 8.86 42.32 38.47
N ASP A 613 8.40 41.07 38.42
CA ASP A 613 8.37 40.25 37.20
C ASP A 613 6.94 40.00 36.66
N LYS A 614 5.96 40.83 37.04
CA LYS A 614 4.56 40.64 36.64
C LYS A 614 4.25 41.30 35.28
N SER A 615 3.82 40.51 34.31
CA SER A 615 3.15 41.00 33.09
C SER A 615 1.70 41.41 33.36
N ASP A 616 1.23 42.45 32.67
CA ASP A 616 -0.20 42.77 32.53
C ASP A 616 -0.54 43.22 31.08
N VAL A 617 -1.82 43.29 30.74
CA VAL A 617 -2.33 43.61 29.39
C VAL A 617 -2.78 45.07 29.31
N PRO A 618 -1.97 46.00 28.75
CA PRO A 618 -2.34 47.41 28.67
C PRO A 618 -3.47 47.70 27.67
N ASN A 619 -3.80 46.78 26.76
CA ASN A 619 -4.77 47.00 25.68
C ASN A 619 -6.03 46.14 25.81
N SER A 620 -6.83 46.38 26.86
CA SER A 620 -8.04 45.60 27.21
C SER A 620 -8.97 45.33 26.01
N ALA A 621 -9.17 46.30 25.11
CA ALA A 621 -10.00 46.15 23.92
C ALA A 621 -9.59 44.98 23.00
N ALA A 622 -8.29 44.67 22.87
CA ALA A 622 -7.82 43.52 22.09
C ALA A 622 -8.14 42.19 22.77
N LEU A 623 -7.98 42.14 24.10
CA LEU A 623 -8.32 41.01 24.96
C LEU A 623 -9.84 40.76 25.00
N GLU A 624 -10.65 41.81 25.18
CA GLU A 624 -12.11 41.79 25.11
C GLU A 624 -12.61 41.27 23.76
N ASN A 625 -11.97 41.69 22.67
CA ASN A 625 -12.31 41.19 21.33
C ASN A 625 -11.97 39.71 21.16
N ALA A 626 -10.79 39.26 21.60
CA ALA A 626 -10.41 37.85 21.55
C ALA A 626 -11.36 36.98 22.42
N ALA A 627 -11.60 37.36 23.67
CA ALA A 627 -12.47 36.66 24.61
C ALA A 627 -13.92 36.55 24.08
N SER A 628 -14.48 37.66 23.57
CA SER A 628 -15.84 37.66 23.01
C SER A 628 -15.98 36.81 21.75
N LEU A 629 -14.95 36.78 20.88
CA LEU A 629 -14.97 35.91 19.70
C LEU A 629 -14.87 34.42 20.07
N LEU A 630 -14.09 34.09 21.10
CA LEU A 630 -13.97 32.73 21.66
C LEU A 630 -15.15 32.33 22.58
N SER A 631 -16.01 33.26 23.01
CA SER A 631 -17.07 33.05 24.02
C SER A 631 -16.51 32.52 25.37
N ILE A 632 -15.52 33.21 25.92
CA ILE A 632 -14.89 32.95 27.23
C ILE A 632 -14.82 34.22 28.09
N GLY A 633 -14.59 34.08 29.40
CA GLY A 633 -14.41 35.22 30.30
C GLY A 633 -13.17 36.06 29.96
N THR A 634 -13.30 37.39 30.04
CA THR A 634 -12.17 38.32 29.82
C THR A 634 -11.13 38.22 30.93
N GLU A 635 -11.57 38.20 32.18
CA GLU A 635 -10.73 38.05 33.37
C GLU A 635 -10.06 36.66 33.40
N GLU A 636 -10.81 35.60 33.08
CA GLU A 636 -10.29 34.22 32.95
C GLU A 636 -9.15 34.13 31.92
N LEU A 637 -9.32 34.79 30.76
CA LEU A 637 -8.30 34.85 29.72
C LEU A 637 -7.10 35.71 30.15
N GLN A 638 -7.31 36.82 30.87
CA GLN A 638 -6.22 37.65 31.38
C GLN A 638 -5.36 36.88 32.39
N GLU A 639 -5.99 36.17 33.34
CA GLU A 639 -5.29 35.38 34.34
C GLU A 639 -4.50 34.23 33.70
N ALA A 640 -5.11 33.48 32.78
CA ALA A 640 -4.44 32.34 32.12
C ALA A 640 -3.30 32.76 31.15
N LEU A 641 -3.28 34.02 30.69
CA LEU A 641 -2.16 34.58 29.91
C LEU A 641 -1.06 35.18 30.81
N THR A 642 -1.44 35.92 31.85
CA THR A 642 -0.51 36.69 32.71
C THR A 642 0.02 35.91 33.91
N SER A 643 -0.57 34.75 34.21
CA SER A 643 -0.14 33.83 35.27
C SER A 643 -0.05 32.39 34.77
N GLN A 644 0.53 31.51 35.56
CA GLN A 644 0.55 30.08 35.33
C GLN A 644 0.35 29.33 36.66
N CYS A 645 -0.59 28.40 36.67
CA CYS A 645 -0.79 27.48 37.78
C CYS A 645 0.15 26.26 37.63
N VAL A 646 0.92 25.96 38.66
CA VAL A 646 1.83 24.80 38.67
C VAL A 646 1.57 23.97 39.91
N VAL A 647 0.92 22.82 39.73
CA VAL A 647 0.73 21.84 40.80
C VAL A 647 2.00 21.01 40.99
N THR A 648 2.62 21.07 42.16
CA THR A 648 3.78 20.26 42.54
C THR A 648 3.52 19.53 43.85
N ARG A 649 3.59 18.19 43.83
CA ARG A 649 3.44 17.32 45.01
C ARG A 649 2.11 17.50 45.79
N GLY A 650 1.07 18.02 45.14
CA GLY A 650 -0.23 18.32 45.74
C GLY A 650 -0.41 19.79 46.16
N GLU A 651 0.65 20.60 46.13
CA GLU A 651 0.57 22.04 46.36
C GLU A 651 0.37 22.80 45.04
N THR A 652 -0.59 23.73 45.03
CA THR A 652 -0.95 24.54 43.86
C THR A 652 -0.22 25.89 43.91
N ILE A 653 0.85 26.05 43.14
CA ILE A 653 1.66 27.27 43.11
C ILE A 653 1.27 28.12 41.90
N ILE A 654 0.60 29.25 42.14
CA ILE A 654 0.36 30.28 41.11
C ILE A 654 1.63 31.13 40.98
N ARG A 655 2.13 31.31 39.76
CA ARG A 655 3.24 32.22 39.43
C ARG A 655 2.82 33.20 38.36
N THR A 656 3.14 34.48 38.52
CA THR A 656 3.01 35.47 37.44
C THR A 656 3.97 35.13 36.30
N ASN A 657 3.58 35.44 35.07
CA ASN A 657 4.41 35.34 33.89
C ASN A 657 5.18 36.65 33.68
N THR A 658 6.39 36.55 33.13
CA THR A 658 7.11 37.69 32.56
C THR A 658 6.49 38.07 31.20
N VAL A 659 6.81 39.27 30.70
CA VAL A 659 6.31 39.79 29.40
C VAL A 659 6.57 38.81 28.25
N ASP A 660 7.81 38.30 28.13
CA ASP A 660 8.17 37.35 27.07
C ASP A 660 7.42 36.01 27.21
N LYS A 661 7.28 35.51 28.45
CA LYS A 661 6.57 34.26 28.73
C LYS A 661 5.07 34.39 28.46
N ALA A 662 4.46 35.54 28.75
CA ALA A 662 3.07 35.82 28.41
C ALA A 662 2.86 35.88 26.89
N ALA A 663 3.82 36.46 26.15
CA ALA A 663 3.83 36.42 24.69
C ALA A 663 3.98 34.99 24.13
N ASP A 664 4.89 34.17 24.69
CA ASP A 664 5.02 32.74 24.33
C ASP A 664 3.70 31.97 24.54
N VAL A 665 2.96 32.25 25.63
CA VAL A 665 1.67 31.60 25.93
C VAL A 665 0.57 32.05 24.96
N ARG A 666 0.47 33.36 24.67
CA ARG A 666 -0.43 33.92 23.63
C ARG A 666 -0.16 33.29 22.25
N ASP A 667 1.11 33.11 21.92
CA ASP A 667 1.55 32.56 20.64
C ASP A 667 1.31 31.04 20.57
N ALA A 668 1.59 30.29 21.63
CA ALA A 668 1.25 28.87 21.75
C ALA A 668 -0.27 28.62 21.67
N MET A 669 -1.07 29.47 22.32
CA MET A 669 -2.54 29.46 22.21
C MET A 669 -2.98 29.67 20.75
N SER A 670 -2.39 30.66 20.06
CA SER A 670 -2.70 30.97 18.67
C SER A 670 -2.39 29.80 17.72
N LYS A 671 -1.21 29.17 17.87
CA LYS A 671 -0.83 27.93 17.15
C LYS A 671 -1.76 26.76 17.44
N ALA A 672 -2.15 26.57 18.71
CA ALA A 672 -2.98 25.45 19.14
C ALA A 672 -4.43 25.57 18.65
N LEU A 673 -5.01 26.78 18.68
CA LEU A 673 -6.31 27.07 18.07
C LEU A 673 -6.29 26.73 16.58
N TYR A 674 -5.30 27.25 15.83
CA TYR A 674 -5.20 27.00 14.39
C TYR A 674 -4.97 25.52 14.05
N GLY A 675 -4.02 24.87 14.74
CA GLY A 675 -3.67 23.48 14.50
C GLY A 675 -4.81 22.50 14.79
N ARG A 676 -5.60 22.73 15.85
CA ARG A 676 -6.80 21.91 16.11
C ARG A 676 -7.92 22.21 15.11
N LEU A 677 -8.11 23.48 14.72
CA LEU A 677 -9.12 23.87 13.74
C LEU A 677 -8.86 23.22 12.37
N PHE A 678 -7.61 23.26 11.88
CA PHE A 678 -7.20 22.55 10.66
C PHE A 678 -7.47 21.05 10.77
N SER A 679 -7.03 20.43 11.88
CA SER A 679 -7.26 19.01 12.18
C SER A 679 -8.75 18.61 12.17
N TRP A 680 -9.65 19.50 12.55
CA TRP A 680 -11.09 19.25 12.47
C TRP A 680 -11.63 19.39 11.03
N ILE A 681 -11.20 20.40 10.28
CA ILE A 681 -11.58 20.61 8.86
C ILE A 681 -11.12 19.43 7.97
N VAL A 682 -9.96 18.84 8.27
CA VAL A 682 -9.34 17.76 7.47
C VAL A 682 -9.94 16.37 7.76
N ASN A 683 -10.71 16.18 8.85
CA ASN A 683 -11.20 14.86 9.31
C ASN A 683 -12.70 14.53 9.11
N PRO A 684 -13.41 14.92 8.02
CA PRO A 684 -14.81 14.54 7.81
C PRO A 684 -14.97 13.06 7.34
N CYS A 685 -14.99 12.14 8.31
CA CYS A 685 -15.55 10.78 8.25
C CYS A 685 -15.10 9.81 7.13
N ALA A 686 -14.50 8.67 7.52
CA ALA A 686 -14.51 7.45 6.71
C ALA A 686 -14.62 6.19 7.59
N ASP A 687 -15.64 5.36 7.35
CA ASP A 687 -15.85 4.07 8.04
C ASP A 687 -15.05 2.93 7.36
N GLU A 688 -15.38 1.66 7.67
CA GLU A 688 -14.60 0.40 7.51
C GLU A 688 -13.88 0.09 6.15
N SER A 689 -13.21 -1.06 6.13
CA SER A 689 -12.18 -1.49 5.17
C SER A 689 -12.66 -1.63 3.71
N VAL A 690 -11.92 -0.99 2.80
CA VAL A 690 -12.05 -1.13 1.34
C VAL A 690 -10.69 -0.84 0.68
N MET A 691 -10.56 -1.05 -0.63
CA MET A 691 -9.32 -0.84 -1.39
C MET A 691 -8.96 0.65 -1.46
N ASN A 692 -7.67 0.98 -1.38
CA ASN A 692 -7.18 2.35 -1.30
C ASN A 692 -6.12 2.65 -2.37
N VAL A 693 -6.21 3.83 -2.97
CA VAL A 693 -5.08 4.49 -3.65
C VAL A 693 -4.67 5.68 -2.80
N GLY A 694 -3.53 5.57 -2.12
CA GLY A 694 -2.88 6.67 -1.43
C GLY A 694 -2.16 7.58 -2.43
N ILE A 695 -2.19 8.88 -2.19
CA ILE A 695 -1.47 9.90 -2.97
C ILE A 695 -0.73 10.76 -1.97
N LEU A 696 0.60 10.82 -2.10
CA LEU A 696 1.46 11.63 -1.23
C LEU A 696 1.90 12.90 -1.96
N ASP A 697 1.44 14.05 -1.44
CA ASP A 697 1.93 15.38 -1.77
C ASP A 697 2.55 16.00 -0.52
N ILE A 698 3.87 16.26 -0.56
CA ILE A 698 4.62 16.89 0.52
C ILE A 698 5.15 18.25 0.09
N PHE A 699 5.46 19.10 1.07
CA PHE A 699 6.35 20.24 0.85
C PHE A 699 7.65 19.80 0.13
N GLY A 700 8.21 20.67 -0.71
CA GLY A 700 9.49 20.38 -1.33
C GLY A 700 10.67 20.49 -0.38
N PHE A 701 11.85 20.07 -0.84
CA PHE A 701 13.10 20.50 -0.23
C PHE A 701 13.24 22.02 -0.34
N GLU A 702 13.71 22.67 0.74
CA GLU A 702 13.80 24.13 0.84
C GLU A 702 15.15 24.59 1.38
N ASN A 703 15.74 25.59 0.72
CA ASN A 703 16.99 26.22 1.13
C ASN A 703 16.91 27.73 0.88
N PHE A 704 16.57 28.49 1.93
CA PHE A 704 16.47 29.95 1.91
C PHE A 704 17.77 30.60 2.41
N LYS A 705 17.89 31.93 2.26
CA LYS A 705 19.03 32.71 2.79
C LYS A 705 19.20 32.63 4.32
N LYS A 706 18.16 32.22 5.05
CA LYS A 706 18.17 31.88 6.47
C LYS A 706 17.18 30.74 6.70
N ASN A 707 17.67 29.53 7.00
CA ASN A 707 16.82 28.39 7.31
C ASN A 707 16.63 28.26 8.82
N SER A 708 15.44 27.85 9.25
CA SER A 708 15.04 27.69 10.64
C SER A 708 14.63 26.23 10.93
N PHE A 709 14.22 25.94 12.17
CA PHE A 709 13.78 24.62 12.62
C PHE A 709 12.67 24.00 11.76
N GLU A 710 11.79 24.84 11.19
CA GLU A 710 10.76 24.44 10.24
C GLU A 710 11.35 23.86 8.95
N GLN A 711 12.36 24.52 8.37
CA GLN A 711 13.08 24.02 7.19
C GLN A 711 13.92 22.78 7.52
N LEU A 712 14.38 22.63 8.76
CA LEU A 712 15.07 21.42 9.21
C LEU A 712 14.12 20.22 9.20
N CYS A 713 12.95 20.36 9.81
CA CYS A 713 11.87 19.36 9.74
C CYS A 713 11.48 19.02 8.28
N ILE A 714 11.28 20.04 7.44
CA ILE A 714 10.93 19.89 6.02
C ILE A 714 11.99 19.09 5.25
N ASN A 715 13.27 19.40 5.45
CA ASN A 715 14.36 18.73 4.74
C ASN A 715 14.62 17.32 5.28
N ILE A 716 14.49 17.06 6.60
CA ILE A 716 14.55 15.70 7.17
C ILE A 716 13.45 14.80 6.58
N ALA A 717 12.22 15.31 6.42
CA ALA A 717 11.13 14.53 5.81
C ALA A 717 11.35 14.29 4.30
N ASN A 718 11.99 15.22 3.58
CA ASN A 718 12.42 14.99 2.20
C ASN A 718 13.56 13.94 2.12
N GLU A 719 14.56 14.01 3.01
CA GLU A 719 15.64 13.04 3.15
C GLU A 719 15.09 11.62 3.37
N GLN A 720 14.09 11.49 4.24
CA GLN A 720 13.41 10.23 4.56
C GLN A 720 12.65 9.63 3.37
N ILE A 721 12.07 10.47 2.52
CA ILE A 721 11.32 10.04 1.32
C ILE A 721 12.27 9.75 0.15
N GLN A 722 13.42 10.43 0.04
CA GLN A 722 14.48 10.01 -0.86
C GLN A 722 15.09 8.66 -0.42
N PHE A 723 15.27 8.42 0.88
CA PHE A 723 15.69 7.11 1.39
C PHE A 723 14.66 6.02 1.05
N TYR A 724 13.36 6.29 1.21
CA TYR A 724 12.29 5.36 0.80
C TYR A 724 12.38 5.03 -0.69
N PHE A 725 12.61 6.03 -1.56
CA PHE A 725 12.85 5.80 -2.99
C PHE A 725 14.10 4.94 -3.23
N ASN A 726 15.25 5.30 -2.65
CA ASN A 726 16.51 4.58 -2.84
C ASN A 726 16.40 3.12 -2.37
N GLN A 727 15.70 2.88 -1.25
CA GLN A 727 15.42 1.53 -0.76
C GLN A 727 14.49 0.76 -1.71
N HIS A 728 13.39 1.35 -2.19
CA HIS A 728 12.44 0.63 -3.07
C HIS A 728 12.93 0.41 -4.50
N ILE A 729 13.73 1.33 -5.04
CA ILE A 729 14.24 1.26 -6.43
C ILE A 729 15.56 0.50 -6.53
N PHE A 730 16.49 0.70 -5.60
CA PHE A 730 17.81 0.05 -5.65
C PHE A 730 17.92 -1.10 -4.65
N ALA A 731 17.85 -0.82 -3.33
CA ALA A 731 18.19 -1.82 -2.31
C ALA A 731 17.30 -3.07 -2.36
N LEU A 732 15.97 -2.89 -2.27
CA LEU A 732 14.97 -3.95 -2.31
C LEU A 732 14.80 -4.55 -3.72
N GLU A 733 15.40 -3.97 -4.76
CA GLU A 733 15.46 -4.57 -6.09
C GLU A 733 16.67 -5.50 -6.21
N GLN A 734 17.86 -5.02 -5.85
CA GLN A 734 19.09 -5.81 -5.86
C GLN A 734 19.06 -6.95 -4.82
N MET A 735 18.53 -6.72 -3.61
CA MET A 735 18.33 -7.78 -2.60
C MET A 735 17.36 -8.87 -3.07
N GLU A 736 16.35 -8.53 -3.86
CA GLU A 736 15.40 -9.51 -4.43
C GLU A 736 16.04 -10.28 -5.59
N TYR A 737 16.90 -9.66 -6.40
CA TYR A 737 17.69 -10.38 -7.40
C TYR A 737 18.66 -11.37 -6.75
N GLN A 738 19.35 -10.95 -5.68
CA GLN A 738 20.23 -11.81 -4.89
C GLN A 738 19.46 -12.96 -4.22
N SER A 739 18.32 -12.68 -3.59
CA SER A 739 17.52 -13.71 -2.88
C SER A 739 16.95 -14.75 -3.85
N GLU A 740 16.45 -14.34 -5.02
CA GLU A 740 15.88 -15.21 -6.04
C GLU A 740 16.91 -15.80 -7.02
N GLY A 741 18.17 -15.37 -6.97
CA GLY A 741 19.27 -15.88 -7.81
C GLY A 741 19.26 -15.37 -9.25
N VAL A 742 18.72 -14.18 -9.49
CA VAL A 742 18.75 -13.48 -10.79
C VAL A 742 20.14 -12.89 -11.00
N ASP A 743 20.81 -13.24 -12.10
CA ASP A 743 22.10 -12.64 -12.48
C ASP A 743 21.85 -11.22 -13.04
N ALA A 744 21.90 -10.23 -12.15
CA ALA A 744 21.70 -8.82 -12.44
C ALA A 744 22.89 -8.02 -11.91
N SER A 745 23.32 -7.03 -12.68
CA SER A 745 24.33 -6.04 -12.31
C SER A 745 23.90 -5.26 -11.06
N LEU A 746 24.83 -5.15 -10.11
CA LEU A 746 24.69 -4.19 -9.01
C LEU A 746 24.85 -2.78 -9.61
N VAL A 747 23.97 -1.87 -9.21
CA VAL A 747 24.02 -0.46 -9.60
C VAL A 747 24.34 0.33 -8.34
N ASP A 748 25.51 0.96 -8.31
CA ASP A 748 25.91 1.85 -7.22
C ASP A 748 24.96 3.05 -7.15
N TYR A 749 24.60 3.45 -5.93
CA TYR A 749 23.74 4.59 -5.64
C TYR A 749 24.14 5.21 -4.30
N GLU A 750 23.83 6.50 -4.09
CA GLU A 750 24.11 7.15 -2.81
C GLU A 750 23.08 6.70 -1.73
N ASP A 751 23.50 5.90 -0.75
CA ASP A 751 22.68 5.65 0.44
C ASP A 751 22.78 6.82 1.43
N ASN A 752 21.66 7.53 1.62
CA ASN A 752 21.54 8.64 2.54
C ASN A 752 21.19 8.21 3.99
N ARG A 753 21.13 6.90 4.26
CA ARG A 753 20.96 6.36 5.62
C ARG A 753 21.83 7.00 6.71
N PRO A 754 23.15 7.24 6.52
CA PRO A 754 23.98 7.83 7.59
C PRO A 754 23.53 9.22 8.03
N ILE A 755 22.91 9.99 7.13
CA ILE A 755 22.32 11.31 7.41
C ILE A 755 21.04 11.13 8.26
N LEU A 756 20.21 10.13 7.93
CA LEU A 756 18.98 9.83 8.68
C LEU A 756 19.27 9.26 10.07
N ASP A 757 20.28 8.41 10.22
CA ASP A 757 20.72 7.93 11.53
C ASP A 757 21.23 9.11 12.38
N MET A 758 22.04 10.02 11.83
CA MET A 758 22.43 11.27 12.50
C MET A 758 21.22 12.13 12.95
N PHE A 759 20.13 12.15 12.20
CA PHE A 759 18.91 12.89 12.58
C PHE A 759 18.05 12.18 13.62
N LEU A 760 17.82 10.88 13.46
CA LEU A 760 16.71 10.14 14.08
C LEU A 760 17.12 9.07 15.11
N GLN A 761 18.39 8.68 15.14
CA GLN A 761 18.91 7.66 16.06
C GLN A 761 18.79 8.12 17.52
N LYS A 762 18.72 7.15 18.45
CA LYS A 762 18.74 7.40 19.89
C LYS A 762 19.89 6.64 20.54
N PRO A 763 20.52 7.19 21.61
CA PRO A 763 20.19 8.45 22.28
C PRO A 763 20.83 9.71 21.66
N MET A 764 21.70 9.59 20.64
CA MET A 764 22.62 10.65 20.22
C MET A 764 22.22 11.45 18.96
N GLY A 765 21.09 11.13 18.30
CA GLY A 765 20.68 11.84 17.09
C GLY A 765 20.24 13.28 17.35
N LEU A 766 20.34 14.14 16.32
CA LEU A 766 20.10 15.59 16.42
C LEU A 766 18.76 15.92 17.10
N LEU A 767 17.68 15.25 16.69
CA LEU A 767 16.35 15.48 17.29
C LEU A 767 16.27 15.05 18.76
N SER A 768 17.04 14.04 19.20
CA SER A 768 17.04 13.59 20.60
C SER A 768 17.91 14.47 21.51
N LEU A 769 19.06 14.97 21.00
CA LEU A 769 19.89 15.96 21.70
C LEU A 769 19.10 17.27 21.95
N MET A 770 18.41 17.75 20.91
CA MET A 770 17.55 18.94 21.01
C MET A 770 16.35 18.72 21.95
N ASP A 771 15.76 17.52 21.97
CA ASP A 771 14.71 17.14 22.93
C ASP A 771 15.18 17.10 24.39
N GLU A 772 16.46 16.87 24.63
CA GLU A 772 17.05 16.92 25.96
C GLU A 772 17.29 18.37 26.41
N GLU A 773 17.96 19.19 25.59
CA GLU A 773 18.17 20.63 25.87
C GLU A 773 16.83 21.37 26.03
N SER A 774 15.83 21.02 25.23
CA SER A 774 14.48 21.61 25.33
C SER A 774 13.82 21.35 26.70
N ARG A 775 14.24 20.32 27.43
CA ARG A 775 13.75 19.99 28.78
C ARG A 775 14.60 20.62 29.89
N PHE A 776 15.83 21.05 29.60
CA PHE A 776 16.71 21.65 30.59
C PHE A 776 16.36 23.14 30.82
N PRO A 777 16.08 23.60 32.06
CA PRO A 777 15.56 24.95 32.29
C PRO A 777 16.52 26.10 31.95
N GLN A 778 17.83 25.85 31.98
CA GLN A 778 18.88 26.86 31.74
C GLN A 778 19.57 26.72 30.37
N ALA A 779 19.14 25.77 29.53
CA ALA A 779 19.72 25.60 28.19
C ALA A 779 19.33 26.77 27.26
N THR A 780 20.28 27.16 26.40
CA THR A 780 20.13 28.23 25.42
C THR A 780 20.37 27.69 24.01
N ASP A 781 20.01 28.45 22.98
CA ASP A 781 20.30 28.05 21.60
C ASP A 781 21.81 27.96 21.31
N GLN A 782 22.67 28.56 22.15
CA GLN A 782 24.13 28.35 22.10
C GLN A 782 24.54 27.00 22.71
N THR A 783 24.04 26.63 23.90
CA THR A 783 24.37 25.31 24.50
C THR A 783 23.89 24.16 23.62
N LEU A 784 22.84 24.37 22.83
CA LEU A 784 22.41 23.44 21.78
C LEU A 784 23.44 23.31 20.64
N VAL A 785 24.04 24.41 20.17
CA VAL A 785 25.11 24.39 19.14
C VAL A 785 26.35 23.69 19.68
N ASP A 786 26.82 24.07 20.87
CA ASP A 786 28.00 23.47 21.51
C ASP A 786 27.82 21.94 21.65
N LYS A 787 26.64 21.52 22.09
CA LYS A 787 26.27 20.10 22.22
C LYS A 787 26.16 19.39 20.87
N PHE A 788 25.74 20.06 19.80
CA PHE A 788 25.81 19.49 18.45
C PHE A 788 27.27 19.35 17.99
N GLU A 789 28.16 20.32 18.28
CA GLU A 789 29.59 20.22 17.93
C GLU A 789 30.28 19.03 18.61
N ASP A 790 29.97 18.76 19.87
CA ASP A 790 30.58 17.65 20.60
C ASP A 790 30.04 16.27 20.19
N ASN A 791 28.76 16.17 19.80
CA ASN A 791 28.09 14.88 19.63
C ASN A 791 27.83 14.47 18.17
N LEU A 792 27.83 15.40 17.20
CA LEU A 792 27.48 15.15 15.79
C LEU A 792 28.68 15.27 14.82
N ARG A 793 29.90 14.93 15.28
CA ARG A 793 31.13 15.03 14.49
C ARG A 793 31.19 13.98 13.36
N CYS A 794 30.55 14.26 12.24
CA CYS A 794 30.48 13.38 11.05
C CYS A 794 30.74 14.13 9.74
N LYS A 795 30.89 13.40 8.61
CA LYS A 795 31.11 13.97 7.26
C LYS A 795 30.03 14.98 6.83
N TYR A 796 28.82 14.86 7.36
CA TYR A 796 27.63 15.56 6.88
C TYR A 796 27.29 16.83 7.69
N PHE A 797 27.94 17.08 8.82
CA PHE A 797 27.66 18.18 9.74
C PHE A 797 28.90 19.08 9.91
N TRP A 798 28.71 20.41 9.94
CA TRP A 798 29.78 21.36 10.26
C TRP A 798 29.24 22.64 10.92
N ILE A 799 30.12 23.39 11.57
CA ILE A 799 29.83 24.71 12.15
C ILE A 799 30.71 25.78 11.48
N PRO A 800 30.18 26.97 11.10
CA PRO A 800 30.99 28.02 10.48
C PRO A 800 31.81 28.79 11.51
N LYS A 801 33.14 28.79 11.37
CA LYS A 801 34.10 29.44 12.30
C LYS A 801 33.92 30.95 12.53
N HIS A 802 33.04 31.61 11.78
CA HIS A 802 32.81 33.05 11.81
C HIS A 802 31.31 33.43 11.83
N VAL A 803 30.41 32.48 12.12
CA VAL A 803 28.97 32.74 12.23
C VAL A 803 28.40 32.02 13.46
N GLU A 804 28.30 32.75 14.56
CA GLU A 804 27.68 32.29 15.80
C GLU A 804 26.22 31.85 15.59
N LEU A 805 25.72 30.95 16.43
CA LEU A 805 24.36 30.39 16.39
C LEU A 805 23.94 29.81 15.02
N CYS A 806 24.88 29.21 14.27
CA CYS A 806 24.61 28.53 13.00
C CYS A 806 25.31 27.16 12.89
N PHE A 807 24.66 26.19 12.24
CA PHE A 807 25.28 24.94 11.78
C PHE A 807 24.87 24.64 10.33
N GLY A 808 25.64 23.82 9.64
CA GLY A 808 25.37 23.39 8.27
C GLY A 808 25.26 21.87 8.14
N ILE A 809 24.39 21.41 7.24
CA ILE A 809 24.20 20.00 6.93
C ILE A 809 24.27 19.76 5.41
N GLN A 810 24.95 18.67 5.04
CA GLN A 810 24.99 18.13 3.69
C GLN A 810 23.83 17.15 3.53
N HIS A 811 22.71 17.64 3.00
CA HIS A 811 21.59 16.82 2.55
C HIS A 811 21.88 16.21 1.16
N TYR A 812 21.06 15.24 0.73
CA TYR A 812 21.11 14.73 -0.65
C TYR A 812 21.04 15.86 -1.70
N ALA A 813 20.07 16.78 -1.57
CA ALA A 813 19.89 17.92 -2.47
C ALA A 813 20.88 19.09 -2.24
N GLY A 814 21.89 18.93 -1.38
CA GLY A 814 22.99 19.90 -1.21
C GLY A 814 23.19 20.45 0.20
N LYS A 815 24.02 21.48 0.29
CA LYS A 815 24.41 22.12 1.57
C LYS A 815 23.37 23.14 2.02
N VAL A 816 22.86 22.96 3.24
CA VAL A 816 21.88 23.86 3.87
C VAL A 816 22.47 24.44 5.15
N MET A 817 22.35 25.76 5.33
CA MET A 817 22.78 26.47 6.54
C MET A 817 21.57 26.82 7.41
N TYR A 818 21.59 26.35 8.65
CA TYR A 818 20.53 26.57 9.64
C TYR A 818 20.98 27.58 10.71
N ASN A 819 20.10 28.52 11.05
CA ASN A 819 20.30 29.47 12.14
C ASN A 819 19.48 29.03 13.36
N VAL A 820 20.15 28.87 14.51
CA VAL A 820 19.61 28.17 15.69
C VAL A 820 18.78 29.08 16.60
N ASN A 821 18.74 30.39 16.33
CA ASN A 821 18.02 31.37 17.13
C ASN A 821 16.52 31.03 17.30
N GLY A 822 16.11 30.73 18.53
CA GLY A 822 14.76 30.32 18.90
C GLY A 822 14.47 28.83 18.72
N PHE A 823 15.44 27.96 18.44
CA PHE A 823 15.21 26.51 18.25
C PHE A 823 14.61 25.86 19.50
N LEU A 824 15.16 26.12 20.69
CA LEU A 824 14.65 25.52 21.93
C LEU A 824 13.24 26.03 22.25
N GLY A 825 12.96 27.32 22.03
CA GLY A 825 11.61 27.89 22.17
C GLY A 825 10.61 27.23 21.21
N LYS A 826 10.99 27.08 19.93
CA LYS A 826 10.18 26.43 18.90
C LYS A 826 9.96 24.94 19.15
N ASN A 827 10.94 24.20 19.67
CA ASN A 827 10.79 22.77 19.94
C ASN A 827 9.97 22.48 21.20
N ARG A 828 9.94 23.40 22.18
CA ARG A 828 9.13 23.28 23.40
C ARG A 828 7.63 23.26 23.07
N ASP A 829 7.11 24.30 22.40
CA ASP A 829 5.70 24.47 21.92
C ASP A 829 4.57 24.02 22.87
N THR A 830 4.81 24.06 24.20
CA THR A 830 3.86 23.57 25.19
C THR A 830 2.79 24.60 25.52
N LEU A 831 1.53 24.31 25.16
CA LEU A 831 0.37 25.05 25.65
C LEU A 831 0.17 24.81 27.16
N PRO A 832 0.01 25.84 28.01
CA PRO A 832 -0.29 25.66 29.43
C PRO A 832 -1.63 24.96 29.68
N ALA A 833 -1.72 24.24 30.81
CA ALA A 833 -2.95 23.58 31.23
C ALA A 833 -4.09 24.58 31.46
N ASP A 834 -3.77 25.75 32.01
CA ASP A 834 -4.73 26.82 32.36
C ASP A 834 -5.50 27.30 31.12
N ILE A 835 -4.77 27.58 30.02
CA ILE A 835 -5.35 27.92 28.72
C ILE A 835 -6.22 26.77 28.17
N VAL A 836 -5.84 25.50 28.38
CA VAL A 836 -6.66 24.34 27.98
C VAL A 836 -7.96 24.24 28.80
N VAL A 837 -7.95 24.66 30.06
CA VAL A 837 -9.16 24.72 30.90
C VAL A 837 -10.08 25.85 30.45
N VAL A 838 -9.58 27.07 30.26
CA VAL A 838 -10.36 28.22 29.77
C VAL A 838 -10.93 27.96 28.37
N LEU A 839 -10.20 27.29 27.47
CA LEU A 839 -10.73 26.92 26.15
C LEU A 839 -11.77 25.78 26.18
N ARG A 840 -12.03 25.16 27.35
CA ARG A 840 -13.13 24.21 27.56
C ARG A 840 -14.38 24.84 28.19
N THR A 841 -14.25 25.95 28.93
CA THR A 841 -15.40 26.70 29.48
C THR A 841 -16.17 27.47 28.41
N SER A 842 -15.57 27.67 27.23
CA SER A 842 -16.17 28.30 26.05
C SER A 842 -17.58 27.80 25.71
N GLU A 843 -18.52 28.75 25.52
CA GLU A 843 -19.88 28.47 25.02
C GLU A 843 -19.90 28.00 23.54
N ASN A 844 -18.83 28.27 22.79
CA ASN A 844 -18.71 27.85 21.39
C ASN A 844 -18.49 26.32 21.33
N LYS A 845 -19.55 25.59 20.96
CA LYS A 845 -19.58 24.12 20.83
C LYS A 845 -18.41 23.56 20.02
N LEU A 846 -18.02 24.21 18.92
CA LEU A 846 -16.89 23.77 18.10
C LEU A 846 -15.59 23.89 18.90
N LEU A 847 -15.33 25.05 19.50
CA LEU A 847 -14.13 25.29 20.30
C LEU A 847 -14.03 24.31 21.49
N GLN A 848 -15.14 24.09 22.19
CA GLN A 848 -15.21 23.10 23.28
C GLN A 848 -14.92 21.68 22.77
N GLN A 849 -15.42 21.28 21.59
CA GLN A 849 -15.11 19.99 20.96
C GLN A 849 -13.61 19.88 20.62
N LEU A 850 -12.99 20.94 20.09
CA LEU A 850 -11.56 20.96 19.77
C LEU A 850 -10.69 20.70 21.01
N PHE A 851 -11.00 21.30 22.17
CA PHE A 851 -10.16 21.21 23.38
C PHE A 851 -10.58 20.11 24.38
N SER A 852 -11.78 19.55 24.24
CA SER A 852 -12.20 18.35 24.98
C SER A 852 -11.70 17.05 24.34
N SER A 853 -11.49 17.03 23.02
CA SER A 853 -10.96 15.86 22.31
C SER A 853 -9.47 15.62 22.64
N PRO A 854 -9.05 14.37 22.94
CA PRO A 854 -7.64 14.05 23.16
C PRO A 854 -6.84 14.14 21.85
N LEU A 855 -5.55 14.43 21.99
CA LEU A 855 -4.60 14.43 20.87
C LEU A 855 -3.97 13.05 20.70
N THR A 856 -3.68 12.71 19.45
CA THR A 856 -2.89 11.54 19.06
C THR A 856 -1.39 11.74 19.36
N LYS A 857 -0.59 10.66 19.27
CA LYS A 857 0.89 10.75 19.34
C LYS A 857 1.52 11.61 18.22
N THR A 858 0.79 11.91 17.15
CA THR A 858 1.24 12.82 16.06
C THR A 858 0.85 14.28 16.31
N GLY A 859 0.03 14.57 17.33
CA GLY A 859 -0.45 15.93 17.65
C GLY A 859 -1.74 16.35 16.95
N ASN A 860 -2.41 15.42 16.23
CA ASN A 860 -3.69 15.62 15.55
C ASN A 860 -4.86 15.22 16.47
N LEU A 861 -6.10 15.65 16.17
CA LEU A 861 -7.29 15.27 16.94
C LEU A 861 -7.62 13.77 16.80
N ALA A 862 -7.90 13.09 17.91
CA ALA A 862 -8.30 11.69 17.89
C ALA A 862 -9.80 11.52 17.54
N MET A 863 -10.12 10.58 16.65
CA MET A 863 -11.52 10.28 16.29
C MET A 863 -12.30 9.63 17.44
N SER A 864 -13.47 10.18 17.76
CA SER A 864 -14.31 9.73 18.88
C SER A 864 -15.07 8.42 18.57
N ARG A 865 -14.37 7.28 18.68
CA ARG A 865 -14.98 5.93 18.79
C ARG A 865 -14.35 5.04 19.86
N ALA A 866 -13.47 5.58 20.71
CA ALA A 866 -13.17 4.93 21.99
C ALA A 866 -14.48 4.84 22.79
N ARG A 867 -14.86 3.63 23.23
CA ARG A 867 -15.97 3.48 24.19
C ARG A 867 -15.59 4.27 25.44
N ILE A 868 -16.49 5.09 25.95
CA ILE A 868 -16.38 5.63 27.31
C ILE A 868 -16.46 4.43 28.25
N THR A 869 -15.30 3.96 28.72
CA THR A 869 -15.20 2.97 29.79
C THR A 869 -15.91 3.53 31.02
N ALA A 870 -16.70 2.70 31.71
CA ALA A 870 -17.70 3.16 32.68
C ALA A 870 -17.15 3.80 33.98
N ALA A 871 -15.84 4.06 34.06
CA ALA A 871 -15.22 4.84 35.13
C ALA A 871 -15.65 6.32 35.13
N SER A 872 -15.94 6.91 33.95
CA SER A 872 -16.32 8.32 33.82
C SER A 872 -17.80 8.61 34.16
N ARG A 873 -18.47 7.75 34.94
CA ARG A 873 -19.89 7.89 35.35
C ARG A 873 -20.12 7.49 36.80
N SER A 874 -19.50 8.20 37.72
CA SER A 874 -19.69 8.03 39.18
C SER A 874 -20.07 9.33 39.88
N LEU A 875 -21.19 9.95 39.47
CA LEU A 875 -21.91 10.97 40.24
C LEU A 875 -23.40 10.59 40.30
N PRO A 876 -24.04 10.52 41.48
CA PRO A 876 -25.47 10.22 41.60
C PRO A 876 -26.31 11.45 41.23
N PRO A 877 -27.47 11.28 40.56
CA PRO A 877 -28.41 12.38 40.34
C PRO A 877 -29.35 12.53 41.54
N GLN A 878 -29.34 13.69 42.21
CA GLN A 878 -30.46 14.15 43.03
C GLN A 878 -30.77 15.63 42.78
N LEU A 879 -32.03 16.00 43.01
CA LEU A 879 -32.58 17.32 42.70
C LEU A 879 -32.33 18.30 43.85
N GLY A 880 -32.02 19.56 43.52
CA GLY A 880 -31.97 20.67 44.47
C GLY A 880 -32.09 22.01 43.77
N SER A 881 -33.16 22.76 44.04
CA SER A 881 -33.35 24.11 43.49
C SER A 881 -32.62 25.14 44.36
N GLY A 882 -31.56 25.74 43.84
CA GLY A 882 -30.85 26.82 44.52
C GLY A 882 -29.83 27.52 43.63
N ARG A 883 -29.84 28.86 43.61
CA ARG A 883 -28.69 29.64 43.13
C ARG A 883 -27.61 29.62 44.20
N THR A 884 -26.40 29.19 43.86
CA THR A 884 -25.22 29.39 44.71
C THR A 884 -23.99 29.54 43.80
N LYS A 885 -22.97 30.26 44.27
CA LYS A 885 -21.72 30.46 43.50
C LYS A 885 -21.05 29.11 43.27
N VAL A 886 -20.53 28.88 42.06
CA VAL A 886 -19.65 27.73 41.79
C VAL A 886 -18.32 28.02 42.48
N ASP A 887 -17.95 27.18 43.44
CA ASP A 887 -16.71 27.33 44.20
C ASP A 887 -15.53 26.78 43.39
N THR A 888 -14.57 27.63 43.06
CA THR A 888 -13.58 27.39 41.99
C THR A 888 -12.57 26.28 42.32
N MET A 889 -12.56 25.80 43.58
CA MET A 889 -11.57 24.83 44.08
C MET A 889 -11.81 23.37 43.67
N GLU A 890 -13.05 22.90 43.47
CA GLU A 890 -13.26 21.45 43.21
C GLU A 890 -12.87 21.03 41.79
N MET A 891 -12.98 21.92 40.80
CA MET A 891 -12.68 21.58 39.40
C MET A 891 -11.17 21.36 39.12
N MET A 892 -10.31 21.67 40.09
CA MET A 892 -8.85 21.47 40.01
C MET A 892 -8.39 20.03 40.32
N ARG A 893 -9.27 19.10 40.74
CA ARG A 893 -8.85 17.75 41.20
C ARG A 893 -8.46 16.73 40.12
N HIS A 894 -8.42 17.10 38.83
CA HIS A 894 -7.96 16.21 37.73
C HIS A 894 -6.67 16.62 36.96
N PRO A 895 -5.54 17.02 37.60
CA PRO A 895 -4.30 17.29 36.86
C PRO A 895 -3.52 16.02 36.48
N GLU A 896 -3.70 14.90 37.18
CA GLU A 896 -2.80 13.75 37.10
C GLU A 896 -2.87 12.99 35.76
N GLU A 897 -4.04 12.94 35.12
CA GLU A 897 -4.19 12.30 33.80
C GLU A 897 -3.61 13.16 32.66
N THR A 898 -3.53 14.48 32.83
CA THR A 898 -2.96 15.39 31.81
C THR A 898 -1.45 15.60 31.99
N THR A 899 -0.96 15.57 33.22
CA THR A 899 0.48 15.78 33.54
C THR A 899 1.36 14.55 33.30
N ASN A 900 0.80 13.33 33.26
CA ASN A 900 1.57 12.10 33.02
C ASN A 900 2.01 11.89 31.56
N MET A 901 1.51 12.68 30.59
CA MET A 901 2.16 12.77 29.29
C MET A 901 3.46 13.57 29.42
N ARG A 902 4.59 12.87 29.63
CA ARG A 902 5.96 13.45 29.60
C ARG A 902 6.09 14.43 28.43
N ARG A 903 6.24 15.72 28.74
CA ARG A 903 6.14 16.87 27.80
C ARG A 903 6.69 16.53 26.41
N GLN A 904 5.77 16.31 25.46
CA GLN A 904 6.10 16.01 24.07
C GLN A 904 6.41 17.32 23.34
N THR A 905 7.58 17.36 22.73
CA THR A 905 8.14 18.45 21.93
C THR A 905 7.69 18.35 20.47
N VAL A 906 7.91 19.41 19.70
CA VAL A 906 7.64 19.41 18.25
C VAL A 906 8.44 18.33 17.52
N ALA A 907 9.72 18.12 17.85
CA ALA A 907 10.53 17.05 17.28
C ALA A 907 10.02 15.65 17.65
N SER A 908 9.50 15.45 18.87
CA SER A 908 8.82 14.20 19.23
C SER A 908 7.55 13.98 18.39
N TYR A 909 6.69 15.00 18.22
CA TYR A 909 5.49 14.92 17.36
C TYR A 909 5.85 14.70 15.89
N PHE A 910 6.82 15.46 15.35
CA PHE A 910 7.38 15.33 14.01
C PHE A 910 7.79 13.89 13.73
N ARG A 911 8.59 13.30 14.62
CA ARG A 911 9.09 11.94 14.45
C ARG A 911 7.94 10.92 14.44
N TYR A 912 6.92 11.06 15.29
CA TYR A 912 5.74 10.17 15.24
C TYR A 912 4.88 10.37 13.98
N SER A 913 4.72 11.61 13.51
CA SER A 913 3.99 11.93 12.26
C SER A 913 4.69 11.37 11.03
N LEU A 914 6.02 11.43 10.99
CA LEU A 914 6.85 10.79 9.97
C LEU A 914 6.76 9.25 10.01
N MET A 915 6.68 8.63 11.20
CA MET A 915 6.46 7.18 11.34
C MET A 915 5.06 6.75 10.85
N ASP A 916 4.01 7.51 11.20
CA ASP A 916 2.64 7.27 10.74
C ASP A 916 2.55 7.38 9.20
N LEU A 917 3.17 8.41 8.62
CA LEU A 917 3.23 8.60 7.17
C LEU A 917 3.90 7.41 6.46
N LEU A 918 5.10 7.00 6.89
CA LEU A 918 5.79 5.84 6.32
C LEU A 918 4.96 4.56 6.44
N SER A 919 4.32 4.33 7.60
CA SER A 919 3.49 3.13 7.79
C SER A 919 2.32 3.04 6.82
N LYS A 920 1.76 4.19 6.38
CA LYS A 920 0.68 4.26 5.39
C LYS A 920 1.15 4.08 3.95
N MET A 921 2.39 4.46 3.64
CA MET A 921 3.00 4.26 2.30
C MET A 921 3.28 2.78 2.03
N VAL A 922 3.83 2.08 3.02
CA VAL A 922 4.31 0.68 2.92
C VAL A 922 3.21 -0.34 2.62
N VAL A 923 1.96 -0.05 3.02
CA VAL A 923 0.80 -0.93 2.75
C VAL A 923 0.47 -1.01 1.26
N GLY A 924 0.82 0.02 0.47
CA GLY A 924 0.49 0.11 -0.95
C GLY A 924 1.70 -0.08 -1.86
N GLN A 925 1.48 -0.69 -3.04
CA GLN A 925 2.52 -0.74 -4.07
C GLN A 925 2.89 0.68 -4.55
N PRO A 926 4.17 1.10 -4.49
CA PRO A 926 4.57 2.45 -4.82
C PRO A 926 4.68 2.71 -6.33
N HIS A 927 4.20 3.88 -6.76
CA HIS A 927 4.38 4.46 -8.10
C HIS A 927 5.02 5.84 -7.92
N PHE A 928 6.14 6.13 -8.58
CA PHE A 928 6.90 7.36 -8.33
C PHE A 928 6.74 8.40 -9.45
N VAL A 929 6.54 9.66 -9.05
CA VAL A 929 6.56 10.84 -9.93
C VAL A 929 7.66 11.79 -9.45
N ARG A 930 8.59 12.11 -10.35
CA ARG A 930 9.72 13.04 -10.14
C ARG A 930 9.40 14.38 -10.81
N CYS A 931 9.02 15.36 -10.01
CA CYS A 931 8.75 16.73 -10.45
C CYS A 931 10.06 17.54 -10.51
N ILE A 932 10.38 18.13 -11.66
CA ILE A 932 11.59 18.91 -11.92
C ILE A 932 11.22 20.37 -12.22
N LYS A 933 11.98 21.30 -11.63
CA LYS A 933 11.83 22.75 -11.81
C LYS A 933 12.80 23.24 -12.89
N PRO A 934 12.35 23.72 -14.06
CA PRO A 934 13.26 24.05 -15.17
C PRO A 934 14.00 25.38 -14.99
N ASN A 935 13.49 26.32 -14.18
CA ASN A 935 14.16 27.58 -13.84
C ASN A 935 13.64 28.12 -12.50
N ASP A 936 14.43 28.99 -11.84
CA ASP A 936 14.03 29.64 -10.58
C ASP A 936 13.14 30.88 -10.77
N ASP A 937 13.26 31.55 -11.93
CA ASP A 937 12.55 32.80 -12.25
C ASP A 937 11.04 32.61 -12.52
N ARG A 938 10.55 31.37 -12.42
CA ARG A 938 9.16 30.93 -12.63
C ARG A 938 8.60 31.26 -14.03
N GLN A 939 9.48 31.34 -15.03
CA GLN A 939 9.12 31.68 -16.41
C GLN A 939 8.75 30.42 -17.20
N GLY A 940 7.64 30.45 -17.95
CA GLY A 940 7.34 29.43 -18.95
C GLY A 940 8.31 29.50 -20.13
N LEU A 941 8.44 28.39 -20.87
CA LEU A 941 9.32 28.27 -22.05
C LEU A 941 10.81 28.53 -21.79
N ARG A 942 11.29 28.42 -20.54
CA ARG A 942 12.70 28.65 -20.19
C ARG A 942 13.30 27.47 -19.43
N PHE A 943 14.28 26.83 -20.04
CA PHE A 943 15.01 25.69 -19.50
C PHE A 943 16.43 26.10 -19.07
N CYS A 944 16.78 25.90 -17.79
CA CYS A 944 18.11 26.14 -17.26
C CYS A 944 18.87 24.81 -17.10
N LYS A 945 19.75 24.50 -18.05
CA LYS A 945 20.54 23.24 -18.08
C LYS A 945 21.18 22.93 -16.73
N GLU A 946 21.92 23.87 -16.14
CA GLU A 946 22.65 23.69 -14.88
C GLU A 946 21.72 23.33 -13.70
N ARG A 947 20.57 24.02 -13.58
CA ARG A 947 19.61 23.75 -12.49
C ARG A 947 18.87 22.43 -12.69
N VAL A 948 18.59 22.02 -13.93
CA VAL A 948 18.03 20.69 -14.22
C VAL A 948 19.07 19.59 -13.99
N MET A 949 20.31 19.76 -14.46
CA MET A 949 21.45 18.85 -14.23
C MET A 949 21.64 18.54 -12.75
N LEU A 950 21.64 19.58 -11.89
CA LEU A 950 21.75 19.41 -10.45
C LEU A 950 20.62 18.55 -9.86
N GLN A 951 19.38 18.77 -10.31
CA GLN A 951 18.21 17.99 -9.89
C GLN A 951 18.30 16.52 -10.36
N LEU A 952 18.73 16.26 -11.60
CA LEU A 952 18.89 14.90 -12.12
C LEU A 952 19.93 14.09 -11.31
N ARG A 953 21.07 14.72 -10.96
CA ARG A 953 22.11 14.13 -10.11
C ARG A 953 21.56 13.75 -8.73
N TYR A 954 21.13 14.72 -7.92
CA TYR A 954 20.78 14.39 -6.54
C TYR A 954 19.51 13.53 -6.39
N THR A 955 18.62 13.49 -7.40
CA THR A 955 17.46 12.59 -7.36
C THR A 955 17.80 11.15 -7.76
N GLY A 956 19.01 10.89 -8.28
CA GLY A 956 19.49 9.59 -8.70
C GLY A 956 18.90 9.12 -10.04
N ILE A 957 18.61 10.04 -10.97
CA ILE A 957 17.88 9.69 -12.20
C ILE A 957 18.76 8.91 -13.20
N LEU A 958 20.06 9.16 -13.28
CA LEU A 958 20.97 8.43 -14.17
C LEU A 958 21.05 6.94 -13.76
N GLU A 959 21.20 6.71 -12.46
CA GLU A 959 21.23 5.42 -11.79
C GLU A 959 19.87 4.72 -11.92
N THR A 960 18.77 5.48 -11.79
CA THR A 960 17.40 4.98 -12.00
C THR A 960 17.19 4.50 -13.44
N VAL A 961 17.65 5.25 -14.46
CA VAL A 961 17.60 4.79 -15.86
C VAL A 961 18.46 3.54 -16.03
N ASN A 962 19.66 3.50 -15.44
CA ASN A 962 20.56 2.36 -15.53
C ASN A 962 19.94 1.07 -14.97
N ILE A 963 19.41 1.09 -13.74
CA ILE A 963 18.77 -0.09 -13.14
C ILE A 963 17.49 -0.50 -13.89
N ARG A 964 16.71 0.46 -14.43
CA ARG A 964 15.52 0.13 -15.25
C ARG A 964 15.85 -0.37 -16.66
N ARG A 965 17.02 -0.05 -17.22
CA ARG A 965 17.52 -0.57 -18.51
C ARG A 965 18.07 -1.99 -18.39
N GLN A 966 18.69 -2.33 -17.27
CA GLN A 966 19.34 -3.61 -17.06
C GLN A 966 18.45 -4.62 -16.30
N GLY A 967 17.64 -4.16 -15.35
CA GLY A 967 16.83 -4.99 -14.44
C GLY A 967 15.41 -5.35 -14.91
N TYR A 968 14.64 -5.81 -13.92
CA TYR A 968 13.33 -6.46 -14.01
C TYR A 968 12.41 -5.89 -12.91
N SER A 969 11.70 -4.80 -13.21
CA SER A 969 10.89 -4.10 -12.18
C SER A 969 9.67 -4.89 -11.71
N HIS A 970 9.14 -5.80 -12.54
CA HIS A 970 7.97 -6.61 -12.21
C HIS A 970 8.38 -8.02 -11.78
N ARG A 971 7.90 -8.43 -10.61
CA ARG A 971 8.34 -9.62 -9.89
C ARG A 971 7.08 -10.32 -9.35
N ILE A 972 6.69 -11.45 -9.95
CA ILE A 972 5.40 -12.10 -9.70
C ILE A 972 5.64 -13.54 -9.26
N LEU A 973 5.02 -13.98 -8.16
CA LEU A 973 5.10 -15.38 -7.69
C LEU A 973 4.56 -16.34 -8.76
N PHE A 974 5.15 -17.52 -8.90
CA PHE A 974 4.70 -18.51 -9.90
C PHE A 974 3.20 -18.86 -9.75
N GLU A 975 2.70 -18.96 -8.52
CA GLU A 975 1.26 -19.12 -8.25
C GLU A 975 0.42 -17.96 -8.78
N GLU A 976 0.73 -16.71 -8.39
CA GLU A 976 -0.01 -15.52 -8.86
C GLU A 976 0.04 -15.39 -10.39
N PHE A 977 1.17 -15.76 -11.00
CA PHE A 977 1.37 -15.72 -12.43
C PHE A 977 0.54 -16.77 -13.17
N VAL A 978 0.62 -18.04 -12.76
CA VAL A 978 -0.13 -19.13 -13.39
C VAL A 978 -1.63 -18.91 -13.23
N ASN A 979 -2.12 -18.64 -12.02
CA ASN A 979 -3.54 -18.40 -11.75
C ASN A 979 -4.14 -17.26 -12.59
N ARG A 980 -3.33 -16.24 -12.92
CA ARG A 980 -3.73 -15.09 -13.73
C ARG A 980 -3.63 -15.32 -15.24
N TYR A 981 -2.57 -15.97 -15.70
CA TYR A 981 -2.20 -16.02 -17.12
C TYR A 981 -2.34 -17.40 -17.79
N TYR A 982 -2.77 -18.45 -17.08
CA TYR A 982 -2.93 -19.79 -17.69
C TYR A 982 -3.82 -19.80 -18.94
N TYR A 983 -4.85 -18.94 -19.00
CA TYR A 983 -5.73 -18.75 -20.16
C TYR A 983 -5.01 -18.41 -21.49
N LEU A 984 -3.75 -17.98 -21.45
CA LEU A 984 -2.94 -17.69 -22.63
C LEU A 984 -2.37 -18.97 -23.29
N ALA A 985 -2.10 -20.00 -22.49
CA ALA A 985 -1.50 -21.26 -22.96
C ALA A 985 -2.45 -22.45 -22.88
N PHE A 986 -3.27 -22.53 -21.83
CA PHE A 986 -4.11 -23.66 -21.45
C PHE A 986 -5.60 -23.38 -21.71
N ARG A 987 -6.43 -24.43 -21.66
CA ARG A 987 -7.89 -24.30 -21.86
C ARG A 987 -8.56 -23.86 -20.56
N ALA A 988 -9.62 -23.05 -20.65
CA ALA A 988 -10.32 -22.49 -19.48
C ALA A 988 -10.99 -23.52 -18.53
N HIS A 989 -11.01 -24.81 -18.87
CA HIS A 989 -11.45 -25.92 -18.00
C HIS A 989 -10.29 -26.79 -17.47
N GLN A 990 -9.04 -26.39 -17.75
CA GLN A 990 -7.80 -27.01 -17.29
C GLN A 990 -7.03 -25.92 -16.55
N MET A 991 -7.20 -25.81 -15.23
CA MET A 991 -6.28 -25.04 -14.42
C MET A 991 -5.00 -25.88 -14.26
N PRO A 992 -3.85 -25.43 -14.78
CA PRO A 992 -2.58 -26.13 -14.62
C PRO A 992 -2.07 -25.94 -13.18
N GLU A 993 -1.21 -26.86 -12.75
CA GLU A 993 -0.53 -26.77 -11.45
C GLU A 993 0.48 -25.62 -11.43
N THR A 994 0.79 -25.10 -10.23
CA THR A 994 1.59 -23.89 -10.00
C THR A 994 3.10 -24.12 -10.13
N SER A 995 3.51 -24.72 -11.26
CA SER A 995 4.88 -25.15 -11.54
C SER A 995 5.67 -24.15 -12.40
N LYS A 996 7.01 -24.23 -12.35
CA LYS A 996 7.93 -23.37 -13.12
C LYS A 996 7.82 -23.63 -14.62
N GLU A 997 7.50 -24.86 -15.01
CA GLU A 997 7.31 -25.32 -16.38
C GLU A 997 6.02 -24.73 -16.96
N ASN A 998 4.95 -24.65 -16.18
CA ASN A 998 3.70 -24.01 -16.59
C ASN A 998 3.87 -22.47 -16.71
N VAL A 999 4.73 -21.86 -15.90
CA VAL A 999 5.16 -20.45 -16.10
C VAL A 999 5.92 -20.30 -17.43
N VAL A 1000 6.94 -21.14 -17.71
CA VAL A 1000 7.66 -21.14 -19.00
C VAL A 1000 6.70 -21.29 -20.18
N ALA A 1001 5.80 -22.26 -20.14
CA ALA A 1001 4.83 -22.52 -21.20
C ALA A 1001 3.90 -21.33 -21.47
N ILE A 1002 3.57 -20.52 -20.46
CA ILE A 1002 2.83 -19.26 -20.62
C ILE A 1002 3.72 -18.19 -21.27
N LEU A 1003 4.97 -18.01 -20.82
CA LEU A 1003 5.90 -17.00 -21.32
C LEU A 1003 6.28 -17.23 -22.79
N GLU A 1004 6.65 -18.46 -23.14
CA GLU A 1004 6.98 -18.87 -24.52
C GLU A 1004 5.77 -18.70 -25.45
N ARG A 1005 4.57 -19.10 -24.99
CA ARG A 1005 3.35 -19.00 -25.78
C ARG A 1005 2.82 -17.57 -25.92
N ALA A 1006 3.12 -16.71 -24.95
CA ALA A 1006 2.94 -15.26 -25.05
C ALA A 1006 4.02 -14.55 -25.90
N LYS A 1007 5.06 -15.28 -26.33
CA LYS A 1007 6.23 -14.77 -27.07
C LYS A 1007 6.91 -13.59 -26.37
N LEU A 1008 7.23 -13.78 -25.10
CA LEU A 1008 8.09 -12.86 -24.36
C LEU A 1008 9.57 -13.28 -24.51
N GLU A 1009 10.42 -12.28 -24.65
CA GLU A 1009 11.89 -12.41 -24.64
C GLU A 1009 12.44 -11.70 -23.38
N ALA A 1010 13.75 -11.76 -23.12
CA ALA A 1010 14.43 -11.00 -22.06
C ALA A 1010 13.76 -11.03 -20.66
N TRP A 1011 13.18 -12.16 -20.26
CA TRP A 1011 12.67 -12.45 -18.92
C TRP A 1011 13.61 -13.41 -18.17
N VAL A 1012 13.49 -13.49 -16.85
CA VAL A 1012 14.25 -14.44 -16.01
C VAL A 1012 13.28 -15.15 -15.04
N LEU A 1013 13.63 -16.37 -14.63
CA LEU A 1013 12.92 -17.11 -13.59
C LEU A 1013 13.85 -17.31 -12.40
N GLY A 1014 13.47 -16.76 -11.25
CA GLY A 1014 14.13 -17.01 -9.98
C GLY A 1014 13.79 -18.38 -9.40
N LYS A 1015 13.77 -18.42 -8.06
CA LYS A 1015 13.42 -19.60 -7.25
C LYS A 1015 11.91 -19.73 -7.06
N THR A 1016 11.20 -18.62 -6.83
CA THR A 1016 9.75 -18.57 -6.58
C THR A 1016 9.01 -17.56 -7.46
N LYS A 1017 9.73 -16.62 -8.11
CA LYS A 1017 9.16 -15.51 -8.88
C LYS A 1017 9.61 -15.52 -10.34
N VAL A 1018 8.72 -15.09 -11.24
CA VAL A 1018 9.08 -14.66 -12.59
C VAL A 1018 9.44 -13.18 -12.58
N PHE A 1019 10.57 -12.87 -13.21
CA PHE A 1019 11.15 -11.54 -13.33
C PHE A 1019 10.94 -11.01 -14.74
N LEU A 1020 10.26 -9.87 -14.80
CA LEU A 1020 9.71 -9.28 -16.00
C LEU A 1020 10.14 -7.82 -16.11
N ARG A 1021 10.55 -7.43 -17.32
CA ARG A 1021 10.73 -6.02 -17.67
C ARG A 1021 9.37 -5.32 -17.68
N TYR A 1022 9.36 -4.03 -17.41
CA TYR A 1022 8.16 -3.23 -17.18
C TYR A 1022 7.08 -3.37 -18.26
N TYR A 1023 7.49 -3.53 -19.53
CA TYR A 1023 6.59 -3.71 -20.67
C TYR A 1023 5.98 -5.13 -20.81
N HIS A 1024 6.57 -6.17 -20.22
CA HIS A 1024 6.06 -7.56 -20.36
C HIS A 1024 4.70 -7.76 -19.69
N VAL A 1025 4.49 -7.19 -18.51
CA VAL A 1025 3.21 -7.30 -17.79
C VAL A 1025 2.10 -6.60 -18.56
N GLU A 1026 2.42 -5.52 -19.28
CA GLU A 1026 1.48 -4.89 -20.20
C GLU A 1026 1.13 -5.80 -21.38
N GLN A 1027 2.13 -6.39 -22.06
CA GLN A 1027 1.94 -7.35 -23.15
C GLN A 1027 1.06 -8.55 -22.73
N LEU A 1028 1.31 -9.14 -21.55
CA LEU A 1028 0.50 -10.23 -21.00
C LEU A 1028 -0.95 -9.80 -20.70
N ASN A 1029 -1.14 -8.61 -20.13
CA ASN A 1029 -2.47 -8.07 -19.84
C ASN A 1029 -3.28 -7.79 -21.12
N LEU A 1030 -2.62 -7.47 -22.24
CA LEU A 1030 -3.27 -7.28 -23.55
C LEU A 1030 -3.72 -8.61 -24.16
N LEU A 1031 -2.86 -9.62 -24.19
CA LEU A 1031 -3.23 -10.97 -24.62
C LEU A 1031 -4.39 -11.53 -23.76
N LEU A 1032 -4.35 -11.27 -22.45
CA LEU A 1032 -5.41 -11.69 -21.53
C LEU A 1032 -6.74 -10.97 -21.82
N ARG A 1033 -6.71 -9.69 -22.20
CA ARG A 1033 -7.90 -8.94 -22.65
C ARG A 1033 -8.53 -9.51 -23.92
N GLU A 1034 -7.74 -9.97 -24.89
CA GLU A 1034 -8.27 -10.62 -26.10
C GLU A 1034 -8.98 -11.94 -25.79
N VAL A 1035 -8.48 -12.71 -24.81
CA VAL A 1035 -9.16 -13.92 -24.33
C VAL A 1035 -10.43 -13.56 -23.55
N ILE A 1036 -10.37 -12.56 -22.66
CA ILE A 1036 -11.53 -12.07 -21.90
C ILE A 1036 -12.61 -11.46 -22.81
N ALA A 1037 -12.25 -10.85 -23.94
CA ALA A 1037 -13.21 -10.34 -24.92
C ALA A 1037 -14.17 -11.42 -25.44
N ARG A 1038 -13.77 -12.69 -25.42
CA ARG A 1038 -14.64 -13.83 -25.79
C ARG A 1038 -15.81 -14.02 -24.82
N VAL A 1039 -15.74 -13.49 -23.60
CA VAL A 1039 -16.86 -13.44 -22.63
C VAL A 1039 -18.03 -12.61 -23.18
N VAL A 1040 -17.81 -11.69 -24.14
CA VAL A 1040 -18.89 -10.98 -24.84
C VAL A 1040 -19.85 -11.96 -25.55
N VAL A 1041 -19.35 -13.10 -26.05
CA VAL A 1041 -20.19 -14.14 -26.65
C VAL A 1041 -21.11 -14.77 -25.59
N MET A 1042 -20.57 -15.14 -24.43
CA MET A 1042 -21.36 -15.64 -23.30
C MET A 1042 -22.41 -14.61 -22.85
N GLN A 1043 -22.01 -13.35 -22.70
CA GLN A 1043 -22.92 -12.26 -22.37
C GLN A 1043 -24.03 -12.09 -23.42
N ALA A 1044 -23.73 -12.25 -24.72
CA ALA A 1044 -24.73 -12.16 -25.79
C ALA A 1044 -25.76 -13.29 -25.67
N TYR A 1045 -25.34 -14.53 -25.43
CA TYR A 1045 -26.27 -15.64 -25.15
C TYR A 1045 -27.10 -15.42 -23.88
N THR A 1046 -26.49 -14.97 -22.77
CA THR A 1046 -27.22 -14.69 -21.52
C THR A 1046 -28.20 -13.53 -21.68
N LYS A 1047 -27.79 -12.42 -22.31
CA LYS A 1047 -28.66 -11.26 -22.61
C LYS A 1047 -29.80 -11.66 -23.56
N GLY A 1048 -29.52 -12.48 -24.58
CA GLY A 1048 -30.52 -13.03 -25.49
C GLY A 1048 -31.53 -13.93 -24.78
N TRP A 1049 -31.07 -14.82 -23.90
CA TRP A 1049 -31.94 -15.69 -23.10
C TRP A 1049 -32.80 -14.91 -22.09
N LEU A 1050 -32.21 -13.95 -21.36
CA LEU A 1050 -32.93 -13.07 -20.45
C LEU A 1050 -33.96 -12.21 -21.20
N GLY A 1051 -33.57 -11.61 -22.33
CA GLY A 1051 -34.44 -10.83 -23.21
C GLY A 1051 -35.60 -11.67 -23.76
N ALA A 1052 -35.32 -12.88 -24.26
CA ALA A 1052 -36.35 -13.80 -24.72
C ALA A 1052 -37.29 -14.26 -23.59
N ARG A 1053 -36.77 -14.52 -22.38
CA ARG A 1053 -37.56 -14.88 -21.20
C ARG A 1053 -38.46 -13.72 -20.73
N HIS A 1054 -37.93 -12.50 -20.71
CA HIS A 1054 -38.68 -11.28 -20.40
C HIS A 1054 -39.75 -11.01 -21.47
N TYR A 1055 -39.39 -11.04 -22.74
CA TYR A 1055 -40.32 -10.87 -23.87
C TYR A 1055 -41.44 -11.92 -23.87
N ARG A 1056 -41.15 -13.20 -23.56
CA ARG A 1056 -42.19 -14.24 -23.38
C ARG A 1056 -43.16 -13.87 -22.26
N LYS A 1057 -42.66 -13.41 -21.11
CA LYS A 1057 -43.48 -12.98 -19.96
C LYS A 1057 -44.37 -11.78 -20.31
N GLU A 1058 -43.81 -10.76 -20.95
CA GLU A 1058 -44.57 -9.58 -21.37
C GLU A 1058 -45.54 -9.88 -22.52
N LYS A 1059 -45.18 -10.74 -23.48
CA LYS A 1059 -46.11 -11.23 -24.52
C LYS A 1059 -47.27 -12.01 -23.89
N GLN A 1060 -47.03 -12.84 -22.88
CA GLN A 1060 -48.10 -13.51 -22.13
C GLN A 1060 -49.01 -12.52 -21.38
N LYS A 1061 -48.44 -11.48 -20.73
CA LYS A 1061 -49.26 -10.40 -20.13
C LYS A 1061 -50.10 -9.67 -21.18
N ARG A 1062 -49.48 -9.21 -22.27
CA ARG A 1062 -50.15 -8.47 -23.36
C ARG A 1062 -51.26 -9.32 -23.99
N ASN A 1063 -51.00 -10.59 -24.27
CA ASN A 1063 -52.02 -11.50 -24.81
C ASN A 1063 -53.19 -11.70 -23.83
N ARG A 1064 -52.93 -11.88 -22.52
CA ARG A 1064 -53.99 -11.98 -21.51
C ARG A 1064 -54.81 -10.68 -21.41
N GLY A 1065 -54.14 -9.52 -21.35
CA GLY A 1065 -54.79 -8.21 -21.35
C GLY A 1065 -55.63 -7.96 -22.61
N ALA A 1066 -55.09 -8.28 -23.79
CA ALA A 1066 -55.79 -8.17 -25.06
C ALA A 1066 -57.02 -9.08 -25.12
N VAL A 1067 -56.94 -10.34 -24.65
CA VAL A 1067 -58.11 -11.25 -24.57
C VAL A 1067 -59.17 -10.70 -23.60
N ILE A 1068 -58.76 -10.16 -22.45
CA ILE A 1068 -59.69 -9.52 -21.51
C ILE A 1068 -60.38 -8.32 -22.18
N ILE A 1069 -59.64 -7.38 -22.75
CA ILE A 1069 -60.19 -6.19 -23.43
C ILE A 1069 -61.09 -6.58 -24.61
N GLN A 1070 -60.67 -7.53 -25.46
CA GLN A 1070 -61.46 -8.02 -26.60
C GLN A 1070 -62.75 -8.73 -26.15
N SER A 1071 -62.71 -9.52 -25.07
CA SER A 1071 -63.90 -10.18 -24.51
C SER A 1071 -64.88 -9.16 -23.92
N ALA A 1072 -64.39 -8.14 -23.20
CA ALA A 1072 -65.19 -7.04 -22.68
C ALA A 1072 -65.83 -6.21 -23.81
N TRP A 1073 -65.08 -5.88 -24.86
CA TRP A 1073 -65.58 -5.16 -26.04
C TRP A 1073 -66.60 -5.97 -26.83
N ARG A 1074 -66.33 -7.25 -27.13
CA ARG A 1074 -67.31 -8.15 -27.79
C ARG A 1074 -68.59 -8.27 -26.97
N GLY A 1075 -68.48 -8.39 -25.65
CA GLY A 1075 -69.63 -8.40 -24.74
C GLY A 1075 -70.38 -7.07 -24.69
N TYR A 1076 -69.69 -5.93 -24.80
CA TYR A 1076 -70.30 -4.60 -24.90
C TYR A 1076 -71.07 -4.43 -26.21
N VAL A 1077 -70.45 -4.76 -27.36
CA VAL A 1077 -71.10 -4.73 -28.67
C VAL A 1077 -72.31 -5.66 -28.72
N ALA A 1078 -72.18 -6.90 -28.22
CA ALA A 1078 -73.32 -7.83 -28.15
C ALA A 1078 -74.48 -7.29 -27.28
N ARG A 1079 -74.19 -6.60 -26.17
CA ARG A 1079 -75.21 -5.94 -25.34
C ARG A 1079 -75.83 -4.71 -26.01
N GLN A 1080 -75.07 -3.94 -26.79
CA GLN A 1080 -75.61 -2.81 -27.57
C GLN A 1080 -76.49 -3.32 -28.72
N ASN A 1081 -76.05 -4.34 -29.46
CA ASN A 1081 -76.86 -4.97 -30.51
C ASN A 1081 -78.15 -5.57 -29.92
N LEU A 1082 -78.11 -6.18 -28.73
CA LEU A 1082 -79.32 -6.67 -28.06
C LEU A 1082 -80.27 -5.52 -27.63
N LYS A 1083 -79.74 -4.38 -27.19
CA LYS A 1083 -80.55 -3.18 -26.92
C LYS A 1083 -81.19 -2.63 -28.20
N GLN A 1084 -80.42 -2.56 -29.28
CA GLN A 1084 -80.89 -2.09 -30.58
C GLN A 1084 -82.00 -3.00 -31.13
N ILE A 1085 -81.80 -4.32 -31.12
CA ILE A 1085 -82.82 -5.31 -31.53
C ILE A 1085 -84.07 -5.26 -30.63
N LYS A 1086 -83.93 -4.97 -29.33
CA LYS A 1086 -85.09 -4.72 -28.46
C LYS A 1086 -85.85 -3.47 -28.88
N LYS A 1087 -85.14 -2.36 -29.05
CA LYS A 1087 -85.71 -1.08 -29.49
C LYS A 1087 -86.40 -1.22 -30.86
N GLU A 1088 -85.77 -1.88 -31.82
CA GLU A 1088 -86.34 -2.17 -33.14
C GLU A 1088 -87.59 -3.05 -33.06
N ARG A 1089 -87.66 -4.00 -32.11
CA ARG A 1089 -88.89 -4.80 -31.86
C ARG A 1089 -89.99 -3.98 -31.19
N GLU A 1090 -89.64 -3.05 -30.31
CA GLU A 1090 -90.58 -2.12 -29.67
C GLU A 1090 -91.14 -1.11 -30.70
N GLU A 1091 -90.28 -0.53 -31.54
CA GLU A 1091 -90.65 0.35 -32.65
C GLU A 1091 -91.46 -0.41 -33.73
N ALA A 1092 -91.05 -1.63 -34.11
CA ALA A 1092 -91.83 -2.46 -35.04
C ALA A 1092 -93.20 -2.86 -34.47
N ALA A 1093 -93.31 -3.13 -33.16
CA ALA A 1093 -94.60 -3.39 -32.52
C ALA A 1093 -95.51 -2.14 -32.59
N ILE A 1094 -94.96 -0.94 -32.37
CA ILE A 1094 -95.68 0.33 -32.51
C ILE A 1094 -96.11 0.55 -33.98
N CYS A 1095 -95.22 0.32 -34.95
CA CYS A 1095 -95.53 0.46 -36.38
C CYS A 1095 -96.54 -0.56 -36.89
N ILE A 1096 -96.54 -1.80 -36.40
CA ILE A 1096 -97.58 -2.79 -36.71
C ILE A 1096 -98.92 -2.36 -36.09
N GLN A 1097 -98.90 -1.87 -34.85
CA GLN A 1097 -100.10 -1.32 -34.19
C GLN A 1097 -100.66 -0.07 -34.91
N SER A 1098 -99.82 0.78 -35.49
CA SER A 1098 -100.27 1.94 -36.27
C SER A 1098 -100.73 1.55 -37.67
N ALA A 1099 -99.99 0.70 -38.40
CA ALA A 1099 -100.37 0.24 -39.73
C ALA A 1099 -101.69 -0.56 -39.73
N TYR A 1100 -101.97 -1.31 -38.67
CA TYR A 1100 -103.27 -1.97 -38.47
C TYR A 1100 -104.43 -0.98 -38.25
N ARG A 1101 -104.16 0.16 -37.57
CA ARG A 1101 -105.13 1.26 -37.44
C ARG A 1101 -105.35 1.98 -38.78
N ASP A 1102 -104.29 2.16 -39.57
CA ASP A 1102 -104.33 2.84 -40.87
C ASP A 1102 -104.98 2.01 -41.99
N HIS A 1103 -104.70 0.70 -42.06
CA HIS A 1103 -105.31 -0.18 -43.06
C HIS A 1103 -106.84 -0.27 -42.88
N ARG A 1104 -107.34 -0.13 -41.65
CA ARG A 1104 -108.78 0.01 -41.36
C ARG A 1104 -109.43 1.27 -41.96
N VAL A 1105 -108.66 2.22 -42.50
CA VAL A 1105 -109.12 3.55 -42.95
C VAL A 1105 -108.98 3.75 -44.48
N ARG A 1106 -108.32 2.84 -45.22
CA ARG A 1106 -107.95 3.04 -46.64
C ARG A 1106 -108.39 1.92 -47.60
N ARG A 1107 -109.56 1.31 -47.44
CA ARG A 1107 -109.97 0.08 -48.16
C ARG A 1107 -110.69 0.32 -49.52
N ASP A 1108 -110.66 1.53 -50.10
CA ASP A 1108 -111.88 2.06 -50.72
C ASP A 1108 -111.90 2.34 -52.26
N HIS A 1109 -110.93 3.07 -52.88
CA HIS A 1109 -111.11 3.68 -54.22
C HIS A 1109 -109.89 3.62 -55.17
N VAL A 1110 -110.04 3.07 -56.40
CA VAL A 1110 -109.01 3.03 -57.49
C VAL A 1110 -109.62 2.79 -58.91
N PRO A 1111 -109.06 3.32 -60.04
CA PRO A 1111 -108.94 2.59 -61.36
C PRO A 1111 -107.62 2.81 -62.23
N GLN A 1112 -107.47 2.23 -63.47
CA GLN A 1112 -106.24 1.99 -64.34
C GLN A 1112 -106.31 2.54 -65.82
N GLY A 1113 -105.43 2.43 -66.88
CA GLY A 1113 -104.16 1.73 -67.37
C GLY A 1113 -103.53 2.51 -68.61
N HIS A 1114 -102.79 2.14 -69.71
CA HIS A 1114 -101.97 1.06 -70.40
C HIS A 1114 -101.38 1.66 -71.78
N ILE A 1115 -100.61 1.17 -72.82
CA ILE A 1115 -99.72 0.04 -73.38
C ILE A 1115 -99.12 0.52 -74.80
N CYS A 1116 -98.23 -0.08 -75.67
CA CYS A 1116 -96.77 -0.55 -75.73
C CYS A 1116 -96.19 -0.73 -77.22
N GLN A 1117 -94.86 -1.04 -77.44
CA GLN A 1117 -94.11 -1.64 -78.64
C GLN A 1117 -93.62 -0.80 -79.90
N PRO A 1118 -92.70 -1.25 -80.85
CA PRO A 1118 -91.71 -2.39 -81.01
C PRO A 1118 -90.22 -2.06 -81.53
N GLU A 1119 -89.56 -2.86 -82.44
CA GLU A 1119 -88.07 -3.14 -82.60
C GLU A 1119 -87.29 -2.70 -83.91
N ALA A 1120 -85.92 -2.81 -83.96
CA ALA A 1120 -85.08 -3.48 -85.05
C ALA A 1120 -83.50 -3.30 -85.06
N GLY A 1121 -82.72 -4.42 -85.10
CA GLY A 1121 -81.52 -4.72 -85.99
C GLY A 1121 -80.07 -4.10 -85.88
N GLY A 1122 -79.00 -4.94 -85.76
CA GLY A 1122 -77.58 -4.59 -86.13
C GLY A 1122 -76.42 -5.47 -85.55
N LYS A 1123 -75.30 -5.73 -86.28
CA LYS A 1123 -74.09 -6.53 -85.84
C LYS A 1123 -72.79 -6.25 -86.66
N THR A 1124 -71.59 -6.29 -86.02
CA THR A 1124 -70.30 -6.91 -86.50
C THR A 1124 -69.16 -6.77 -85.46
N THR A 1125 -67.92 -7.24 -85.74
CA THR A 1125 -66.84 -7.56 -84.76
C THR A 1125 -65.41 -7.21 -85.21
N LYS A 1126 -64.50 -6.79 -84.28
CA LYS A 1126 -63.09 -7.27 -84.09
C LYS A 1126 -62.11 -6.31 -83.34
N GLU A 1127 -61.03 -6.93 -82.81
CA GLU A 1127 -59.61 -6.47 -82.74
C GLU A 1127 -59.09 -5.45 -81.69
N GLU A 1128 -57.75 -5.34 -81.66
CA GLU A 1128 -56.89 -4.82 -80.59
C GLU A 1128 -56.19 -3.48 -80.95
N HIS A 1129 -55.61 -2.85 -79.91
CA HIS A 1129 -54.39 -2.03 -79.93
C HIS A 1129 -54.33 -0.63 -80.63
N THR A 1130 -53.78 0.32 -79.84
CA THR A 1130 -52.93 1.49 -80.20
C THR A 1130 -53.50 2.71 -80.95
N GLY A 1131 -53.31 3.89 -80.33
CA GLY A 1131 -52.82 5.08 -81.05
C GLY A 1131 -53.53 6.43 -80.80
N SER A 1132 -52.91 7.31 -80.00
CA SER A 1132 -52.85 8.80 -80.09
C SER A 1132 -53.80 9.54 -81.08
N ASN A 1133 -54.43 10.68 -80.74
CA ASN A 1133 -53.84 11.91 -80.18
C ASN A 1133 -54.92 12.99 -79.85
N ASN A 1134 -54.51 14.04 -79.11
CA ASN A 1134 -55.10 15.41 -79.09
C ASN A 1134 -56.57 15.60 -78.58
N SER A 1135 -57.03 16.80 -78.18
CA SER A 1135 -56.39 17.98 -77.52
C SER A 1135 -57.47 19.01 -77.13
N GLU A 1136 -57.36 19.63 -75.93
CA GLU A 1136 -58.17 20.80 -75.48
C GLU A 1136 -59.69 20.52 -75.34
N SER A 1137 -60.56 21.30 -74.67
CA SER A 1137 -60.50 22.61 -73.97
C SER A 1137 -60.91 22.44 -72.49
N ARG A 1138 -60.55 23.28 -71.50
CA ARG A 1138 -61.02 24.66 -71.18
C ARG A 1138 -62.57 24.82 -71.26
N GLU A 1139 -63.26 25.49 -70.34
CA GLU A 1139 -62.85 26.38 -69.22
C GLU A 1139 -63.84 26.22 -68.02
N ALA A 1140 -63.57 26.66 -66.79
CA ALA A 1140 -63.64 28.08 -66.42
C ALA A 1140 -62.75 28.52 -65.23
N HIS A 1141 -62.56 29.84 -65.19
CA HIS A 1141 -61.88 30.72 -64.23
C HIS A 1141 -62.51 30.79 -62.81
N THR A 1142 -61.88 31.32 -61.74
CA THR A 1142 -60.49 31.80 -61.46
C THR A 1142 -60.25 31.96 -59.92
N ASP A 1143 -58.98 32.23 -59.54
CA ASP A 1143 -58.53 33.31 -58.61
C ASP A 1143 -57.70 33.00 -57.34
N HIS A 1144 -56.65 33.83 -57.21
CA HIS A 1144 -55.87 34.30 -56.05
C HIS A 1144 -55.31 33.31 -54.98
N ILE A 1145 -53.97 33.18 -54.84
CA ILE A 1145 -52.98 34.05 -54.14
C ILE A 1145 -53.06 33.91 -52.59
N HIS A 1146 -52.18 33.20 -51.86
CA HIS A 1146 -50.71 33.39 -51.62
C HIS A 1146 -50.43 34.58 -50.66
N ARG A 1147 -50.04 34.41 -49.38
CA ARG A 1147 -48.86 33.73 -48.77
C ARG A 1147 -49.22 33.18 -47.35
N GLY A 1148 -48.39 32.47 -46.55
CA GLY A 1148 -46.99 32.01 -46.69
C GLY A 1148 -46.43 31.33 -45.40
N ASN A 1149 -45.10 31.35 -45.24
CA ASN A 1149 -44.26 30.79 -44.14
C ASN A 1149 -44.03 29.26 -44.05
N VAL A 1150 -42.87 28.87 -44.60
CA VAL A 1150 -41.78 28.08 -43.98
C VAL A 1150 -41.96 27.72 -42.49
N GLY A 1151 -41.62 26.51 -42.02
CA GLY A 1151 -41.09 25.32 -42.71
C GLY A 1151 -40.26 24.43 -41.77
N LEU A 1152 -40.37 23.09 -41.89
CA LEU A 1152 -39.66 22.11 -41.06
C LEU A 1152 -39.36 20.79 -41.81
N ASP A 1153 -38.29 20.14 -41.36
CA ASP A 1153 -37.89 18.72 -41.51
C ASP A 1153 -37.95 18.00 -42.88
N SER A 1154 -36.77 17.58 -43.32
CA SER A 1154 -36.53 16.35 -44.11
C SER A 1154 -35.13 15.84 -43.73
N GLN A 1155 -35.04 14.72 -43.01
CA GLN A 1155 -34.77 13.37 -43.55
C GLN A 1155 -33.42 13.26 -44.27
N ASP A 1156 -32.45 12.51 -43.75
CA ASP A 1156 -32.40 11.04 -43.60
C ASP A 1156 -32.22 10.29 -44.95
N ARG A 1157 -31.20 9.41 -45.01
CA ARG A 1157 -31.00 8.29 -45.98
C ARG A 1157 -29.72 7.50 -45.62
N GLN A 1158 -29.80 6.17 -45.42
CA GLN A 1158 -29.48 5.06 -46.35
C GLN A 1158 -27.97 4.89 -46.68
N VAL A 1159 -27.36 3.77 -47.12
CA VAL A 1159 -27.75 2.38 -47.51
C VAL A 1159 -26.64 1.45 -46.94
N LYS A 1160 -26.77 0.20 -46.45
CA LYS A 1160 -27.76 -0.92 -46.44
C LYS A 1160 -27.58 -2.02 -47.53
N ASP A 1161 -27.44 -3.28 -47.05
CA ASP A 1161 -27.48 -4.60 -47.72
C ASP A 1161 -26.55 -4.96 -48.90
N PHE A 1162 -25.94 -6.15 -48.84
CA PHE A 1162 -25.84 -7.07 -50.00
C PHE A 1162 -25.94 -8.55 -49.54
N LYS A 1163 -26.40 -9.44 -50.44
CA LYS A 1163 -26.72 -10.87 -50.16
C LYS A 1163 -25.80 -11.85 -50.92
N ARG A 1164 -25.65 -13.09 -50.41
CA ARG A 1164 -25.55 -14.39 -51.11
C ARG A 1164 -25.38 -15.54 -50.08
N ASP A 1165 -25.79 -16.80 -50.28
CA ASP A 1165 -26.76 -17.41 -51.22
C ASP A 1165 -27.33 -18.75 -50.62
N LYS A 1166 -28.05 -19.57 -51.42
CA LYS A 1166 -28.71 -20.87 -51.11
C LYS A 1166 -27.76 -21.97 -50.55
N GLY A 1167 -28.23 -23.08 -49.96
CA GLY A 1167 -29.59 -23.56 -49.61
C GLY A 1167 -29.81 -25.09 -49.86
N ARG A 1168 -31.00 -25.63 -49.50
CA ARG A 1168 -31.50 -27.04 -49.70
C ARG A 1168 -30.78 -28.15 -48.91
N ALA A 1169 -31.34 -29.35 -48.64
CA ALA A 1169 -32.69 -29.95 -48.77
C ALA A 1169 -32.83 -31.12 -47.73
N GLU A 1170 -33.91 -31.28 -46.96
CA GLU A 1170 -35.18 -32.04 -47.16
C GLU A 1170 -35.19 -33.48 -46.54
N ASP A 1171 -36.40 -34.01 -46.30
CA ASP A 1171 -36.81 -35.35 -45.82
C ASP A 1171 -36.37 -35.83 -44.39
N SER A 1172 -37.21 -36.37 -43.49
CA SER A 1172 -38.37 -37.33 -43.48
C SER A 1172 -37.92 -38.78 -43.12
N VAL A 1173 -38.70 -39.70 -42.49
CA VAL A 1173 -40.13 -39.74 -42.11
C VAL A 1173 -40.40 -40.72 -40.92
N THR A 1174 -41.66 -40.82 -40.43
CA THR A 1174 -42.27 -41.90 -39.57
C THR A 1174 -42.05 -42.04 -38.04
N LYS A 1175 -43.08 -42.65 -37.43
CA LYS A 1175 -43.31 -43.22 -36.06
C LYS A 1175 -43.60 -44.76 -36.25
N PRO A 1176 -43.96 -45.65 -35.26
CA PRO A 1176 -44.55 -45.42 -33.91
C PRO A 1176 -44.25 -46.45 -32.76
N CYS A 1177 -44.99 -46.32 -31.64
CA CYS A 1177 -45.30 -47.34 -30.59
C CYS A 1177 -44.18 -47.73 -29.57
N ARG A 1178 -44.46 -48.07 -28.28
CA ARG A 1178 -45.70 -48.00 -27.45
C ARG A 1178 -45.40 -48.14 -25.92
N GLU A 1179 -46.39 -47.78 -25.07
CA GLU A 1179 -46.67 -48.30 -23.69
C GLU A 1179 -45.70 -47.95 -22.52
N THR A 1180 -46.09 -47.87 -21.21
CA THR A 1180 -47.41 -48.04 -20.49
C THR A 1180 -47.48 -47.24 -19.15
N ALA A 1181 -48.71 -47.05 -18.59
CA ALA A 1181 -49.10 -46.66 -17.19
C ALA A 1181 -48.62 -45.29 -16.59
N ARG A 1182 -49.43 -44.41 -15.93
CA ARG A 1182 -50.50 -44.45 -14.88
C ARG A 1182 -49.93 -44.65 -13.45
N LEU A 1183 -50.26 -43.89 -12.38
CA LEU A 1183 -51.47 -43.17 -11.88
C LEU A 1183 -51.10 -41.78 -11.22
N ARG A 1184 -51.95 -40.73 -11.22
CA ARG A 1184 -52.90 -40.21 -10.17
C ARG A 1184 -52.35 -40.07 -8.74
N ASP A 1185 -52.76 -39.11 -7.88
CA ASP A 1185 -53.57 -37.87 -8.01
C ASP A 1185 -53.39 -36.99 -6.74
N MET A 1186 -53.60 -35.67 -6.82
CA MET A 1186 -54.37 -34.85 -5.83
C MET A 1186 -54.35 -33.34 -6.17
N GLN A 1187 -55.26 -32.57 -5.56
CA GLN A 1187 -55.69 -31.25 -6.05
C GLN A 1187 -55.21 -30.02 -5.22
N CYS A 1188 -55.72 -28.83 -5.56
CA CYS A 1188 -55.20 -27.52 -5.18
C CYS A 1188 -56.36 -26.53 -4.88
N LYS A 1189 -56.06 -25.42 -4.18
CA LYS A 1189 -56.96 -24.30 -3.76
C LYS A 1189 -57.70 -24.62 -2.43
N GLN A 1190 -58.19 -23.66 -1.65
CA GLN A 1190 -58.58 -22.26 -1.91
C GLN A 1190 -58.65 -21.44 -0.59
N GLY A 1191 -58.63 -20.09 -0.61
CA GLY A 1191 -59.11 -19.27 0.53
C GLY A 1191 -58.24 -18.04 0.94
N PRO A 1192 -58.81 -16.85 1.28
CA PRO A 1192 -58.04 -15.64 1.65
C PRO A 1192 -58.49 -14.90 2.95
N VAL A 1193 -57.80 -13.77 3.26
CA VAL A 1193 -58.24 -12.53 3.98
C VAL A 1193 -57.46 -12.11 5.27
N MET A 1194 -56.66 -11.04 5.11
CA MET A 1194 -56.32 -9.89 6.00
C MET A 1194 -55.76 -9.98 7.45
N LYS A 1195 -54.75 -9.10 7.65
CA LYS A 1195 -54.46 -8.15 8.78
C LYS A 1195 -53.39 -8.47 9.88
N LEU A 1196 -52.45 -7.50 9.96
CA LEU A 1196 -51.74 -6.92 11.13
C LEU A 1196 -50.37 -7.44 11.66
N GLN A 1197 -49.59 -6.44 12.11
CA GLN A 1197 -48.50 -6.37 13.11
C GLN A 1197 -47.11 -7.03 12.94
N GLN A 1198 -46.13 -6.13 12.74
CA GLN A 1198 -44.81 -5.95 13.40
C GLN A 1198 -43.96 -7.13 13.95
N ARG A 1199 -42.77 -7.28 13.31
CA ARG A 1199 -41.38 -7.31 13.87
C ARG A 1199 -40.87 -8.42 14.84
N THR A 1200 -39.64 -8.86 14.47
CA THR A 1200 -38.56 -9.52 15.25
C THR A 1200 -38.57 -11.06 15.38
N PRO A 1201 -37.40 -11.70 15.64
CA PRO A 1201 -36.04 -11.41 15.15
C PRO A 1201 -35.44 -12.59 14.34
N ARG A 1202 -34.26 -12.40 13.73
CA ARG A 1202 -33.44 -13.52 13.20
C ARG A 1202 -32.04 -13.54 13.82
N ARG A 1203 -31.46 -14.74 13.88
CA ARG A 1203 -30.27 -15.11 14.67
C ARG A 1203 -29.00 -14.37 14.21
N ARG A 1204 -28.09 -14.11 15.17
CA ARG A 1204 -26.70 -13.69 14.90
C ARG A 1204 -25.96 -14.79 14.14
N GLY A 1205 -25.24 -14.42 13.09
CA GLY A 1205 -24.05 -15.16 12.65
C GLY A 1205 -22.82 -14.66 13.43
N GLN A 1206 -21.82 -15.52 13.63
CA GLN A 1206 -20.55 -15.12 14.24
C GLN A 1206 -19.66 -14.42 13.21
N GLN A 1207 -18.85 -13.45 13.65
CA GLN A 1207 -17.83 -12.82 12.83
C GLN A 1207 -16.61 -13.76 12.68
N PRO A 1208 -15.98 -13.86 11.50
CA PRO A 1208 -14.64 -14.42 11.39
C PRO A 1208 -13.63 -13.48 12.07
N LYS A 1209 -12.61 -14.06 12.73
CA LYS A 1209 -11.50 -13.30 13.30
C LYS A 1209 -10.54 -12.90 12.18
N LEU A 1210 -10.24 -11.62 12.05
CA LEU A 1210 -9.16 -11.14 11.18
C LEU A 1210 -7.80 -11.53 11.79
N LEU A 1211 -6.91 -12.08 10.96
CA LEU A 1211 -5.50 -12.27 11.32
C LEU A 1211 -4.70 -11.06 10.84
N ASN A 1212 -4.02 -10.36 11.75
CA ASN A 1212 -2.91 -9.48 11.38
C ASN A 1212 -1.67 -10.36 11.13
N SER A 1213 -0.84 -10.02 10.13
CA SER A 1213 0.35 -10.81 9.84
C SER A 1213 1.51 -10.49 10.80
N PRO A 1214 2.45 -11.43 11.03
CA PRO A 1214 3.72 -11.12 11.70
C PRO A 1214 4.74 -10.40 10.80
N GLU A 1215 4.56 -10.39 9.48
CA GLU A 1215 5.51 -9.78 8.53
C GLU A 1215 5.49 -8.25 8.58
N ASP A 1216 4.31 -7.65 8.75
CA ASP A 1216 4.13 -6.21 8.95
C ASP A 1216 4.95 -5.70 10.17
N SER A 1217 5.10 -6.55 11.21
CA SER A 1217 5.87 -6.22 12.41
C SER A 1217 7.38 -6.36 12.23
N LEU A 1218 7.86 -7.19 11.29
CA LEU A 1218 9.30 -7.32 11.02
C LEU A 1218 9.82 -6.11 10.25
N TYR A 1219 9.05 -5.64 9.26
CA TYR A 1219 9.34 -4.39 8.54
C TYR A 1219 9.38 -3.20 9.51
N TYR A 1220 8.41 -3.12 10.43
CA TYR A 1220 8.35 -2.07 11.45
C TYR A 1220 9.58 -2.06 12.38
N ASN A 1221 10.12 -3.24 12.70
CA ASN A 1221 11.26 -3.40 13.62
C ASN A 1221 12.62 -3.15 12.95
N GLN A 1222 12.80 -3.51 11.67
CA GLN A 1222 14.04 -3.19 10.93
C GLN A 1222 14.25 -1.67 10.78
N LEU A 1223 13.17 -0.88 10.74
CA LEU A 1223 13.19 0.59 10.78
C LEU A 1223 13.35 1.19 12.20
N ASN A 1224 13.27 0.41 13.28
CA ASN A 1224 13.09 0.94 14.65
C ASN A 1224 13.92 0.27 15.77
N ARG A 1225 15.20 -0.03 15.55
CA ARG A 1225 16.11 -0.59 16.59
C ARG A 1225 16.46 0.36 17.76
N THR A 1226 15.64 1.38 18.07
CA THR A 1226 16.01 2.56 18.88
C THR A 1226 15.03 2.97 20.00
N LEU A 1227 14.12 2.10 20.46
CA LEU A 1227 13.06 2.52 21.41
C LEU A 1227 12.87 1.76 22.73
N ASP A 1228 13.50 0.60 22.95
CA ASP A 1228 13.45 -0.09 24.25
C ASP A 1228 14.74 0.10 25.06
N TYR A 1229 14.77 1.12 25.93
CA TYR A 1229 15.35 1.08 27.28
C TYR A 1229 15.21 2.44 28.01
N GLN A 1230 14.48 2.46 29.15
CA GLN A 1230 14.61 3.37 30.32
C GLN A 1230 13.26 3.37 31.10
N GLY A 1231 13.13 2.78 32.30
CA GLY A 1231 14.09 2.01 33.11
C GLY A 1231 13.66 2.02 34.58
N SER A 1232 14.19 1.11 35.42
CA SER A 1232 14.07 1.19 36.88
C SER A 1232 15.12 0.37 37.62
N LYS A 1233 16.06 1.04 38.28
CA LYS A 1233 16.99 0.42 39.24
C LYS A 1233 16.26 0.23 40.58
N ARG A 1234 15.97 -1.01 40.97
CA ARG A 1234 15.69 -1.38 42.38
C ARG A 1234 16.46 -2.64 42.75
N LYS A 1235 17.04 -2.67 43.96
CA LYS A 1235 17.86 -3.78 44.47
C LYS A 1235 17.00 -5.03 44.72
N PRO A 1236 17.54 -6.25 44.57
CA PRO A 1236 16.81 -7.47 44.86
C PRO A 1236 16.47 -7.58 46.35
N ARG A 1237 15.25 -8.04 46.67
CA ARG A 1237 14.90 -8.58 47.99
C ARG A 1237 14.92 -10.12 47.91
N LYS A 1238 15.23 -10.75 49.05
CA LYS A 1238 15.46 -12.20 49.17
C LYS A 1238 14.23 -13.01 48.73
N LEU A 1239 14.47 -14.23 48.23
CA LEU A 1239 13.42 -15.25 48.10
C LEU A 1239 12.78 -15.49 49.49
N GLY A 1240 11.45 -15.45 49.52
CA GLY A 1240 10.62 -15.93 50.63
C GLY A 1240 9.93 -17.23 50.22
N GLN A 1241 9.76 -18.15 51.16
CA GLN A 1241 9.30 -19.53 50.92
C GLN A 1241 7.96 -19.61 50.15
N ILE A 1242 7.87 -20.62 49.29
CA ILE A 1242 6.59 -21.08 48.73
C ILE A 1242 5.70 -21.51 49.89
N LYS A 1243 4.49 -20.94 49.97
CA LYS A 1243 3.37 -21.56 50.70
C LYS A 1243 2.38 -22.10 49.69
N VAL A 1244 2.08 -23.40 49.83
CA VAL A 1244 0.83 -23.98 49.35
C VAL A 1244 -0.31 -23.33 50.13
N LEU A 1245 -1.43 -23.06 49.46
CA LEU A 1245 -2.73 -22.84 50.09
C LEU A 1245 -3.76 -23.68 49.34
N ASP A 1246 -4.53 -24.43 50.12
CA ASP A 1246 -5.60 -25.30 49.63
C ASP A 1246 -6.80 -24.49 49.13
N GLY A 1247 -7.68 -25.15 48.39
CA GLY A 1247 -8.85 -24.51 47.81
C GLY A 1247 -10.06 -24.53 48.73
N GLU A 1248 -10.52 -23.34 49.14
CA GLU A 1248 -11.91 -23.09 49.55
C GLU A 1248 -12.21 -21.58 49.44
N ASP A 1249 -12.97 -21.17 48.40
CA ASP A 1249 -13.63 -19.86 48.37
C ASP A 1249 -14.86 -19.91 47.44
N GLU A 1250 -16.02 -19.42 47.91
CA GLU A 1250 -17.33 -19.84 47.42
C GLU A 1250 -18.01 -18.82 46.47
N TYR A 1251 -17.43 -18.60 45.27
CA TYR A 1251 -18.01 -17.69 44.28
C TYR A 1251 -18.53 -18.35 42.97
N TYR A 1252 -18.30 -19.65 42.76
CA TYR A 1252 -18.71 -20.35 41.53
C TYR A 1252 -19.75 -21.48 41.71
N LYS A 1253 -20.19 -21.77 42.95
CA LYS A 1253 -21.28 -22.71 43.23
C LYS A 1253 -22.65 -22.00 43.25
N LEU A 1254 -23.24 -21.67 42.10
CA LEU A 1254 -24.71 -21.54 41.89
C LEU A 1254 -25.03 -21.07 40.46
N LEU A 1255 -25.23 -22.01 39.51
CA LEU A 1255 -26.13 -21.84 38.34
C LEU A 1255 -26.31 -23.14 37.53
N SER A 1256 -26.72 -24.24 38.17
CA SER A 1256 -27.12 -25.47 37.47
C SER A 1256 -28.01 -26.38 38.33
N THR A 1257 -29.31 -26.50 37.99
CA THR A 1257 -30.20 -27.67 38.27
C THR A 1257 -31.60 -27.42 37.70
N VAL A 1258 -31.97 -28.18 36.66
CA VAL A 1258 -33.33 -28.68 36.33
C VAL A 1258 -33.05 -29.94 35.49
N GLU A 1259 -32.77 -31.09 36.11
CA GLU A 1259 -33.73 -32.12 36.60
C GLU A 1259 -33.98 -33.23 35.55
N SER A 1260 -34.15 -34.47 36.04
CA SER A 1260 -34.18 -35.71 35.24
C SER A 1260 -34.86 -36.85 36.01
N ILE A 1261 -35.78 -37.58 35.38
CA ILE A 1261 -36.51 -38.72 35.96
C ILE A 1261 -36.96 -39.65 34.80
N PRO A 1262 -36.99 -41.00 34.91
CA PRO A 1262 -35.96 -41.92 35.43
C PRO A 1262 -35.66 -43.11 34.45
N GLU A 1263 -34.86 -44.10 34.89
CA GLU A 1263 -34.93 -45.59 34.70
C GLU A 1263 -35.39 -46.24 33.36
N GLU A 1264 -34.94 -47.44 32.94
CA GLU A 1264 -34.64 -48.69 33.70
C GLU A 1264 -33.26 -49.34 33.37
N GLU A 1265 -33.00 -50.49 33.99
CA GLU A 1265 -31.75 -51.27 33.94
C GLU A 1265 -31.71 -52.38 32.85
N HIS A 1266 -30.52 -52.85 32.45
CA HIS A 1266 -29.93 -54.13 32.93
C HIS A 1266 -28.79 -54.73 32.06
N ALA A 1267 -27.95 -55.52 32.75
CA ALA A 1267 -27.27 -56.77 32.32
C ALA A 1267 -26.06 -56.77 31.33
N THR A 1268 -24.91 -57.13 31.93
CA THR A 1268 -23.91 -58.13 31.49
C THR A 1268 -23.04 -57.92 30.23
N ALA A 1269 -21.71 -57.92 30.46
CA ALA A 1269 -20.69 -58.35 29.50
C ALA A 1269 -20.60 -59.90 29.45
N PRO A 1270 -19.87 -60.51 28.50
CA PRO A 1270 -18.43 -60.79 28.71
C PRO A 1270 -17.58 -60.55 27.43
N PRO A 1271 -16.26 -60.91 27.36
CA PRO A 1271 -15.29 -60.25 26.47
C PRO A 1271 -14.61 -61.16 25.41
N PHE A 1272 -13.50 -60.66 24.85
CA PHE A 1272 -12.37 -61.34 24.16
C PHE A 1272 -12.19 -61.23 22.63
N HIS A 1273 -10.89 -61.08 22.30
CA HIS A 1273 -10.12 -61.56 21.13
C HIS A 1273 -10.22 -60.92 19.72
N SER A 1274 -9.04 -60.40 19.31
CA SER A 1274 -8.42 -60.46 17.97
C SER A 1274 -9.07 -59.69 16.80
N PHE A 1275 -8.31 -59.14 15.85
CA PHE A 1275 -6.86 -59.25 15.60
C PHE A 1275 -6.11 -57.92 15.81
#